data_AF-A0A4Q7UV49-F1
#
_entry.id   AF-A0A4Q7UV49-F1
#
_cell.length_a   1.000
_cell.length_b   1.000
_cell.length_c   1.000
_cell.angle_alpha   90.00
_cell.angle_beta   90.00
_cell.angle_gamma   90.00
#
_symmetry.space_group_name_H-M   'P 1'
#
loop_
_entity.id
_entity.type
_entity.pdbx_description
1 polymer ?
#
loop_
_entity_poly.entity_id
_entity_poly.type
_entity_poly.pdbx_seq_one_letter_code
_entity_poly.pdbx_strand_id
1 'polypeptide(L)'
;MARLHILGDWHGPGEEKTARRLADELPQSWDVIAGRQIPDSMSTVDLDLVVVGDHAIFVCEEKAWGREIQVGEVAWYVDGDRRHNPANQVAHASRVLAGRLKTKVSGWAAALGALPRGARPVSGHVVLSHDTLVLRGADELGPGIVLRLADAAAQLVERDVEFPGALAPLRPKLMSYLLGLGQRAEDHLPRKIMQYRVLGRPMTQGNARVFPTQNPAGENVGLYCVPVTGAKDPDAARRLATREHDALQSLAAQERTWRVQGWFDWEGFLVTPIVVAMDGTSLGKLAHDADGPVDVEVGRAVVHDAFVALADVHSHDITHRALQLRSIEVTPPPQNRVRFRDLSRAHLPSTQTIAPVLGEDHPSAAFQPPGTTPEFFQPGDDVYALALCLVQWLHGDAGEVPDHNLARSRAAGHPVFGDVLERCLDPDITARPTASAAAALTSPAPPEPDPQPVPKPGPPASVDDERMEPNGLLAGRYRLLNRLGEGAWAVTWLAWDERLELQRTLKHLHPHRSQFEHVRAEYMNADALASRYCARVYDVLARPEPGVLVQEYVPGQSLHDAAQNGRITDEEQVRRIAVDVLRGLADAHEQLLYHRDVSPNNIIVREDGSAALIDFGLSMRVSDAKSAVGSPPYTAPEVITRRHWSPAADIYSAAVSVLHAVLGRYPYAGLALDERRMLLPPSDAQRRRYGGALLDTLFRAVAFDENDRPQTARAFADQLARARDTPPPDPTRRSLVNPTVDALRGLYRGSGIGNAGNRGMDDAFAHDTYVLTRLDEELLPAVIGGELDVVVLSGNPGDGKTSFLVQVGQALDGRGAETLAADAAGWRKRLDGRTFTAVYDASESHGDLTADDLMRSALDPGDGDDPTRRTVLLAANDGRVAQFFGEHAERYPEVIAALDRQRSSGPAPGARVVLVDLKRRALALPTGVGRTGLGLGILDSLTAPGRWEMCSGCIAHDVCPMRRNAELLRDDAARDALSELLLTSHLRRRRRATVRDVRSAFGWVITGDLSCATVHAEYARGQDPGAGPARLAPDLAFTPDTGDYLVEEWSELDPAGLAAPGVGRAARADRRLLPDLSAVERDVMGSLKRSLFFGAWSAPRAAHREVRGYRYFDQYLDALGTPEPALARVLLGVSRILAYPGYDGGHLALRDRAYDDPSVRAIVVVKELRADEFRLEPATSPSPYVESFTDQLVLLHPASNARLRVTVDLAELLLRAADGEIVADTASAALRQEIEGFGNRLRLQPARSVRVVDGSGRAVRATVIDGGRIALEDGT
;
A
#
# COMPACT_ATOMS: atom_id res chain seq x y z
N MET A 1 35.34 -38.19 4.14
CA MET A 1 34.04 -37.53 4.27
C MET A 1 34.15 -36.48 5.35
N ALA A 2 34.09 -35.22 4.93
CA ALA A 2 33.97 -34.06 5.80
C ALA A 2 32.66 -34.12 6.61
N ARG A 3 32.59 -33.39 7.73
CA ARG A 3 31.37 -33.37 8.54
C ARG A 3 30.36 -32.38 7.95
N LEU A 4 29.16 -32.87 7.63
CA LEU A 4 28.06 -32.04 7.17
C LEU A 4 27.21 -31.57 8.35
N HIS A 5 27.07 -30.26 8.49
CA HIS A 5 26.25 -29.62 9.52
C HIS A 5 25.02 -28.98 8.85
N ILE A 6 23.86 -29.61 9.03
CA ILE A 6 22.57 -29.14 8.51
C ILE A 6 21.85 -28.40 9.63
N LEU A 7 21.71 -27.08 9.49
CA LEU A 7 21.22 -26.20 10.54
C LEU A 7 20.12 -25.28 9.99
N GLY A 8 19.12 -25.87 9.33
CA GLY A 8 17.96 -25.23 8.67
C GLY A 8 17.33 -26.13 7.60
N ASP A 9 16.26 -25.67 6.93
CA ASP A 9 15.65 -26.36 5.78
C ASP A 9 16.36 -26.02 4.45
N TRP A 10 16.41 -26.99 3.52
CA TRP A 10 17.00 -26.82 2.18
C TRP A 10 16.13 -25.91 1.31
N HIS A 11 16.73 -24.91 0.64
CA HIS A 11 15.99 -24.03 -0.28
C HIS A 11 15.79 -24.63 -1.67
N GLY A 12 16.45 -25.75 -1.99
CA GLY A 12 16.22 -26.50 -3.21
C GLY A 12 17.08 -27.75 -3.33
N PRO A 13 16.74 -28.66 -4.27
CA PRO A 13 17.45 -29.92 -4.46
C PRO A 13 18.91 -29.75 -4.93
N GLY A 14 19.27 -28.60 -5.51
CA GLY A 14 20.64 -28.28 -5.93
C GLY A 14 21.59 -28.00 -4.76
N GLU A 15 21.10 -27.30 -3.74
CA GLU A 15 21.85 -26.99 -2.51
C GLU A 15 22.15 -28.27 -1.73
N GLU A 16 21.14 -29.12 -1.53
CA GLU A 16 21.30 -30.42 -0.85
C GLU A 16 22.27 -31.33 -1.62
N LYS A 17 22.13 -31.43 -2.94
CA LYS A 17 23.03 -32.22 -3.81
C LYS A 17 24.48 -31.75 -3.68
N THR A 18 24.70 -30.44 -3.70
CA THR A 18 26.03 -29.84 -3.60
C THR A 18 26.66 -30.07 -2.24
N ALA A 19 25.90 -29.84 -1.17
CA ALA A 19 26.36 -30.02 0.21
C ALA A 19 26.76 -31.47 0.51
N ARG A 20 25.93 -32.44 0.09
CA ARG A 20 26.21 -33.88 0.27
C ARG A 20 27.45 -34.29 -0.52
N ARG A 21 27.55 -33.90 -1.79
CA ARG A 21 28.68 -34.25 -2.64
C ARG A 21 30.00 -33.68 -2.14
N LEU A 22 30.03 -32.41 -1.71
CA LEU A 22 31.21 -31.82 -1.10
C LEU A 22 31.56 -32.54 0.22
N ALA A 23 30.58 -32.87 1.05
CA ALA A 23 30.85 -33.63 2.29
C ALA A 23 31.45 -35.02 2.02
N ASP A 24 31.00 -35.69 0.95
CA ASP A 24 31.51 -37.02 0.57
C ASP A 24 32.94 -36.97 0.04
N GLU A 25 33.24 -35.99 -0.82
CA GLU A 25 34.51 -35.88 -1.56
C GLU A 25 35.62 -35.13 -0.79
N LEU A 26 35.28 -34.26 0.18
CA LEU A 26 36.26 -33.48 0.95
C LEU A 26 36.92 -34.27 2.10
N PRO A 27 38.12 -33.83 2.57
CA PRO A 27 38.86 -34.48 3.64
C PRO A 27 38.05 -34.63 4.94
N GLN A 28 38.31 -35.70 5.70
CA GLN A 28 37.62 -35.96 6.98
C GLN A 28 37.89 -34.89 8.05
N SER A 29 39.01 -34.17 7.92
CA SER A 29 39.36 -33.05 8.78
C SER A 29 38.52 -31.80 8.49
N TRP A 30 37.68 -31.73 7.46
CA TRP A 30 36.95 -30.51 7.08
C TRP A 30 35.49 -30.53 7.57
N ASP A 31 34.86 -29.35 7.57
CA ASP A 31 33.44 -29.17 7.91
C ASP A 31 32.70 -28.44 6.77
N VAL A 32 31.50 -28.90 6.43
CA VAL A 32 30.58 -28.24 5.48
C VAL A 32 29.35 -27.78 6.26
N ILE A 33 29.03 -26.50 6.22
CA ILE A 33 27.93 -25.89 6.98
C ILE A 33 26.94 -25.28 5.99
N ALA A 34 25.66 -25.66 6.08
CA ALA A 34 24.60 -25.17 5.19
C ALA A 34 23.58 -24.25 5.89
N GLY A 35 22.97 -23.34 5.12
CA GLY A 35 21.75 -22.62 5.51
C GLY A 35 21.92 -21.55 6.61
N ARG A 36 22.98 -20.73 6.54
CA ARG A 36 23.29 -19.72 7.57
C ARG A 36 23.09 -18.28 7.11
N GLN A 37 22.86 -17.37 8.05
CA GLN A 37 22.82 -15.92 7.82
C GLN A 37 23.85 -15.18 8.67
N ILE A 38 24.56 -14.23 8.06
CA ILE A 38 25.44 -13.29 8.76
C ILE A 38 24.70 -11.96 8.92
N PRO A 39 24.52 -11.43 10.14
CA PRO A 39 24.03 -10.07 10.33
C PRO A 39 25.03 -9.04 9.78
N ASP A 40 24.55 -8.10 8.99
CA ASP A 40 25.27 -6.90 8.52
C ASP A 40 24.63 -5.63 9.11
N SER A 41 25.30 -4.47 9.04
CA SER A 41 24.88 -3.25 9.75
C SER A 41 23.46 -2.75 9.43
N MET A 42 22.88 -3.15 8.29
CA MET A 42 21.54 -2.77 7.84
C MET A 42 20.72 -3.93 7.25
N SER A 43 21.25 -5.16 7.22
CA SER A 43 20.64 -6.33 6.55
C SER A 43 21.19 -7.67 7.07
N THR A 44 20.77 -8.79 6.50
CA THR A 44 21.38 -10.12 6.66
C THR A 44 21.95 -10.59 5.33
N VAL A 45 23.13 -11.23 5.37
CA VAL A 45 23.76 -11.88 4.21
C VAL A 45 23.56 -13.39 4.34
N ASP A 46 22.84 -13.99 3.39
CA ASP A 46 22.67 -15.43 3.32
C ASP A 46 23.95 -16.13 2.83
N LEU A 47 24.23 -17.29 3.42
CA LEU A 47 25.28 -18.20 2.99
C LEU A 47 24.62 -19.54 2.62
N ASP A 48 24.69 -19.91 1.35
CA ASP A 48 24.24 -21.25 0.91
C ASP A 48 25.13 -22.31 1.59
N LEU A 49 26.45 -22.23 1.41
CA LEU A 49 27.41 -23.17 2.01
C LEU A 49 28.68 -22.46 2.51
N VAL A 50 29.18 -22.89 3.68
CA VAL A 50 30.50 -22.54 4.21
C VAL A 50 31.31 -23.82 4.39
N VAL A 51 32.43 -23.93 3.69
CA VAL A 51 33.38 -25.03 3.81
C VAL A 51 34.58 -24.56 4.62
N VAL A 52 34.85 -25.22 5.73
CA VAL A 52 35.97 -24.92 6.63
C VAL A 52 37.05 -25.98 6.40
N GLY A 53 38.13 -25.56 5.73
CA GLY A 53 39.33 -26.36 5.51
C GLY A 53 40.31 -26.29 6.69
N ASP A 54 41.46 -26.93 6.54
CA ASP A 54 42.49 -26.95 7.58
C ASP A 54 43.26 -25.61 7.63
N HIS A 55 43.20 -24.83 6.55
CA HIS A 55 44.01 -23.64 6.32
C HIS A 55 43.20 -22.43 5.83
N ALA A 56 42.05 -22.65 5.17
CA ALA A 56 41.17 -21.61 4.65
C ALA A 56 39.68 -21.88 4.91
N ILE A 57 38.85 -20.85 4.69
CA ILE A 57 37.39 -20.90 4.75
C ILE A 57 36.84 -20.49 3.39
N PHE A 58 36.00 -21.32 2.80
CA PHE A 58 35.42 -21.10 1.48
C PHE A 58 33.91 -20.85 1.62
N VAL A 59 33.46 -19.70 1.13
CA VAL A 59 32.02 -19.39 1.01
C VAL A 59 31.58 -19.82 -0.38
N CYS A 60 30.64 -20.76 -0.45
CA CYS A 60 30.16 -21.34 -1.70
C CYS A 60 28.71 -20.93 -1.93
N GLU A 61 28.44 -20.23 -3.04
CA GLU A 61 27.10 -19.92 -3.53
C GLU A 61 26.69 -20.97 -4.58
N GLU A 62 25.59 -21.68 -4.36
CA GLU A 62 25.15 -22.76 -5.25
C GLU A 62 24.20 -22.24 -6.32
N LYS A 63 24.37 -22.70 -7.58
CA LYS A 63 23.41 -22.46 -8.67
C LYS A 63 23.18 -23.72 -9.52
N ALA A 64 21.95 -24.23 -9.46
CA ALA A 64 21.42 -25.25 -10.36
C ALA A 64 20.90 -24.62 -11.68
N TRP A 65 21.75 -23.87 -12.37
CA TRP A 65 21.43 -23.21 -13.63
C TRP A 65 21.62 -24.14 -14.83
N GLY A 66 20.97 -23.82 -15.96
CA GLY A 66 20.81 -24.73 -17.10
C GLY A 66 22.07 -25.11 -17.86
N ARG A 67 21.91 -25.59 -19.09
CA ARG A 67 22.95 -26.37 -19.79
C ARG A 67 24.08 -25.50 -20.33
N GLU A 68 23.80 -24.31 -20.83
CA GLU A 68 24.78 -23.39 -21.40
C GLU A 68 24.86 -22.11 -20.56
N ILE A 69 26.06 -21.76 -20.09
CA ILE A 69 26.29 -20.54 -19.30
C ILE A 69 27.42 -19.74 -19.94
N GLN A 70 27.10 -18.50 -20.32
CA GLN A 70 28.08 -17.48 -20.70
C GLN A 70 28.24 -16.48 -19.55
N VAL A 71 29.44 -16.43 -19.02
CA VAL A 71 29.82 -15.52 -17.94
C VAL A 71 30.03 -14.12 -18.50
N GLY A 72 29.67 -13.10 -17.72
CA GLY A 72 29.95 -11.69 -18.04
C GLY A 72 30.07 -10.86 -16.77
N GLU A 73 30.79 -9.74 -16.84
CA GLU A 73 31.11 -8.90 -15.68
C GLU A 73 29.86 -8.32 -14.99
N VAL A 74 28.88 -7.87 -15.77
CA VAL A 74 27.65 -7.22 -15.26
C VAL A 74 26.51 -8.23 -15.07
N ALA A 75 26.45 -9.27 -15.91
CA ALA A 75 25.40 -10.27 -15.91
C ALA A 75 25.87 -11.53 -16.62
N TRP A 76 25.32 -12.68 -16.24
CA TRP A 76 25.56 -13.97 -16.89
C TRP A 76 24.38 -14.28 -17.82
N TYR A 77 24.60 -15.12 -18.83
CA TYR A 77 23.54 -15.61 -19.71
C TYR A 77 23.44 -17.13 -19.55
N VAL A 78 22.27 -17.62 -19.16
CA VAL A 78 21.98 -19.04 -18.90
C VAL A 78 20.95 -19.49 -19.92
N ASP A 79 21.32 -20.42 -20.80
CA ASP A 79 20.50 -20.89 -21.94
C ASP A 79 19.93 -19.73 -22.79
N GLY A 80 20.67 -18.62 -22.89
CA GLY A 80 20.26 -17.39 -23.58
C GLY A 80 19.57 -16.33 -22.71
N ASP A 81 19.14 -16.68 -21.48
CA ASP A 81 18.47 -15.76 -20.55
C ASP A 81 19.45 -15.03 -19.63
N ARG A 82 19.31 -13.70 -19.53
CA ARG A 82 20.17 -12.87 -18.67
C ARG A 82 19.85 -13.09 -17.17
N ARG A 83 20.88 -13.39 -16.38
CA ARG A 83 20.87 -13.57 -14.92
C ARG A 83 21.87 -12.62 -14.26
N HIS A 84 21.61 -12.25 -13.00
CA HIS A 84 22.55 -11.43 -12.22
C HIS A 84 23.87 -12.18 -11.99
N ASN A 85 24.98 -11.46 -11.94
CA ASN A 85 26.30 -12.05 -11.71
C ASN A 85 26.45 -12.52 -10.23
N PRO A 86 26.49 -13.84 -9.96
CA PRO A 86 26.60 -14.38 -8.61
C PRO A 86 27.99 -14.17 -7.97
N ALA A 87 29.02 -13.84 -8.76
CA ALA A 87 30.37 -13.61 -8.25
C ALA A 87 30.44 -12.40 -7.31
N ASN A 88 29.66 -11.35 -7.59
CA ASN A 88 29.59 -10.16 -6.74
C ASN A 88 28.99 -10.47 -5.36
N GLN A 89 27.97 -11.33 -5.34
CA GLN A 89 27.30 -11.77 -4.11
C GLN A 89 28.26 -12.56 -3.23
N VAL A 90 28.96 -13.56 -3.79
CA VAL A 90 29.88 -14.39 -3.01
C VAL A 90 31.16 -13.63 -2.59
N ALA A 91 31.62 -12.68 -3.40
CA ALA A 91 32.71 -11.77 -3.03
C ALA A 91 32.32 -10.79 -1.91
N HIS A 92 31.06 -10.37 -1.86
CA HIS A 92 30.55 -9.58 -0.73
C HIS A 92 30.42 -10.44 0.53
N ALA A 93 29.80 -11.61 0.44
CA ALA A 93 29.59 -12.51 1.57
C ALA A 93 30.91 -12.94 2.23
N SER A 94 31.93 -13.30 1.44
CA SER A 94 33.26 -13.64 1.95
C SER A 94 33.95 -12.48 2.69
N ARG A 95 33.82 -11.23 2.20
CA ARG A 95 34.35 -10.03 2.88
C ARG A 95 33.63 -9.74 4.20
N VAL A 96 32.30 -9.82 4.20
CA VAL A 96 31.50 -9.62 5.41
C VAL A 96 31.86 -10.67 6.46
N LEU A 97 31.96 -11.94 6.06
CA LEU A 97 32.39 -13.02 6.95
C LEU A 97 33.80 -12.76 7.49
N ALA A 98 34.77 -12.41 6.65
CA ALA A 98 36.13 -12.10 7.08
C ALA A 98 36.20 -10.94 8.09
N GLY A 99 35.42 -9.88 7.87
CA GLY A 99 35.32 -8.74 8.80
C GLY A 99 34.69 -9.11 10.14
N ARG A 100 33.68 -9.99 10.13
CA ARG A 100 33.07 -10.52 11.35
C ARG A 100 33.99 -11.45 12.12
N LEU A 101 34.70 -12.34 11.44
CA LEU A 101 35.70 -13.21 12.07
C LEU A 101 36.80 -12.38 12.75
N LYS A 102 37.23 -11.27 12.11
CA LYS A 102 38.18 -10.31 12.70
C LYS A 102 37.70 -9.71 14.01
N THR A 103 36.41 -9.41 14.14
CA THR A 103 35.83 -8.76 15.33
C THR A 103 35.36 -9.74 16.40
N LYS A 104 34.90 -10.93 16.02
CA LYS A 104 34.23 -11.89 16.91
C LYS A 104 35.11 -13.07 17.33
N VAL A 105 36.14 -13.42 16.56
CA VAL A 105 37.03 -14.53 16.87
C VAL A 105 38.33 -14.02 17.46
N SER A 106 38.46 -14.13 18.78
CA SER A 106 39.69 -13.75 19.50
C SER A 106 40.91 -14.50 18.95
N GLY A 107 41.97 -13.78 18.59
CA GLY A 107 43.20 -14.35 18.00
C GLY A 107 43.24 -14.33 16.46
N TRP A 108 42.16 -13.92 15.78
CA TRP A 108 42.10 -13.84 14.31
C TRP A 108 43.15 -12.91 13.72
N ALA A 109 43.34 -11.71 14.26
CA ALA A 109 44.35 -10.76 13.78
C ALA A 109 45.79 -11.29 13.91
N ALA A 110 46.09 -12.06 14.97
CA ALA A 110 47.40 -12.68 15.17
C ALA A 110 47.63 -13.84 14.19
N ALA A 111 46.60 -14.64 13.90
CA ALA A 111 46.66 -15.72 12.90
C ALA A 111 46.87 -15.17 11.47
N LEU A 112 46.18 -14.08 11.11
CA LEU A 112 46.39 -13.41 9.81
C LEU A 112 47.80 -12.82 9.67
N GLY A 113 48.40 -12.36 10.77
CA GLY A 113 49.77 -11.85 10.78
C GLY A 113 50.85 -12.91 10.48
N ALA A 114 50.51 -14.19 10.61
CA ALA A 114 51.41 -15.32 10.30
C ALA A 114 51.33 -15.77 8.83
N LEU A 115 50.35 -15.27 8.05
CA LEU A 115 50.19 -15.58 6.63
C LEU A 115 51.02 -14.62 5.75
N PRO A 116 51.34 -15.02 4.49
CA PRO A 116 51.98 -14.12 3.53
C PRO A 116 51.21 -12.80 3.35
N ARG A 117 51.94 -11.69 3.14
CA ARG A 117 51.31 -10.38 2.90
C ARG A 117 50.34 -10.46 1.71
N GLY A 118 49.09 -10.10 1.94
CA GLY A 118 48.01 -10.14 0.94
C GLY A 118 47.20 -11.44 0.90
N ALA A 119 47.54 -12.45 1.71
CA ALA A 119 46.78 -13.69 1.81
C ALA A 119 45.34 -13.43 2.30
N ARG A 120 44.36 -14.01 1.59
CA ARG A 120 42.94 -13.96 1.95
C ARG A 120 42.45 -15.38 2.26
N PRO A 121 42.55 -15.84 3.51
CA PRO A 121 42.14 -17.20 3.89
C PRO A 121 40.62 -17.37 3.94
N VAL A 122 39.85 -16.34 3.59
CA VAL A 122 38.40 -16.41 3.38
C VAL A 122 38.14 -16.00 1.93
N SER A 123 37.66 -16.93 1.10
CA SER A 123 37.38 -16.68 -0.32
C SER A 123 35.99 -17.15 -0.73
N GLY A 124 35.44 -16.50 -1.76
CA GLY A 124 34.10 -16.78 -2.29
C GLY A 124 34.16 -17.52 -3.62
N HIS A 125 33.28 -18.50 -3.79
CA HIS A 125 33.22 -19.38 -4.96
C HIS A 125 31.77 -19.64 -5.40
N VAL A 126 31.50 -19.63 -6.69
CA VAL A 126 30.20 -20.00 -7.27
C VAL A 126 30.27 -21.46 -7.71
N VAL A 127 29.39 -22.31 -7.18
CA VAL A 127 29.35 -23.75 -7.51
C VAL A 127 28.16 -24.04 -8.41
N LEU A 128 28.44 -24.55 -9.62
CA LEU A 128 27.43 -24.89 -10.62
C LEU A 128 27.13 -26.39 -10.59
N SER A 129 25.89 -26.77 -10.26
CA SER A 129 25.51 -28.16 -9.91
C SER A 129 24.84 -28.96 -11.04
N HIS A 130 24.69 -28.36 -12.22
CA HIS A 130 24.06 -28.99 -13.38
C HIS A 130 24.99 -30.00 -14.06
N ASP A 131 24.47 -31.21 -14.32
CA ASP A 131 25.29 -32.37 -14.70
C ASP A 131 25.90 -32.28 -16.12
N THR A 132 25.35 -31.45 -17.01
CA THR A 132 25.76 -31.34 -18.42
C THR A 132 26.14 -29.92 -18.85
N LEU A 133 26.84 -29.18 -17.97
CA LEU A 133 27.17 -27.77 -18.15
C LEU A 133 28.24 -27.50 -19.25
N VAL A 134 27.94 -26.54 -20.13
CA VAL A 134 28.87 -25.86 -21.04
C VAL A 134 29.09 -24.44 -20.53
N LEU A 135 30.30 -24.13 -20.06
CA LEU A 135 30.66 -22.83 -19.49
C LEU A 135 31.59 -22.06 -20.45
N ARG A 136 31.27 -20.81 -20.76
CA ARG A 136 32.07 -19.89 -21.59
C ARG A 136 32.38 -18.59 -20.84
N GLY A 137 33.57 -18.02 -21.04
CA GLY A 137 33.97 -16.73 -20.46
C GLY A 137 34.33 -16.77 -18.96
N ALA A 138 34.47 -17.96 -18.35
CA ALA A 138 34.76 -18.06 -16.93
C ALA A 138 36.17 -17.54 -16.53
N ASP A 139 37.13 -17.61 -17.46
CA ASP A 139 38.49 -17.11 -17.24
C ASP A 139 38.53 -15.59 -17.06
N GLU A 140 37.51 -14.86 -17.56
CA GLU A 140 37.41 -13.39 -17.47
C GLU A 140 37.17 -12.89 -16.03
N LEU A 141 36.63 -13.73 -15.15
CA LEU A 141 36.44 -13.38 -13.73
C LEU A 141 37.68 -13.70 -12.87
N GLY A 142 38.68 -14.38 -13.43
CA GLY A 142 39.85 -14.88 -12.70
C GLY A 142 39.72 -16.34 -12.25
N PRO A 143 40.84 -17.05 -12.10
CA PRO A 143 40.87 -18.48 -11.87
C PRO A 143 40.26 -18.86 -10.51
N GLY A 144 39.41 -19.90 -10.52
CA GLY A 144 38.86 -20.51 -9.31
C GLY A 144 37.65 -19.80 -8.70
N ILE A 145 37.12 -18.72 -9.28
CA ILE A 145 35.87 -18.09 -8.79
C ILE A 145 34.65 -18.94 -9.11
N VAL A 146 34.63 -19.61 -10.27
CA VAL A 146 33.53 -20.46 -10.71
C VAL A 146 33.98 -21.92 -10.73
N LEU A 147 33.31 -22.76 -9.95
CA LEU A 147 33.60 -24.17 -9.79
C LEU A 147 32.47 -25.00 -10.39
N ARG A 148 32.80 -25.99 -11.22
CA ARG A 148 31.85 -27.05 -11.57
C ARG A 148 31.75 -28.00 -10.40
N LEU A 149 30.55 -28.46 -10.07
CA LEU A 149 30.35 -29.38 -8.95
C LEU A 149 31.22 -30.65 -9.06
N ALA A 150 31.52 -31.11 -10.27
CA ALA A 150 32.39 -32.26 -10.50
C ALA A 150 33.85 -32.06 -10.09
N ASP A 151 34.33 -30.80 -10.11
CA ASP A 151 35.73 -30.46 -9.86
C ASP A 151 35.90 -29.63 -8.57
N ALA A 152 34.79 -29.26 -7.91
CA ALA A 152 34.78 -28.32 -6.80
C ALA A 152 35.59 -28.83 -5.60
N ALA A 153 35.44 -30.09 -5.20
CA ALA A 153 36.16 -30.65 -4.06
C ALA A 153 37.69 -30.64 -4.28
N ALA A 154 38.14 -31.06 -5.47
CA ALA A 154 39.57 -31.07 -5.82
C ALA A 154 40.18 -29.66 -5.81
N GLN A 155 39.48 -28.68 -6.40
CA GLN A 155 39.96 -27.30 -6.48
C GLN A 155 39.97 -26.61 -5.10
N LEU A 156 39.00 -26.90 -4.23
CA LEU A 156 39.02 -26.36 -2.86
C LEU A 156 40.20 -26.92 -2.06
N VAL A 157 40.51 -28.22 -2.20
CA VAL A 157 41.66 -28.85 -1.54
C VAL A 157 42.98 -28.26 -2.02
N GLU A 158 43.14 -28.05 -3.33
CA GLU A 158 44.34 -27.41 -3.89
C GLU A 158 44.57 -26.01 -3.28
N ARG A 159 43.49 -25.25 -3.12
CA ARG A 159 43.53 -23.88 -2.57
C ARG A 159 43.77 -23.83 -1.07
N ASP A 160 43.33 -24.82 -0.30
CA ASP A 160 43.57 -24.86 1.14
C ASP A 160 45.09 -24.93 1.45
N VAL A 161 45.85 -25.65 0.61
CA VAL A 161 47.31 -25.78 0.76
C VAL A 161 48.06 -24.46 0.51
N GLU A 162 47.45 -23.48 -0.18
CA GLU A 162 48.04 -22.15 -0.41
C GLU A 162 48.19 -21.31 0.88
N PHE A 163 47.53 -21.70 1.99
CA PHE A 163 47.44 -20.90 3.22
C PHE A 163 47.95 -21.61 4.50
N PRO A 164 49.19 -22.14 4.54
CA PRO A 164 49.62 -23.07 5.58
C PRO A 164 49.58 -22.50 7.01
N GLY A 165 48.90 -23.22 7.92
CA GLY A 165 49.21 -23.24 9.35
C GLY A 165 48.56 -22.21 10.29
N ALA A 166 47.72 -21.29 9.81
CA ALA A 166 47.18 -20.20 10.65
C ALA A 166 45.84 -20.49 11.36
N LEU A 167 44.95 -21.30 10.78
CA LEU A 167 43.58 -21.46 11.27
C LEU A 167 43.37 -22.57 12.30
N ALA A 168 44.25 -23.58 12.34
CA ALA A 168 44.16 -24.73 13.23
C ALA A 168 43.93 -24.38 14.73
N PRO A 169 44.68 -23.44 15.36
CA PRO A 169 44.47 -23.09 16.76
C PRO A 169 43.18 -22.26 17.01
N LEU A 170 42.59 -21.68 15.97
CA LEU A 170 41.34 -20.93 16.05
C LEU A 170 40.11 -21.80 15.82
N ARG A 171 40.29 -23.03 15.35
CA ARG A 171 39.21 -23.91 14.87
C ARG A 171 38.04 -24.08 15.85
N PRO A 172 38.24 -24.33 17.16
CA PRO A 172 37.11 -24.43 18.10
C PRO A 172 36.29 -23.14 18.19
N LYS A 173 36.96 -21.98 18.15
CA LYS A 173 36.31 -20.66 18.21
C LYS A 173 35.62 -20.30 16.89
N LEU A 174 36.24 -20.67 15.76
CA LEU A 174 35.66 -20.52 14.42
C LEU A 174 34.37 -21.33 14.30
N MET A 175 34.42 -22.62 14.63
CA MET A 175 33.25 -23.49 14.58
C MET A 175 32.16 -23.05 15.55
N SER A 176 32.50 -22.63 16.76
CA SER A 176 31.53 -22.08 17.71
C SER A 176 30.82 -20.83 17.18
N TYR A 177 31.53 -19.96 16.46
CA TYR A 177 30.94 -18.76 15.87
C TYR A 177 30.06 -19.11 14.65
N LEU A 178 30.58 -19.92 13.72
CA LEU A 178 29.88 -20.29 12.49
C LEU A 178 28.61 -21.11 12.75
N LEU A 179 28.65 -22.04 13.73
CA LEU A 179 27.48 -22.81 14.16
C LEU A 179 26.51 -21.98 15.02
N GLY A 180 26.93 -20.82 15.51
CA GLY A 180 26.09 -19.88 16.28
C GLY A 180 25.44 -18.79 15.44
N LEU A 181 25.70 -18.74 14.12
CA LEU A 181 25.03 -17.82 13.21
C LEU A 181 23.52 -18.10 13.15
N GLY A 182 22.71 -17.06 12.90
CA GLY A 182 21.26 -17.20 12.79
C GLY A 182 20.86 -18.21 11.72
N GLN A 183 19.75 -18.93 11.95
CA GLN A 183 19.13 -19.73 10.89
C GLN A 183 18.58 -18.80 9.83
N ARG A 184 18.65 -19.23 8.58
CA ARG A 184 18.03 -18.53 7.47
C ARG A 184 16.51 -18.49 7.68
N ALA A 185 15.96 -17.29 7.88
CA ALA A 185 14.50 -17.11 7.90
C ALA A 185 13.93 -17.45 6.52
N GLU A 186 12.76 -18.06 6.44
CA GLU A 186 12.06 -18.29 5.16
C GLU A 186 11.97 -16.95 4.41
N ASP A 187 12.66 -16.86 3.27
CA ASP A 187 12.66 -15.71 2.37
C ASP A 187 11.22 -15.48 1.87
N HIS A 188 10.42 -14.75 2.64
CA HIS A 188 9.21 -14.10 2.14
C HIS A 188 9.65 -12.90 1.27
N LEU A 189 10.38 -13.20 0.20
CA LEU A 189 10.60 -12.22 -0.86
C LEU A 189 9.25 -12.01 -1.53
N PRO A 190 8.73 -10.77 -1.54
CA PRO A 190 7.47 -10.50 -2.20
C PRO A 190 7.63 -10.88 -3.68
N ARG A 191 6.80 -11.81 -4.18
CA ARG A 191 6.82 -12.19 -5.61
C ARG A 191 6.53 -10.98 -6.51
N LYS A 192 5.85 -9.98 -5.96
CA LYS A 192 5.59 -8.67 -6.56
C LYS A 192 5.62 -7.60 -5.48
N ILE A 193 6.16 -6.43 -5.81
CA ILE A 193 5.97 -5.20 -5.04
C ILE A 193 5.07 -4.32 -5.91
N MET A 194 3.83 -4.10 -5.47
CA MET A 194 2.80 -3.44 -6.28
C MET A 194 2.66 -4.08 -7.68
N GLN A 195 2.72 -3.31 -8.76
CA GLN A 195 2.71 -3.83 -10.13
C GLN A 195 4.04 -4.45 -10.61
N TYR A 196 5.11 -4.35 -9.82
CA TYR A 196 6.45 -4.74 -10.24
C TYR A 196 6.75 -6.18 -9.83
N ARG A 197 7.06 -7.03 -10.81
CA ARG A 197 7.47 -8.42 -10.56
C ARG A 197 8.91 -8.44 -10.08
N VAL A 198 9.15 -8.98 -8.90
CA VAL A 198 10.51 -9.10 -8.34
C VAL A 198 11.27 -10.17 -9.13
N LEU A 199 12.42 -9.79 -9.69
CA LEU A 199 13.25 -10.64 -10.55
C LEU A 199 14.40 -11.32 -9.80
N GLY A 200 14.75 -10.81 -8.62
CA GLY A 200 15.88 -11.31 -7.82
C GLY A 200 15.89 -10.71 -6.42
N ARG A 201 16.88 -11.09 -5.63
CA ARG A 201 17.03 -10.57 -4.27
C ARG A 201 17.32 -9.07 -4.28
N PRO A 202 16.83 -8.32 -3.28
CA PRO A 202 17.16 -6.92 -3.13
C PRO A 202 18.64 -6.72 -2.83
N MET A 203 19.21 -5.68 -3.41
CA MET A 203 20.58 -5.21 -3.16
C MET A 203 20.54 -4.03 -2.17
N THR A 204 21.66 -3.71 -1.52
CA THR A 204 21.77 -2.47 -0.71
C THR A 204 22.58 -1.45 -1.49
N GLN A 205 22.02 -0.25 -1.67
CA GLN A 205 22.69 0.86 -2.35
C GLN A 205 22.44 2.16 -1.58
N GLY A 206 23.49 2.71 -0.96
CA GLY A 206 23.36 3.87 -0.07
C GLY A 206 22.48 3.56 1.15
N ASN A 207 21.49 4.39 1.40
CA ASN A 207 20.45 4.23 2.43
C ASN A 207 19.24 3.39 1.96
N ALA A 208 19.22 2.95 0.69
CA ALA A 208 18.09 2.26 0.08
C ALA A 208 18.33 0.75 -0.09
N ARG A 209 17.25 -0.02 0.04
CA ARG A 209 17.17 -1.42 -0.38
C ARG A 209 16.58 -1.48 -1.78
N VAL A 210 17.36 -1.88 -2.77
CA VAL A 210 17.00 -1.85 -4.19
C VAL A 210 16.48 -3.21 -4.64
N PHE A 211 15.20 -3.32 -4.98
CA PHE A 211 14.65 -4.55 -5.55
C PHE A 211 14.78 -4.52 -7.09
N PRO A 212 15.44 -5.52 -7.70
CA PRO A 212 15.42 -5.67 -9.15
C PRO A 212 14.05 -6.21 -9.56
N THR A 213 13.32 -5.44 -10.36
CA THR A 213 11.96 -5.79 -10.75
C THR A 213 11.70 -5.58 -12.23
N GLN A 214 10.55 -6.06 -12.70
CA GLN A 214 10.02 -5.78 -14.03
C GLN A 214 8.64 -5.17 -13.93
N ASN A 215 8.39 -4.08 -14.65
CA ASN A 215 7.07 -3.49 -14.73
C ASN A 215 6.15 -4.29 -15.68
N PRO A 216 4.83 -4.03 -15.70
CA PRO A 216 3.90 -4.73 -16.60
C PRO A 216 4.18 -4.57 -18.10
N ALA A 217 4.92 -3.51 -18.50
CA ALA A 217 5.34 -3.29 -19.88
C ALA A 217 6.59 -4.12 -20.26
N GLY A 218 7.13 -4.93 -19.34
CA GLY A 218 8.32 -5.76 -19.56
C GLY A 218 9.64 -5.00 -19.35
N GLU A 219 9.61 -3.75 -18.92
CA GLU A 219 10.83 -2.95 -18.69
C GLU A 219 11.45 -3.30 -17.33
N ASN A 220 12.79 -3.32 -17.27
CA ASN A 220 13.52 -3.53 -16.02
C ASN A 220 13.47 -2.26 -15.16
N VAL A 221 13.03 -2.40 -13.91
CA VAL A 221 12.87 -1.30 -12.97
C VAL A 221 13.57 -1.63 -11.65
N GLY A 222 14.47 -0.77 -11.21
CA GLY A 222 15.02 -0.80 -9.86
C GLY A 222 14.08 -0.08 -8.91
N LEU A 223 13.53 -0.78 -7.92
CA LEU A 223 12.74 -0.15 -6.86
C LEU A 223 13.66 0.21 -5.70
N TYR A 224 13.98 1.49 -5.55
CA TYR A 224 14.82 2.00 -4.46
C TYR A 224 13.96 2.24 -3.23
N CYS A 225 13.99 1.32 -2.27
CA CYS A 225 13.18 1.37 -1.06
C CYS A 225 13.98 1.98 0.10
N VAL A 226 13.69 3.23 0.46
CA VAL A 226 14.31 3.93 1.61
C VAL A 226 13.46 3.70 2.86
N PRO A 227 14.01 3.16 3.96
CA PRO A 227 13.24 2.89 5.17
C PRO A 227 12.82 4.20 5.85
N VAL A 228 11.53 4.34 6.10
CA VAL A 228 10.93 5.47 6.82
C VAL A 228 10.48 5.02 8.21
N THR A 229 9.87 3.83 8.30
CA THR A 229 9.42 3.25 9.57
C THR A 229 10.61 2.66 10.33
N GLY A 230 10.78 3.04 11.61
CA GLY A 230 11.90 2.62 12.45
C GLY A 230 13.11 3.57 12.45
N ALA A 231 13.07 4.65 11.66
CA ALA A 231 14.04 5.74 11.76
C ALA A 231 13.86 6.53 13.07
N LYS A 232 14.95 7.15 13.59
CA LYS A 232 14.91 7.98 14.81
C LYS A 232 13.92 9.16 14.68
N ASP A 233 13.78 9.69 13.48
CA ASP A 233 12.80 10.71 13.10
C ASP A 233 12.18 10.30 11.75
N PRO A 234 11.02 9.62 11.77
CA PRO A 234 10.35 9.14 10.56
C PRO A 234 9.95 10.27 9.60
N ASP A 235 9.58 11.44 10.12
CA ASP A 235 9.19 12.57 9.28
C ASP A 235 10.39 13.21 8.59
N ALA A 236 11.54 13.29 9.28
CA ALA A 236 12.79 13.71 8.65
C ALA A 236 13.26 12.71 7.59
N ALA A 237 13.16 11.40 7.87
CA ALA A 237 13.50 10.35 6.91
C ALA A 237 12.61 10.41 5.66
N ARG A 238 11.31 10.63 5.84
CA ARG A 238 10.35 10.82 4.74
C ARG A 238 10.65 12.08 3.93
N ARG A 239 10.84 13.23 4.58
CA ARG A 239 11.21 14.49 3.90
C ARG A 239 12.49 14.35 3.09
N LEU A 240 13.49 13.66 3.62
CA LEU A 240 14.73 13.39 2.91
C LEU A 240 14.50 12.51 1.68
N ALA A 241 13.82 11.38 1.83
CA ALA A 241 13.56 10.46 0.73
C ALA A 241 12.67 11.07 -0.38
N THR A 242 11.71 11.94 -0.04
CA THR A 242 10.93 12.69 -1.04
C THR A 242 11.79 13.72 -1.78
N ARG A 243 12.69 14.44 -1.09
CA ARG A 243 13.62 15.37 -1.76
C ARG A 243 14.58 14.65 -2.70
N GLU A 244 15.08 13.48 -2.30
CA GLU A 244 15.91 12.62 -3.16
C GLU A 244 15.16 12.20 -4.43
N HIS A 245 13.89 11.83 -4.29
CA HIS A 245 13.03 11.51 -5.42
C HIS A 245 12.85 12.70 -6.37
N ASP A 246 12.45 13.86 -5.84
CA ASP A 246 12.16 15.05 -6.64
C ASP A 246 13.42 15.49 -7.42
N ALA A 247 14.58 15.43 -6.77
CA ALA A 247 15.88 15.68 -7.40
C ALA A 247 16.16 14.72 -8.57
N LEU A 248 15.98 13.41 -8.36
CA LEU A 248 16.15 12.41 -9.42
C LEU A 248 15.15 12.59 -10.56
N GLN A 249 13.90 12.95 -10.25
CA GLN A 249 12.85 13.19 -11.24
C GLN A 249 13.17 14.41 -12.11
N SER A 250 13.67 15.49 -11.52
CA SER A 250 14.12 16.69 -12.27
C SER A 250 15.29 16.39 -13.19
N LEU A 251 16.29 15.62 -12.73
CA LEU A 251 17.41 15.19 -13.58
C LEU A 251 16.97 14.23 -14.70
N ALA A 252 16.01 13.35 -14.42
CA ALA A 252 15.44 12.44 -15.41
C ALA A 252 14.67 13.18 -16.51
N ALA A 253 13.94 14.25 -16.14
CA ALA A 253 13.22 15.11 -17.09
C ALA A 253 14.16 15.84 -18.07
N GLN A 254 15.43 16.04 -17.68
CA GLN A 254 16.48 16.62 -18.51
C GLN A 254 17.36 15.56 -19.21
N GLU A 255 16.98 14.27 -19.12
CA GLU A 255 17.76 13.13 -19.63
C GLU A 255 19.20 13.08 -19.07
N ARG A 256 19.41 13.50 -17.81
CA ARG A 256 20.72 13.47 -17.11
C ARG A 256 20.91 12.25 -16.22
N THR A 257 19.84 11.50 -15.98
CA THR A 257 19.87 10.17 -15.37
C THR A 257 18.76 9.32 -15.99
N TRP A 258 18.59 8.09 -15.52
CA TRP A 258 17.54 7.19 -16.01
C TRP A 258 16.13 7.68 -15.67
N ARG A 259 15.13 7.20 -16.40
CA ARG A 259 13.73 7.60 -16.23
C ARG A 259 13.22 7.21 -14.84
N VAL A 260 12.75 8.19 -14.07
CA VAL A 260 12.19 8.00 -12.73
C VAL A 260 10.66 8.04 -12.81
N GLN A 261 9.99 7.05 -12.22
CA GLN A 261 8.52 7.00 -12.09
C GLN A 261 8.12 7.52 -10.71
N GLY A 262 6.87 7.95 -10.53
CA GLY A 262 6.40 8.48 -9.24
C GLY A 262 6.63 7.50 -8.07
N TRP A 263 7.00 8.05 -6.91
CA TRP A 263 7.23 7.27 -5.71
C TRP A 263 5.93 6.76 -5.08
N PHE A 264 6.03 5.71 -4.25
CA PHE A 264 4.92 5.19 -3.46
C PHE A 264 5.41 4.62 -2.12
N ASP A 265 4.50 4.48 -1.16
CA ASP A 265 4.77 3.81 0.11
C ASP A 265 4.58 2.29 0.00
N TRP A 266 5.49 1.52 0.59
CA TRP A 266 5.37 0.06 0.68
C TRP A 266 6.05 -0.44 1.96
N GLU A 267 5.29 -1.07 2.87
CA GLU A 267 5.80 -1.76 4.08
C GLU A 267 6.78 -0.90 4.92
N GLY A 268 6.49 0.39 5.08
CA GLY A 268 7.34 1.31 5.84
C GLY A 268 8.57 1.83 5.09
N PHE A 269 8.65 1.59 3.78
CA PHE A 269 9.61 2.19 2.87
C PHE A 269 8.95 3.25 1.97
N LEU A 270 9.69 4.31 1.67
CA LEU A 270 9.40 5.17 0.52
C LEU A 270 10.12 4.59 -0.69
N VAL A 271 9.37 4.21 -1.73
CA VAL A 271 9.90 3.49 -2.88
C VAL A 271 9.96 4.42 -4.09
N THR A 272 11.16 4.58 -4.67
CA THR A 272 11.38 5.31 -5.93
C THR A 272 11.68 4.33 -7.07
N PRO A 273 10.77 4.14 -8.04
CA PRO A 273 11.01 3.28 -9.20
C PRO A 273 11.85 3.97 -10.28
N ILE A 274 12.96 3.37 -10.66
CA ILE A 274 13.85 3.88 -11.71
C ILE A 274 13.91 2.85 -12.86
N VAL A 275 13.48 3.26 -14.05
CA VAL A 275 13.49 2.42 -15.25
C VAL A 275 14.89 2.41 -15.83
N VAL A 276 15.52 1.24 -15.87
CA VAL A 276 16.90 1.09 -16.35
C VAL A 276 16.90 1.10 -17.88
N ALA A 277 17.38 2.20 -18.46
CA ALA A 277 17.59 2.31 -19.90
C ALA A 277 18.96 1.72 -20.26
N MET A 278 19.01 0.80 -21.24
CA MET A 278 20.23 0.11 -21.68
C MET A 278 20.72 0.65 -23.03
N ASP A 279 20.34 1.88 -23.37
CA ASP A 279 20.64 2.55 -24.62
C ASP A 279 21.99 3.27 -24.63
N GLY A 280 22.71 3.34 -23.50
CA GLY A 280 24.05 3.95 -23.43
C GLY A 280 25.17 2.99 -23.04
N THR A 281 26.40 3.43 -23.28
CA THR A 281 27.64 2.72 -22.95
C THR A 281 28.45 3.52 -21.93
N SER A 282 28.99 2.87 -20.90
CA SER A 282 29.83 3.56 -19.92
C SER A 282 31.16 4.03 -20.52
N LEU A 283 31.68 5.16 -20.07
CA LEU A 283 32.99 5.66 -20.51
C LEU A 283 34.12 4.64 -20.28
N GLY A 284 34.07 3.85 -19.20
CA GLY A 284 35.08 2.81 -18.95
C GLY A 284 35.12 1.72 -20.03
N LYS A 285 33.95 1.26 -20.47
CA LYS A 285 33.84 0.34 -21.60
C LYS A 285 34.26 1.00 -22.91
N LEU A 286 33.87 2.24 -23.15
CA LEU A 286 34.30 2.98 -24.35
C LEU A 286 35.82 3.21 -24.38
N ALA A 287 36.46 3.39 -23.22
CA ALA A 287 37.91 3.51 -23.11
C ALA A 287 38.61 2.16 -23.34
N HIS A 288 38.03 1.07 -22.86
CA HIS A 288 38.57 -0.28 -23.06
C HIS A 288 38.45 -0.74 -24.52
N ASP A 289 37.31 -0.44 -25.17
CA ASP A 289 37.02 -0.80 -26.56
C ASP A 289 37.72 0.14 -27.57
N ALA A 290 38.39 1.20 -27.10
CA ALA A 290 39.05 2.18 -27.96
C ALA A 290 40.42 1.67 -28.44
N ASP A 291 40.57 1.55 -29.76
CA ASP A 291 41.84 1.20 -30.44
C ASP A 291 42.73 2.45 -30.62
N GLY A 292 43.02 3.16 -29.52
CA GLY A 292 43.81 4.40 -29.48
C GLY A 292 43.02 5.65 -29.07
N PRO A 293 43.59 6.86 -29.27
CA PRO A 293 42.97 8.12 -28.87
C PRO A 293 41.60 8.34 -29.53
N VAL A 294 40.65 8.89 -28.78
CA VAL A 294 39.27 9.13 -29.25
C VAL A 294 39.25 10.19 -30.37
N ASP A 295 38.41 9.98 -31.38
CA ASP A 295 38.19 10.95 -32.46
C ASP A 295 37.79 12.33 -31.91
N VAL A 296 38.37 13.39 -32.47
CA VAL A 296 38.24 14.76 -31.93
C VAL A 296 36.79 15.28 -31.99
N GLU A 297 36.00 14.91 -33.00
CA GLU A 297 34.62 15.37 -33.14
C GLU A 297 33.66 14.60 -32.23
N VAL A 298 33.88 13.29 -32.06
CA VAL A 298 33.16 12.49 -31.04
C VAL A 298 33.52 12.97 -29.64
N GLY A 299 34.81 13.23 -29.39
CA GLY A 299 35.31 13.78 -28.14
C GLY A 299 34.70 15.14 -27.82
N ARG A 300 34.52 16.02 -28.82
CA ARG A 300 33.91 17.34 -28.65
C ARG A 300 32.47 17.28 -28.17
N ALA A 301 31.64 16.45 -28.78
CA ALA A 301 30.24 16.31 -28.39
C ALA A 301 30.10 15.77 -26.95
N VAL A 302 30.86 14.73 -26.62
CA VAL A 302 30.78 14.06 -25.30
C VAL A 302 31.39 14.92 -24.19
N VAL A 303 32.55 15.53 -24.40
CA VAL A 303 33.19 16.41 -23.40
C VAL A 303 32.31 17.62 -23.10
N HIS A 304 31.73 18.23 -24.13
CA HIS A 304 30.81 19.35 -23.94
C HIS A 304 29.57 18.93 -23.16
N ASP A 305 28.86 17.89 -23.61
CA ASP A 305 27.63 17.45 -22.94
C ASP A 305 27.89 16.88 -21.54
N ALA A 306 29.08 16.34 -21.25
CA ALA A 306 29.47 15.92 -19.91
C ALA A 306 29.53 17.09 -18.92
N PHE A 307 30.11 18.23 -19.31
CA PHE A 307 30.12 19.43 -18.46
C PHE A 307 28.75 20.11 -18.39
N VAL A 308 27.94 20.07 -19.46
CA VAL A 308 26.55 20.54 -19.41
C VAL A 308 25.73 19.66 -18.46
N ALA A 309 25.86 18.34 -18.54
CA ALA A 309 25.20 17.40 -17.64
C ALA A 309 25.60 17.66 -16.18
N LEU A 310 26.88 17.94 -15.91
CA LEU A 310 27.32 18.22 -14.55
C LEU A 310 26.82 19.59 -14.06
N ALA A 311 26.74 20.58 -14.93
CA ALA A 311 26.14 21.88 -14.62
C ALA A 311 24.64 21.75 -14.29
N ASP A 312 23.92 20.90 -15.02
CA ASP A 312 22.52 20.58 -14.76
C ASP A 312 22.36 19.91 -13.39
N VAL A 313 23.24 18.98 -13.02
CA VAL A 313 23.28 18.39 -11.66
C VAL A 313 23.52 19.46 -10.59
N HIS A 314 24.53 20.31 -10.76
CA HIS A 314 24.86 21.37 -9.81
C HIS A 314 23.77 22.44 -9.69
N SER A 315 22.99 22.70 -10.75
CA SER A 315 21.88 23.67 -10.75
C SER A 315 20.70 23.27 -9.86
N HIS A 316 20.61 21.99 -9.50
CA HIS A 316 19.63 21.46 -8.55
C HIS A 316 20.20 21.33 -7.13
N ASP A 317 21.33 22.02 -6.86
CA ASP A 317 22.07 21.96 -5.60
C ASP A 317 22.56 20.54 -5.25
N ILE A 318 22.83 19.70 -6.24
CA ILE A 318 23.31 18.33 -6.05
C ILE A 318 24.82 18.28 -6.27
N THR A 319 25.58 17.68 -5.35
CA THR A 319 26.99 17.29 -5.58
C THR A 319 27.07 15.77 -5.76
N HIS A 320 27.67 15.28 -6.86
CA HIS A 320 27.63 13.87 -7.27
C HIS A 320 28.50 12.94 -6.41
N ARG A 321 29.74 13.34 -6.08
CA ARG A 321 30.70 12.69 -5.14
C ARG A 321 31.24 11.30 -5.52
N ALA A 322 30.62 10.62 -6.48
CA ALA A 322 30.96 9.25 -6.89
C ALA A 322 31.34 9.12 -8.38
N LEU A 323 31.80 10.20 -9.02
CA LEU A 323 32.19 10.18 -10.44
C LEU A 323 33.41 9.29 -10.69
N GLN A 324 33.30 8.42 -11.69
CA GLN A 324 34.31 7.48 -12.17
C GLN A 324 33.92 7.00 -13.58
N LEU A 325 34.83 6.35 -14.30
CA LEU A 325 34.58 5.89 -15.69
C LEU A 325 33.30 5.05 -15.86
N ARG A 326 32.92 4.25 -14.87
CA ARG A 326 31.68 3.45 -14.92
C ARG A 326 30.41 4.22 -14.55
N SER A 327 30.50 5.34 -13.84
CA SER A 327 29.32 6.10 -13.44
C SER A 327 28.85 7.08 -14.52
N ILE A 328 29.59 7.20 -15.62
CA ILE A 328 29.30 8.10 -16.73
C ILE A 328 28.91 7.25 -17.94
N GLU A 329 27.69 7.43 -18.41
CA GLU A 329 27.11 6.70 -19.54
C GLU A 329 26.87 7.65 -20.71
N VAL A 330 27.20 7.21 -21.92
CA VAL A 330 27.08 7.97 -23.16
C VAL A 330 26.17 7.22 -24.13
N THR A 331 25.12 7.88 -24.63
CA THR A 331 24.24 7.31 -25.66
C THR A 331 24.94 7.28 -27.02
N PRO A 332 24.59 6.36 -27.93
CA PRO A 332 25.19 6.30 -29.26
C PRO A 332 24.94 7.59 -30.08
N PRO A 333 25.73 7.82 -31.14
CA PRO A 333 25.50 8.91 -32.08
C PRO A 333 24.14 8.80 -32.78
N PRO A 334 23.52 9.91 -33.21
CA PRO A 334 24.04 11.28 -33.19
C PRO A 334 23.85 12.04 -31.85
N GLN A 335 23.18 11.46 -30.87
CA GLN A 335 22.79 12.19 -29.65
C GLN A 335 23.97 12.45 -28.69
N ASN A 336 24.91 11.50 -28.56
CA ASN A 336 26.10 11.60 -27.68
C ASN A 336 25.79 12.15 -26.27
N ARG A 337 24.61 11.82 -25.73
CA ARG A 337 24.07 12.36 -24.49
C ARG A 337 24.74 11.70 -23.30
N VAL A 338 25.21 12.50 -22.35
CA VAL A 338 25.85 12.05 -21.12
C VAL A 338 24.84 11.97 -19.99
N ARG A 339 24.80 10.80 -19.34
CA ARG A 339 23.97 10.49 -18.17
C ARG A 339 24.86 10.04 -17.01
N PHE A 340 24.50 10.43 -15.80
CA PHE A 340 25.19 10.01 -14.59
C PHE A 340 24.44 8.91 -13.83
N ARG A 341 25.22 7.96 -13.30
CA ARG A 341 24.80 6.83 -12.46
C ARG A 341 25.41 6.96 -11.06
N ASP A 342 24.96 6.12 -10.12
CA ASP A 342 25.45 6.09 -8.72
C ASP A 342 25.12 7.34 -7.87
N LEU A 343 24.07 8.10 -8.24
CA LEU A 343 23.57 9.26 -7.49
C LEU A 343 23.13 8.95 -6.05
N SER A 344 23.04 7.68 -5.67
CA SER A 344 22.83 7.20 -4.28
C SER A 344 23.85 7.72 -3.24
N ARG A 345 24.97 8.34 -3.66
CA ARG A 345 26.00 8.94 -2.78
C ARG A 345 26.08 10.45 -2.90
N ALA A 346 25.16 11.06 -3.64
CA ALA A 346 25.11 12.50 -3.86
C ALA A 346 24.80 13.28 -2.56
N HIS A 347 25.03 14.59 -2.58
CA HIS A 347 24.76 15.48 -1.46
C HIS A 347 23.81 16.60 -1.87
N LEU A 348 22.82 16.87 -1.01
CA LEU A 348 21.88 18.01 -1.08
C LEU A 348 22.15 18.95 0.13
N PRO A 349 22.15 20.29 -0.03
CA PRO A 349 22.45 21.22 1.06
C PRO A 349 21.31 21.29 2.10
N SER A 350 21.43 20.46 3.12
CA SER A 350 20.89 20.62 4.47
C SER A 350 21.62 19.59 5.34
N THR A 351 21.90 19.89 6.61
CA THR A 351 22.92 19.25 7.45
C THR A 351 22.71 17.76 7.84
N GLN A 352 22.12 16.92 6.98
CA GLN A 352 22.10 15.47 7.12
C GLN A 352 22.27 14.83 5.74
N THR A 353 23.41 14.18 5.50
CA THR A 353 23.77 13.51 4.24
C THR A 353 22.90 12.26 3.97
N ILE A 354 22.69 11.97 2.68
CA ILE A 354 22.08 10.74 2.13
C ILE A 354 22.86 9.46 2.53
N ALA A 355 24.13 9.61 2.92
CA ALA A 355 24.95 8.57 3.54
C ALA A 355 25.79 9.16 4.70
N PRO A 356 25.64 8.69 5.95
CA PRO A 356 26.29 9.30 7.11
C PRO A 356 27.79 8.98 7.25
N VAL A 357 28.33 8.00 6.50
CA VAL A 357 29.77 7.68 6.48
C VAL A 357 30.17 7.19 5.09
N LEU A 358 31.12 7.87 4.43
CA LEU A 358 31.77 7.36 3.22
C LEU A 358 33.01 6.58 3.68
N GLY A 359 32.98 5.25 3.56
CA GLY A 359 34.20 4.45 3.76
C GLY A 359 35.23 4.75 2.68
N GLU A 360 36.51 4.76 3.05
CA GLU A 360 37.66 4.96 2.16
C GLU A 360 37.77 3.90 1.05
N ASP A 361 37.02 2.79 1.15
CA ASP A 361 37.12 1.61 0.29
C ASP A 361 36.28 1.67 -1.01
N HIS A 362 35.62 2.80 -1.34
CA HIS A 362 34.82 2.88 -2.57
C HIS A 362 35.70 3.20 -3.81
N PRO A 363 35.53 2.54 -4.97
CA PRO A 363 36.44 2.73 -6.10
C PRO A 363 36.51 4.17 -6.65
N SER A 364 35.44 4.97 -6.50
CA SER A 364 35.45 6.39 -6.88
C SER A 364 36.40 7.24 -6.02
N ALA A 365 36.88 6.74 -4.87
CA ALA A 365 37.83 7.45 -4.02
C ALA A 365 39.15 7.73 -4.77
N ALA A 366 39.56 6.83 -5.67
CA ALA A 366 40.73 7.01 -6.50
C ALA A 366 40.59 8.17 -7.51
N PHE A 367 39.36 8.66 -7.76
CA PHE A 367 39.09 9.76 -8.70
C PHE A 367 38.96 11.12 -8.01
N GLN A 368 39.05 11.14 -6.67
CA GLN A 368 38.91 12.37 -5.89
C GLN A 368 40.20 13.20 -5.93
N PRO A 369 40.12 14.52 -5.79
CA PRO A 369 41.33 15.34 -5.69
C PRO A 369 42.20 14.91 -4.50
N PRO A 370 43.55 14.92 -4.65
CA PRO A 370 44.45 14.56 -3.55
C PRO A 370 44.21 15.44 -2.31
N GLY A 371 43.97 14.82 -1.15
CA GLY A 371 43.78 15.52 0.13
C GLY A 371 42.33 15.93 0.44
N THR A 372 41.38 15.70 -0.46
CA THR A 372 39.95 15.91 -0.18
C THR A 372 39.44 14.79 0.70
N THR A 373 38.80 15.13 1.82
CA THR A 373 38.10 14.15 2.66
C THR A 373 36.61 14.14 2.30
N PRO A 374 35.92 13.00 2.50
CA PRO A 374 34.53 12.88 2.08
C PRO A 374 33.60 13.92 2.74
N GLU A 375 33.92 14.40 3.94
CA GLU A 375 33.13 15.37 4.71
C GLU A 375 33.16 16.80 4.13
N PHE A 376 34.19 17.15 3.35
CA PHE A 376 34.37 18.50 2.77
C PHE A 376 34.34 18.50 1.24
N PHE A 377 33.71 17.48 0.63
CA PHE A 377 33.59 17.35 -0.82
C PHE A 377 32.65 18.43 -1.40
N GLN A 378 33.13 19.24 -2.33
CA GLN A 378 32.42 20.38 -2.90
C GLN A 378 32.12 20.20 -4.41
N PRO A 379 31.23 21.02 -5.01
CA PRO A 379 30.97 20.97 -6.46
C PRO A 379 32.23 21.08 -7.33
N GLY A 380 33.24 21.84 -6.90
CA GLY A 380 34.54 21.94 -7.59
C GLY A 380 35.36 20.64 -7.59
N ASP A 381 35.05 19.69 -6.69
CA ASP A 381 35.68 18.36 -6.67
C ASP A 381 35.00 17.39 -7.65
N ASP A 382 33.70 17.57 -7.94
CA ASP A 382 33.05 16.86 -9.04
C ASP A 382 33.64 17.27 -10.40
N VAL A 383 33.92 18.57 -10.59
CA VAL A 383 34.55 19.10 -11.81
C VAL A 383 35.91 18.45 -12.04
N TYR A 384 36.70 18.30 -10.97
CA TYR A 384 37.99 17.61 -11.01
C TYR A 384 37.84 16.12 -11.36
N ALA A 385 36.95 15.40 -10.67
CA ALA A 385 36.72 13.98 -10.90
C ALA A 385 36.20 13.69 -12.32
N LEU A 386 35.32 14.55 -12.84
CA LEU A 386 34.83 14.47 -14.22
C LEU A 386 35.96 14.68 -15.23
N ALA A 387 36.76 15.73 -15.05
CA ALA A 387 37.90 16.01 -15.95
C ALA A 387 38.90 14.85 -15.96
N LEU A 388 39.13 14.21 -14.81
CA LEU A 388 39.99 13.04 -14.70
C LEU A 388 39.46 11.86 -15.52
N CYS A 389 38.15 11.58 -15.43
CA CYS A 389 37.49 10.54 -16.22
C CYS A 389 37.56 10.84 -17.73
N LEU A 390 37.32 12.09 -18.12
CA LEU A 390 37.35 12.51 -19.53
C LEU A 390 38.75 12.40 -20.12
N VAL A 391 39.79 12.79 -19.38
CA VAL A 391 41.19 12.63 -19.82
C VAL A 391 41.56 11.15 -19.97
N GLN A 392 41.18 10.31 -19.01
CA GLN A 392 41.42 8.87 -19.14
C GLN A 392 40.76 8.29 -20.40
N TRP A 393 39.48 8.59 -20.61
CA TRP A 393 38.74 8.13 -21.78
C TRP A 393 39.33 8.64 -23.11
N LEU A 394 39.64 9.93 -23.23
CA LEU A 394 40.21 10.54 -24.45
C LEU A 394 41.53 9.86 -24.87
N HIS A 395 42.27 9.30 -23.91
CA HIS A 395 43.55 8.63 -24.13
C HIS A 395 43.47 7.09 -24.13
N GLY A 396 42.26 6.50 -24.14
CA GLY A 396 42.08 5.04 -24.14
C GLY A 396 42.55 4.36 -22.85
N ASP A 397 42.56 5.08 -21.73
CA ASP A 397 43.01 4.58 -20.44
C ASP A 397 41.80 4.13 -19.62
N ALA A 398 41.62 2.81 -19.53
CA ALA A 398 40.54 2.19 -18.76
C ALA A 398 40.96 1.79 -17.32
N GLY A 399 42.09 2.28 -16.82
CA GLY A 399 42.61 1.91 -15.51
C GLY A 399 41.67 2.31 -14.36
N GLU A 400 41.44 1.38 -13.42
CA GLU A 400 40.58 1.61 -12.25
C GLU A 400 41.18 2.59 -11.22
N VAL A 401 42.50 2.80 -11.26
CA VAL A 401 43.23 3.75 -10.41
C VAL A 401 43.89 4.78 -11.33
N PRO A 402 43.37 6.02 -11.40
CA PRO A 402 43.92 7.04 -12.28
C PRO A 402 45.24 7.58 -11.75
N ASP A 403 46.20 7.84 -12.65
CA ASP A 403 47.39 8.62 -12.34
C ASP A 403 47.09 10.12 -12.54
N HIS A 404 46.87 10.83 -11.43
CA HIS A 404 46.54 12.26 -11.41
C HIS A 404 47.64 13.15 -12.04
N ASN A 405 48.92 12.77 -11.92
CA ASN A 405 50.01 13.54 -12.50
C ASN A 405 50.04 13.36 -14.02
N LEU A 406 49.92 12.11 -14.46
CA LEU A 406 49.86 11.77 -15.88
C LEU A 406 48.63 12.41 -16.55
N ALA A 407 47.48 12.41 -15.88
CA ALA A 407 46.27 13.05 -16.37
C ALA A 407 46.43 14.57 -16.56
N ARG A 408 47.09 15.28 -15.63
CA ARG A 408 47.42 16.71 -15.80
C ARG A 408 48.33 16.95 -17.00
N SER A 409 49.39 16.15 -17.15
CA SER A 409 50.29 16.27 -18.30
C SER A 409 49.60 15.99 -19.63
N ARG A 410 48.70 14.99 -19.66
CA ARG A 410 47.87 14.65 -20.83
C ARG A 410 46.86 15.75 -21.16
N ALA A 411 46.22 16.33 -20.14
CA ALA A 411 45.31 17.46 -20.30
C ALA A 411 46.02 18.65 -20.96
N ALA A 412 47.15 19.11 -20.41
CA ALA A 412 47.91 20.24 -20.97
C ALA A 412 48.37 20.02 -22.43
N GLY A 413 48.59 18.77 -22.83
CA GLY A 413 48.99 18.39 -24.19
C GLY A 413 47.84 18.16 -25.18
N HIS A 414 46.57 18.24 -24.74
CA HIS A 414 45.43 17.89 -25.60
C HIS A 414 45.08 19.05 -26.57
N PRO A 415 44.98 18.80 -27.89
CA PRO A 415 44.95 19.86 -28.92
C PRO A 415 43.70 20.75 -28.92
N VAL A 416 42.59 20.28 -28.36
CA VAL A 416 41.30 21.00 -28.35
C VAL A 416 40.85 21.42 -26.95
N PHE A 417 40.87 20.51 -25.99
CA PHE A 417 40.38 20.75 -24.63
C PHE A 417 41.47 21.06 -23.59
N GLY A 418 42.73 21.27 -24.00
CA GLY A 418 43.84 21.35 -23.07
C GLY A 418 43.67 22.44 -22.01
N ASP A 419 43.37 23.67 -22.43
CA ASP A 419 43.18 24.82 -21.55
C ASP A 419 42.05 24.62 -20.52
N VAL A 420 40.96 23.96 -20.90
CA VAL A 420 39.81 23.75 -20.01
C VAL A 420 40.03 22.56 -19.07
N LEU A 421 40.58 21.44 -19.55
CA LEU A 421 40.83 20.25 -18.75
C LEU A 421 41.97 20.48 -17.75
N GLU A 422 43.00 21.23 -18.12
CA GLU A 422 44.09 21.62 -17.22
C GLU A 422 43.57 22.45 -16.05
N ARG A 423 42.72 23.45 -16.32
CA ARG A 423 42.08 24.28 -15.29
C ARG A 423 41.13 23.49 -14.39
N CYS A 424 40.44 22.47 -14.93
CA CYS A 424 39.58 21.59 -14.12
C CYS A 424 40.39 20.66 -13.19
N LEU A 425 41.62 20.29 -13.60
CA LEU A 425 42.52 19.42 -12.84
C LEU A 425 43.49 20.19 -11.93
N ASP A 426 43.24 21.48 -11.69
CA ASP A 426 44.05 22.30 -10.81
C ASP A 426 43.95 21.81 -9.35
N PRO A 427 45.08 21.60 -8.65
CA PRO A 427 45.07 21.25 -7.23
C PRO A 427 44.31 22.26 -6.36
N ASP A 428 44.34 23.55 -6.70
CA ASP A 428 43.61 24.60 -6.00
C ASP A 428 42.15 24.67 -6.49
N ILE A 429 41.22 24.37 -5.59
CA ILE A 429 39.78 24.39 -5.89
C ILE A 429 39.28 25.75 -6.36
N THR A 430 39.90 26.85 -5.92
CA THR A 430 39.48 28.22 -6.29
C THR A 430 39.89 28.60 -7.71
N ALA A 431 40.88 27.90 -8.27
CA ALA A 431 41.32 28.07 -9.65
C ALA A 431 40.46 27.27 -10.65
N ARG A 432 39.69 26.28 -10.17
CA ARG A 432 38.82 25.45 -11.00
C ARG A 432 37.60 26.23 -11.49
N PRO A 433 37.22 26.11 -12.77
CA PRO A 433 35.96 26.68 -13.26
C PRO A 433 34.77 25.95 -12.64
N THR A 434 33.61 26.61 -12.60
CA THR A 434 32.35 25.92 -12.34
C THR A 434 32.00 25.00 -13.52
N ALA A 435 31.18 23.98 -13.31
CA ALA A 435 30.75 23.09 -14.39
C ALA A 435 30.10 23.86 -15.57
N SER A 436 29.29 24.89 -15.27
CA SER A 436 28.70 25.78 -16.27
C SER A 436 29.75 26.59 -17.05
N ALA A 437 30.80 27.07 -16.38
CA ALA A 437 31.89 27.78 -17.05
C ALA A 437 32.74 26.82 -17.92
N ALA A 438 32.99 25.58 -17.46
CA ALA A 438 33.66 24.55 -18.26
C ALA A 438 32.81 24.12 -19.48
N ALA A 439 31.49 24.04 -19.33
CA ALA A 439 30.57 23.78 -20.43
C ALA A 439 30.62 24.90 -21.48
N ALA A 440 30.63 26.17 -21.07
CA ALA A 440 30.74 27.31 -21.99
C ALA A 440 32.07 27.32 -22.76
N LEU A 441 33.17 26.89 -22.13
CA LEU A 441 34.50 26.79 -22.76
C LEU A 441 34.62 25.61 -23.73
N THR A 442 33.70 24.65 -23.69
CA THR A 442 33.70 23.45 -24.54
C THR A 442 32.65 23.50 -25.65
N SER A 443 31.78 24.52 -25.68
CA SER A 443 30.74 24.68 -26.69
C SER A 443 31.32 24.80 -28.11
N PRO A 444 30.72 24.12 -29.12
CA PRO A 444 31.04 24.37 -30.53
C PRO A 444 30.59 25.78 -30.95
N ALA A 445 31.36 26.44 -31.83
CA ALA A 445 31.00 27.76 -32.35
C ALA A 445 29.68 27.71 -33.13
N PRO A 446 28.74 28.67 -32.92
CA PRO A 446 27.45 28.67 -33.60
C PRO A 446 27.59 28.99 -35.10
N PRO A 447 26.76 28.41 -35.99
CA PRO A 447 26.58 28.92 -37.35
C PRO A 447 25.85 30.28 -37.32
N GLU A 448 26.28 31.22 -38.18
CA GLU A 448 25.71 32.58 -38.23
C GLU A 448 24.20 32.59 -38.54
N PRO A 449 23.40 33.40 -37.83
CA PRO A 449 21.95 33.47 -38.04
C PRO A 449 21.53 34.53 -39.08
N ASP A 450 20.59 34.13 -39.95
CA ASP A 450 19.82 35.01 -40.86
C ASP A 450 18.80 35.85 -40.07
N PRO A 451 18.55 37.14 -40.40
CA PRO A 451 17.79 38.03 -39.53
C PRO A 451 16.28 37.91 -39.77
N GLN A 452 15.52 37.58 -38.72
CA GLN A 452 14.07 37.80 -38.68
C GLN A 452 13.63 38.63 -37.47
N PRO A 453 12.52 39.38 -37.57
CA PRO A 453 12.30 40.60 -36.81
C PRO A 453 11.55 40.38 -35.49
N VAL A 454 11.97 41.13 -34.47
CA VAL A 454 11.34 41.22 -33.14
C VAL A 454 10.10 42.14 -33.22
N PRO A 455 8.95 41.80 -32.61
CA PRO A 455 7.81 42.71 -32.54
C PRO A 455 8.04 43.80 -31.48
N LYS A 456 7.67 45.05 -31.83
CA LYS A 456 7.79 46.25 -30.99
C LYS A 456 6.78 46.27 -29.83
N PRO A 457 7.11 46.86 -28.67
CA PRO A 457 6.13 47.19 -27.65
C PRO A 457 5.27 48.40 -28.07
N GLY A 458 3.97 48.34 -27.80
CA GLY A 458 3.04 49.46 -27.98
C GLY A 458 3.18 50.54 -26.89
N PRO A 459 2.66 51.77 -27.13
CA PRO A 459 2.85 52.91 -26.23
C PRO A 459 1.97 52.81 -24.97
N PRO A 460 2.36 53.45 -23.86
CA PRO A 460 1.57 53.44 -22.63
C PRO A 460 0.33 54.33 -22.78
N ALA A 461 -0.82 53.81 -22.34
CA ALA A 461 -2.01 54.62 -22.12
C ALA A 461 -1.79 55.57 -20.94
N SER A 462 -2.33 56.77 -21.09
CA SER A 462 -2.21 57.91 -20.18
C SER A 462 -2.62 57.61 -18.73
N VAL A 463 -1.75 58.02 -17.82
CA VAL A 463 -1.94 58.20 -16.38
C VAL A 463 -2.99 59.29 -16.15
N ASP A 464 -4.10 59.01 -15.44
CA ASP A 464 -4.80 60.05 -14.63
C ASP A 464 -5.96 59.58 -13.70
N ASP A 465 -6.30 58.29 -13.56
CA ASP A 465 -7.52 57.88 -12.80
C ASP A 465 -7.34 56.94 -11.58
N GLU A 466 -6.16 56.86 -10.97
CA GLU A 466 -5.95 56.03 -9.76
C GLU A 466 -6.33 56.76 -8.45
N ARG A 467 -7.59 57.23 -8.33
CA ARG A 467 -8.11 57.82 -7.07
C ARG A 467 -8.83 56.77 -6.24
N MET A 468 -8.50 56.71 -4.93
CA MET A 468 -9.16 55.83 -3.94
C MET A 468 -10.51 56.41 -3.50
N GLU A 469 -11.44 56.54 -4.43
CA GLU A 469 -12.78 57.07 -4.21
C GLU A 469 -13.85 56.04 -4.63
N PRO A 470 -15.09 56.14 -4.12
CA PRO A 470 -16.17 55.25 -4.54
C PRO A 470 -16.35 55.25 -6.07
N ASN A 471 -16.51 54.06 -6.66
CA ASN A 471 -16.54 53.79 -8.11
C ASN A 471 -15.22 54.03 -8.87
N GLY A 472 -14.12 54.40 -8.21
CA GLY A 472 -12.79 54.48 -8.82
C GLY A 472 -12.29 53.12 -9.30
N LEU A 473 -11.57 53.09 -10.42
CA LEU A 473 -11.03 51.86 -11.02
C LEU A 473 -9.51 51.79 -10.84
N LEU A 474 -9.05 50.86 -10.00
CA LEU A 474 -7.63 50.65 -9.73
C LEU A 474 -7.02 49.60 -10.65
N ALA A 475 -5.82 49.89 -11.15
CA ALA A 475 -5.06 49.03 -12.06
C ALA A 475 -5.88 48.52 -13.27
N GLY A 476 -6.90 49.28 -13.70
CA GLY A 476 -7.82 48.90 -14.77
C GLY A 476 -8.65 47.64 -14.48
N ARG A 477 -8.79 47.22 -13.21
CA ARG A 477 -9.39 45.93 -12.83
C ARG A 477 -10.30 45.97 -11.61
N TYR A 478 -9.91 46.70 -10.56
CA TYR A 478 -10.62 46.67 -9.28
C TYR A 478 -11.47 47.92 -9.13
N ARG A 479 -12.78 47.77 -9.28
CA ARG A 479 -13.74 48.87 -9.10
C ARG A 479 -14.10 49.00 -7.63
N LEU A 480 -13.70 50.10 -6.99
CA LEU A 480 -14.00 50.37 -5.59
C LEU A 480 -15.52 50.56 -5.39
N LEU A 481 -16.12 49.80 -4.48
CA LEU A 481 -17.55 49.88 -4.17
C LEU A 481 -17.78 50.76 -2.95
N ASN A 482 -17.45 50.24 -1.76
CA ASN A 482 -17.71 50.89 -0.48
C ASN A 482 -16.48 50.77 0.42
N ARG A 483 -16.29 51.75 1.31
CA ARG A 483 -15.28 51.67 2.36
C ARG A 483 -15.75 50.72 3.47
N LEU A 484 -14.95 49.72 3.80
CA LEU A 484 -15.25 48.74 4.85
C LEU A 484 -14.75 49.19 6.22
N GLY A 485 -13.66 49.97 6.27
CA GLY A 485 -13.11 50.50 7.51
C GLY A 485 -11.91 51.41 7.31
N GLU A 486 -11.63 52.23 8.32
CA GLU A 486 -10.43 53.08 8.42
C GLU A 486 -9.71 52.75 9.72
N GLY A 487 -8.51 52.19 9.61
CA GLY A 487 -7.62 51.92 10.73
C GLY A 487 -6.55 52.99 10.87
N ALA A 488 -5.75 52.92 11.94
CA ALA A 488 -4.65 53.85 12.19
C ALA A 488 -3.50 53.79 11.16
N TRP A 489 -3.47 52.75 10.31
CA TRP A 489 -2.38 52.43 9.38
C TRP A 489 -2.83 52.21 7.93
N ALA A 490 -4.12 51.93 7.71
CA ALA A 490 -4.65 51.60 6.40
C ALA A 490 -6.14 51.89 6.30
N VAL A 491 -6.59 52.03 5.05
CA VAL A 491 -8.00 52.09 4.67
C VAL A 491 -8.36 50.84 3.90
N THR A 492 -9.46 50.20 4.29
CA THR A 492 -9.94 48.96 3.67
C THR A 492 -11.19 49.23 2.86
N TRP A 493 -11.17 48.78 1.60
CA TRP A 493 -12.26 48.94 0.64
C TRP A 493 -12.80 47.61 0.18
N LEU A 494 -14.11 47.54 -0.04
CA LEU A 494 -14.75 46.51 -0.85
C LEU A 494 -14.61 46.92 -2.32
N ALA A 495 -14.15 46.01 -3.17
CA ALA A 495 -14.05 46.23 -4.60
C ALA A 495 -14.65 45.07 -5.39
N TRP A 496 -15.05 45.35 -6.63
CA TRP A 496 -15.42 44.37 -7.64
C TRP A 496 -14.23 44.11 -8.56
N ASP A 497 -13.78 42.86 -8.67
CA ASP A 497 -12.77 42.45 -9.64
C ASP A 497 -13.44 42.23 -11.00
N GLU A 498 -13.26 43.16 -11.94
CA GLU A 498 -13.92 43.11 -13.25
C GLU A 498 -13.46 41.93 -14.12
N ARG A 499 -12.31 41.32 -13.82
CA ARG A 499 -11.81 40.17 -14.57
C ARG A 499 -12.36 38.85 -14.06
N LEU A 500 -12.53 38.74 -12.74
CA LEU A 500 -12.99 37.49 -12.10
C LEU A 500 -14.48 37.53 -11.72
N GLU A 501 -15.15 38.66 -11.89
CA GLU A 501 -16.57 38.89 -11.59
C GLU A 501 -16.96 38.54 -10.14
N LEU A 502 -16.15 39.00 -9.18
CA LEU A 502 -16.36 38.69 -7.76
C LEU A 502 -15.79 39.77 -6.84
N GLN A 503 -16.21 39.75 -5.57
CA GLN A 503 -15.82 40.74 -4.58
C GLN A 503 -14.42 40.49 -4.00
N ARG A 504 -13.69 41.58 -3.74
CA ARG A 504 -12.35 41.61 -3.14
C ARG A 504 -12.26 42.68 -2.07
N THR A 505 -11.32 42.51 -1.16
CA THR A 505 -10.94 43.52 -0.18
C THR A 505 -9.62 44.15 -0.58
N LEU A 506 -9.57 45.48 -0.68
CA LEU A 506 -8.38 46.25 -1.01
C LEU A 506 -7.95 47.08 0.20
N LYS A 507 -6.79 46.75 0.77
CA LYS A 507 -6.22 47.42 1.93
C LYS A 507 -5.11 48.37 1.47
N HIS A 508 -5.38 49.67 1.52
CA HIS A 508 -4.43 50.72 1.14
C HIS A 508 -3.80 51.34 2.38
N LEU A 509 -2.49 51.21 2.54
CA LEU A 509 -1.77 51.76 3.70
C LEU A 509 -1.62 53.28 3.57
N HIS A 510 -1.56 53.99 4.70
CA HIS A 510 -1.40 55.45 4.67
C HIS A 510 0.01 55.87 4.21
N PRO A 511 0.16 56.76 3.21
CA PRO A 511 1.46 57.18 2.65
C PRO A 511 2.43 57.76 3.68
N HIS A 512 1.92 58.39 4.74
CA HIS A 512 2.74 59.01 5.79
C HIS A 512 3.21 58.05 6.88
N ARG A 513 2.81 56.77 6.83
CA ARG A 513 3.12 55.77 7.88
C ARG A 513 3.75 54.49 7.35
N SER A 514 3.72 54.24 6.04
CA SER A 514 4.17 53.00 5.44
C SER A 514 4.89 53.22 4.12
N GLN A 515 5.84 52.34 3.80
CA GLN A 515 6.51 52.27 2.50
C GLN A 515 6.01 51.02 1.74
N PHE A 516 6.24 50.94 0.43
CA PHE A 516 5.81 49.82 -0.39
C PHE A 516 6.38 48.48 0.09
N GLU A 517 7.60 48.49 0.62
CA GLU A 517 8.27 47.35 1.23
C GLU A 517 7.46 46.73 2.38
N HIS A 518 6.71 47.53 3.15
CA HIS A 518 5.85 47.03 4.21
C HIS A 518 4.64 46.25 3.64
N VAL A 519 4.03 46.75 2.57
CA VAL A 519 2.90 46.08 1.89
C VAL A 519 3.36 44.79 1.22
N ARG A 520 4.54 44.83 0.58
CA ARG A 520 5.16 43.66 -0.04
C ARG A 520 5.54 42.60 0.99
N ALA A 521 6.06 42.99 2.16
CA ALA A 521 6.35 42.05 3.24
C ALA A 521 5.08 41.37 3.77
N GLU A 522 3.99 42.11 3.95
CA GLU A 522 2.68 41.57 4.34
C GLU A 522 2.16 40.55 3.30
N TYR A 523 2.32 40.83 2.01
CA TYR A 523 2.00 39.89 0.93
C TYR A 523 2.86 38.61 1.01
N MET A 524 4.19 38.73 1.04
CA MET A 524 5.11 37.58 1.05
C MET A 524 4.99 36.69 2.30
N ASN A 525 4.45 37.24 3.40
CA ASN A 525 4.22 36.48 4.62
C ASN A 525 2.95 35.62 4.56
N ALA A 526 1.96 36.00 3.72
CA ALA A 526 0.63 35.41 3.71
C ALA A 526 0.19 34.83 2.35
N ASP A 527 0.95 35.03 1.27
CA ASP A 527 0.61 34.54 -0.09
C ASP A 527 0.57 33.00 -0.19
N ALA A 528 1.43 32.32 0.57
CA ALA A 528 1.51 30.87 0.67
C ALA A 528 0.43 30.26 1.60
N LEU A 529 -0.29 31.08 2.37
CA LEU A 529 -1.29 30.61 3.32
C LEU A 529 -2.57 30.20 2.59
N ALA A 530 -2.73 28.90 2.40
CA ALA A 530 -3.94 28.29 1.86
C ALA A 530 -4.78 27.69 2.98
N SER A 531 -5.74 28.45 3.51
CA SER A 531 -6.70 27.99 4.51
C SER A 531 -8.09 28.53 4.22
N ARG A 532 -9.12 27.73 4.53
CA ARG A 532 -10.54 28.17 4.47
C ARG A 532 -10.98 28.97 5.69
N TYR A 533 -10.18 28.95 6.75
CA TYR A 533 -10.41 29.63 8.01
C TYR A 533 -9.65 30.97 8.10
N CYS A 534 -8.90 31.34 7.06
CA CYS A 534 -8.15 32.58 6.95
C CYS A 534 -8.46 33.25 5.61
N ALA A 535 -8.59 34.57 5.56
CA ALA A 535 -8.75 35.29 4.30
C ALA A 535 -7.48 35.18 3.44
N ARG A 536 -7.64 34.76 2.19
CA ARG A 536 -6.52 34.62 1.26
C ARG A 536 -5.99 35.97 0.77
N VAL A 537 -4.67 36.10 0.69
CA VAL A 537 -4.01 37.22 -0.01
C VAL A 537 -3.75 36.83 -1.46
N TYR A 538 -4.10 37.71 -2.40
CA TYR A 538 -4.02 37.41 -3.84
C TYR A 538 -2.95 38.19 -4.58
N ASP A 539 -2.77 39.47 -4.26
CA ASP A 539 -1.94 40.37 -5.05
C ASP A 539 -1.48 41.59 -4.26
N VAL A 540 -0.47 42.30 -4.76
CA VAL A 540 -0.01 43.60 -4.25
C VAL A 540 0.14 44.59 -5.40
N LEU A 541 -0.54 45.73 -5.30
CA LEU A 541 -0.48 46.81 -6.27
C LEU A 541 0.51 47.88 -5.80
N ALA A 542 1.41 48.30 -6.69
CA ALA A 542 2.38 49.35 -6.40
C ALA A 542 1.76 50.76 -6.31
N ARG A 543 0.57 50.95 -6.88
CA ARG A 543 -0.15 52.23 -6.85
C ARG A 543 -1.62 52.06 -6.46
N PRO A 544 -2.23 53.10 -5.86
CA PRO A 544 -1.62 54.35 -5.42
C PRO A 544 -0.60 54.16 -4.29
N GLU A 545 0.41 55.03 -4.22
CA GLU A 545 1.46 54.97 -3.19
C GLU A 545 0.85 55.05 -1.78
N PRO A 546 1.40 54.33 -0.79
CA PRO A 546 2.60 53.51 -0.84
C PRO A 546 2.34 52.06 -1.32
N GLY A 547 1.11 51.70 -1.72
CA GLY A 547 0.74 50.37 -2.22
C GLY A 547 -0.58 49.83 -1.64
N VAL A 548 -1.22 48.90 -2.36
CA VAL A 548 -2.52 48.30 -2.00
C VAL A 548 -2.41 46.78 -1.96
N LEU A 549 -2.86 46.16 -0.87
CA LEU A 549 -2.94 44.71 -0.73
C LEU A 549 -4.32 44.21 -1.17
N VAL A 550 -4.36 43.20 -2.06
CA VAL A 550 -5.60 42.60 -2.57
C VAL A 550 -5.86 41.28 -1.85
N GLN A 551 -7.02 41.17 -1.20
CA GLN A 551 -7.39 40.05 -0.34
C GLN A 551 -8.78 39.52 -0.68
N GLU A 552 -9.06 38.31 -0.19
CA GLU A 552 -10.40 37.74 -0.15
C GLU A 552 -11.34 38.61 0.68
N TYR A 553 -12.51 38.92 0.10
CA TYR A 553 -13.61 39.47 0.87
C TYR A 553 -14.36 38.33 1.55
N VAL A 554 -14.33 38.31 2.89
CA VAL A 554 -15.09 37.34 3.70
C VAL A 554 -16.46 37.95 4.05
N PRO A 555 -17.58 37.44 3.52
CA PRO A 555 -18.89 37.97 3.83
C PRO A 555 -19.29 37.62 5.27
N GLY A 556 -19.61 38.62 6.08
CA GLY A 556 -20.02 38.42 7.47
C GLY A 556 -19.88 39.69 8.30
N GLN A 557 -19.99 39.53 9.62
CA GLN A 557 -19.75 40.59 10.59
C GLN A 557 -18.53 40.26 11.44
N SER A 558 -17.85 41.28 11.96
CA SER A 558 -16.83 41.03 12.97
C SER A 558 -17.42 40.35 14.21
N LEU A 559 -16.63 39.56 14.94
CA LEU A 559 -17.04 38.94 16.21
C LEU A 559 -17.47 40.01 17.22
N HIS A 560 -16.84 41.19 17.17
CA HIS A 560 -17.25 42.36 17.94
C HIS A 560 -18.71 42.76 17.65
N ASP A 561 -19.04 42.99 16.38
CA ASP A 561 -20.38 43.39 15.97
C ASP A 561 -21.40 42.27 16.19
N ALA A 562 -21.01 41.01 15.95
CA ALA A 562 -21.86 39.85 16.19
C ALA A 562 -22.23 39.71 17.68
N ALA A 563 -21.29 39.96 18.58
CA ALA A 563 -21.53 39.97 20.02
C ALA A 563 -22.47 41.12 20.43
N GLN A 564 -22.23 42.34 19.94
CA GLN A 564 -23.08 43.51 20.24
C GLN A 564 -24.51 43.36 19.71
N ASN A 565 -24.67 42.73 18.54
CA ASN A 565 -25.97 42.48 17.93
C ASN A 565 -26.65 41.20 18.46
N GLY A 566 -26.08 40.53 19.47
CA GLY A 566 -26.67 39.34 20.10
C GLY A 566 -26.73 38.10 19.21
N ARG A 567 -25.87 38.01 18.18
CA ARG A 567 -25.84 36.91 17.20
C ARG A 567 -25.12 35.64 17.70
N ILE A 568 -24.48 35.70 18.86
CA ILE A 568 -23.89 34.52 19.52
C ILE A 568 -24.94 33.89 20.43
N THR A 569 -25.61 32.86 19.92
CA THR A 569 -26.88 32.37 20.49
C THR A 569 -26.70 31.34 21.61
N ASP A 570 -25.84 30.34 21.39
CA ASP A 570 -25.76 29.11 22.17
C ASP A 570 -24.33 28.52 22.23
N GLU A 571 -24.17 27.44 22.99
CA GLU A 571 -22.93 26.67 23.16
C GLU A 571 -22.31 26.22 21.83
N GLU A 572 -23.13 25.74 20.90
CA GLU A 572 -22.64 25.17 19.64
C GLU A 572 -22.09 26.26 18.72
N GLN A 573 -22.73 27.43 18.70
CA GLN A 573 -22.24 28.60 17.97
C GLN A 573 -20.90 29.10 18.52
N VAL A 574 -20.72 29.12 19.84
CA VAL A 574 -19.44 29.49 20.49
C VAL A 574 -18.36 28.47 20.15
N ARG A 575 -18.69 27.17 20.21
CA ARG A 575 -17.78 26.07 19.87
C ARG A 575 -17.27 26.20 18.43
N ARG A 576 -18.17 26.41 17.47
CA ARG A 576 -17.80 26.57 16.05
C ARG A 576 -16.86 27.75 15.84
N ILE A 577 -17.19 28.92 16.37
CA ILE A 577 -16.34 30.12 16.24
C ILE A 577 -14.94 29.84 16.82
N ALA A 578 -14.86 29.27 18.03
CA ALA A 578 -13.58 28.98 18.67
C ALA A 578 -12.75 27.95 17.89
N VAL A 579 -13.38 26.87 17.42
CA VAL A 579 -12.73 25.80 16.64
C VAL A 579 -12.23 26.32 15.29
N ASP A 580 -13.04 27.08 14.56
CA ASP A 580 -12.66 27.64 13.26
C ASP A 580 -11.48 28.61 13.37
N VAL A 581 -11.50 29.51 14.37
CA VAL A 581 -10.39 30.43 14.64
C VAL A 581 -9.10 29.66 14.96
N LEU A 582 -9.19 28.63 15.80
CA LEU A 582 -8.01 27.82 16.15
C LEU A 582 -7.51 26.96 14.99
N ARG A 583 -8.39 26.49 14.10
CA ARG A 583 -7.99 25.80 12.86
C ARG A 583 -7.26 26.77 11.92
N GLY A 584 -7.73 28.01 11.78
CA GLY A 584 -7.02 29.04 11.02
C GLY A 584 -5.64 29.36 11.60
N LEU A 585 -5.51 29.44 12.93
CA LEU A 585 -4.22 29.59 13.59
C LEU A 585 -3.32 28.36 13.40
N ALA A 586 -3.87 27.15 13.46
CA ALA A 586 -3.11 25.93 13.23
C ALA A 586 -2.51 25.91 11.81
N ASP A 587 -3.32 26.21 10.80
CA ASP A 587 -2.88 26.26 9.41
C ASP A 587 -1.79 27.34 9.20
N ALA A 588 -1.89 28.49 9.88
CA ALA A 588 -0.84 29.51 9.85
C ALA A 588 0.44 29.08 10.58
N HIS A 589 0.32 28.45 11.75
CA HIS A 589 1.46 27.97 12.56
C HIS A 589 2.25 26.86 11.85
N GLU A 590 1.57 25.98 11.11
CA GLU A 590 2.20 24.96 10.26
C GLU A 590 3.10 25.58 9.17
N GLN A 591 2.78 26.79 8.72
CA GLN A 591 3.61 27.57 7.78
C GLN A 591 4.62 28.49 8.47
N LEU A 592 4.85 28.31 9.78
CA LEU A 592 5.75 29.13 10.60
C LEU A 592 5.35 30.62 10.60
N LEU A 593 4.04 30.90 10.53
CA LEU A 593 3.48 32.25 10.55
C LEU A 593 2.65 32.46 11.83
N TYR A 594 3.03 33.44 12.65
CA TYR A 594 2.22 33.89 13.79
C TYR A 594 1.30 35.03 13.38
N HIS A 595 0.05 35.02 13.83
CA HIS A 595 -0.93 36.05 13.46
C HIS A 595 -0.68 37.38 14.21
N ARG A 596 -0.35 37.31 15.51
CA ARG A 596 0.11 38.43 16.36
C ARG A 596 -0.89 39.57 16.64
N ASP A 597 -2.09 39.53 16.07
CA ASP A 597 -3.16 40.51 16.32
C ASP A 597 -4.55 39.88 16.26
N VAL A 598 -4.71 38.70 16.85
CA VAL A 598 -6.04 38.08 16.98
C VAL A 598 -6.88 38.91 17.95
N SER A 599 -7.97 39.49 17.41
CA SER A 599 -8.91 40.31 18.16
C SER A 599 -10.33 40.10 17.62
N PRO A 600 -11.40 40.51 18.36
CA PRO A 600 -12.77 40.38 17.88
C PRO A 600 -13.07 41.11 16.56
N ASN A 601 -12.28 42.12 16.19
CA ASN A 601 -12.45 42.83 14.91
C ASN A 601 -11.83 42.06 13.73
N ASN A 602 -10.86 41.19 14.01
CA ASN A 602 -10.14 40.39 13.02
C ASN A 602 -10.71 38.96 12.88
N ILE A 603 -11.84 38.67 13.51
CA ILE A 603 -12.59 37.42 13.37
C ILE A 603 -13.92 37.75 12.70
N ILE A 604 -14.15 37.27 11.48
CA ILE A 604 -15.41 37.44 10.77
C ILE A 604 -16.29 36.22 11.00
N VAL A 605 -17.49 36.44 11.54
CA VAL A 605 -18.56 35.46 11.69
C VAL A 605 -19.47 35.56 10.46
N ARG A 606 -19.54 34.47 9.70
CA ARG A 606 -20.36 34.34 8.49
C ARG A 606 -21.83 34.11 8.87
N GLU A 607 -22.74 34.26 7.91
CA GLU A 607 -24.18 34.05 8.13
C GLU A 607 -24.53 32.60 8.50
N ASP A 608 -23.72 31.62 8.07
CA ASP A 608 -23.89 30.20 8.41
C ASP A 608 -23.38 29.83 9.82
N GLY A 609 -22.81 30.81 10.54
CA GLY A 609 -22.24 30.65 11.86
C GLY A 609 -20.79 30.16 11.89
N SER A 610 -20.15 29.95 10.74
CA SER A 610 -18.70 29.70 10.68
C SER A 610 -17.89 30.97 10.91
N ALA A 611 -16.60 30.83 11.25
CA ALA A 611 -15.70 31.96 11.43
C ALA A 611 -14.47 31.90 10.51
N ALA A 612 -13.88 33.06 10.25
CA ALA A 612 -12.58 33.17 9.59
C ALA A 612 -11.76 34.32 10.17
N LEU A 613 -10.44 34.13 10.20
CA LEU A 613 -9.46 35.15 10.56
C LEU A 613 -9.15 36.04 9.36
N ILE A 614 -9.06 37.33 9.61
CA ILE A 614 -8.68 38.35 8.63
C ILE A 614 -7.48 39.16 9.16
N ASP A 615 -6.85 39.91 8.26
CA ASP A 615 -5.79 40.88 8.59
C ASP A 615 -4.51 40.29 9.20
N PHE A 616 -3.67 39.73 8.33
CA PHE A 616 -2.31 39.27 8.64
C PHE A 616 -1.28 40.42 8.66
N GLY A 617 -1.69 41.68 8.84
CA GLY A 617 -0.81 42.84 8.72
C GLY A 617 0.29 43.00 9.76
N LEU A 618 0.20 42.26 10.87
CA LEU A 618 1.25 42.19 11.89
C LEU A 618 1.91 40.81 11.94
N SER A 619 1.55 39.93 11.00
CA SER A 619 2.05 38.56 10.92
C SER A 619 3.51 38.54 10.49
N MET A 620 4.27 37.59 11.05
CA MET A 620 5.71 37.52 10.85
C MET A 620 6.19 36.08 10.96
N ARG A 621 7.20 35.74 10.16
CA ARG A 621 7.89 34.45 10.23
C ARG A 621 8.64 34.32 11.56
N VAL A 622 8.74 33.09 12.07
CA VAL A 622 9.34 32.76 13.38
C VAL A 622 10.74 33.35 13.59
N SER A 623 11.54 33.52 12.53
CA SER A 623 12.92 34.05 12.58
C SER A 623 13.04 35.51 13.04
N ASP A 624 12.00 36.33 12.84
CA ASP A 624 12.10 37.79 12.92
C ASP A 624 11.24 38.42 14.03
N ALA A 625 10.48 37.61 14.78
CA ALA A 625 9.47 38.06 15.75
C ALA A 625 10.05 38.58 17.09
N LYS A 626 10.73 39.74 17.09
CA LYS A 626 11.33 40.37 18.30
C LYS A 626 10.66 41.67 18.78
N SER A 627 9.41 41.95 18.36
CA SER A 627 8.68 43.19 18.69
C SER A 627 7.38 42.96 19.49
N ALA A 628 7.10 43.85 20.45
CA ALA A 628 5.81 43.93 21.16
C ALA A 628 4.81 44.69 20.27
N VAL A 629 3.92 43.95 19.62
CA VAL A 629 2.94 44.43 18.63
C VAL A 629 1.59 43.76 18.96
N GLY A 630 0.46 44.30 18.50
CA GLY A 630 -0.86 43.72 18.70
C GLY A 630 -1.79 44.58 19.57
N SER A 631 -3.07 44.21 19.60
CA SER A 631 -4.12 44.92 20.33
C SER A 631 -4.00 44.71 21.86
N PRO A 632 -3.59 45.73 22.65
CA PRO A 632 -3.11 45.54 24.03
C PRO A 632 -4.01 44.75 24.99
N PRO A 633 -5.36 44.85 24.92
CA PRO A 633 -6.24 44.01 25.75
C PRO A 633 -6.13 42.51 25.44
N TYR A 634 -5.89 42.13 24.19
CA TYR A 634 -5.89 40.72 23.76
C TYR A 634 -4.49 40.09 23.79
N THR A 635 -3.44 40.93 23.78
CA THR A 635 -2.05 40.49 23.79
C THR A 635 -1.69 39.69 25.05
N ALA A 636 -0.95 38.59 24.86
CA ALA A 636 -0.52 37.72 25.95
C ALA A 636 0.50 38.38 26.90
N PRO A 637 0.49 38.07 28.21
CA PRO A 637 1.39 38.66 29.22
C PRO A 637 2.89 38.57 28.88
N GLU A 638 3.33 37.44 28.34
CA GLU A 638 4.73 37.18 27.96
C GLU A 638 5.19 38.02 26.76
N VAL A 639 4.28 38.36 25.84
CA VAL A 639 4.58 39.26 24.72
C VAL A 639 4.83 40.68 25.26
N ILE A 640 4.05 41.13 26.24
CA ILE A 640 4.19 42.46 26.86
C ILE A 640 5.49 42.55 27.66
N THR A 641 5.83 41.50 28.42
CA THR A 641 6.97 41.50 29.36
C THR A 641 8.29 41.11 28.73
N ARG A 642 8.30 40.10 27.86
CA ARG A 642 9.50 39.47 27.30
C ARG A 642 9.66 39.68 25.81
N ARG A 643 8.67 40.27 25.12
CA ARG A 643 8.64 40.41 23.64
C ARG A 643 8.80 39.06 22.92
N HIS A 644 8.36 37.98 23.57
CA HIS A 644 8.43 36.62 23.05
C HIS A 644 7.09 36.23 22.44
N TRP A 645 7.13 35.76 21.20
CA TRP A 645 5.96 35.23 20.49
C TRP A 645 6.08 33.72 20.32
N SER A 646 5.00 33.01 20.64
CA SER A 646 4.85 31.57 20.51
C SER A 646 3.42 31.25 20.01
N PRO A 647 3.15 30.02 19.52
CA PRO A 647 1.79 29.58 19.23
C PRO A 647 0.81 29.80 20.39
N ALA A 648 1.29 29.63 21.63
CA ALA A 648 0.51 29.82 22.85
C ALA A 648 0.05 31.28 23.05
N ALA A 649 0.75 32.27 22.49
CA ALA A 649 0.36 33.67 22.54
C ALA A 649 -0.81 33.99 21.58
N ASP A 650 -0.83 33.40 20.38
CA ASP A 650 -1.97 33.51 19.46
C ASP A 650 -3.21 32.76 20.03
N ILE A 651 -3.00 31.59 20.63
CA ILE A 651 -4.05 30.81 21.32
C ILE A 651 -4.67 31.61 22.47
N TYR A 652 -3.83 32.28 23.28
CA TYR A 652 -4.30 33.19 24.32
C TYR A 652 -5.16 34.31 23.73
N SER A 653 -4.68 34.95 22.67
CA SER A 653 -5.37 36.08 22.02
C SER A 653 -6.74 35.65 21.44
N ALA A 654 -6.81 34.46 20.83
CA ALA A 654 -8.06 33.85 20.37
C ALA A 654 -9.03 33.55 21.52
N ALA A 655 -8.54 32.94 22.60
CA ALA A 655 -9.37 32.60 23.76
C ALA A 655 -9.92 33.85 24.45
N VAL A 656 -9.11 34.90 24.66
CA VAL A 656 -9.58 36.18 25.20
C VAL A 656 -10.61 36.82 24.27
N SER A 657 -10.44 36.74 22.96
CA SER A 657 -11.38 37.31 21.98
C SER A 657 -12.75 36.63 22.04
N VAL A 658 -12.79 35.30 22.04
CA VAL A 658 -14.02 34.51 22.15
C VAL A 658 -14.67 34.72 23.52
N LEU A 659 -13.88 34.65 24.61
CA LEU A 659 -14.39 34.88 25.96
C LEU A 659 -14.95 36.28 26.13
N HIS A 660 -14.30 37.31 25.59
CA HIS A 660 -14.81 38.67 25.66
C HIS A 660 -16.17 38.80 24.96
N ALA A 661 -16.33 38.18 23.79
CA ALA A 661 -17.56 38.18 23.02
C ALA A 661 -18.73 37.49 23.76
N VAL A 662 -18.49 36.38 24.46
CA VAL A 662 -19.55 35.63 25.18
C VAL A 662 -19.80 36.13 26.60
N LEU A 663 -18.78 36.70 27.25
CA LEU A 663 -18.91 37.21 28.62
C LEU A 663 -19.41 38.66 28.65
N GLY A 664 -19.26 39.41 27.56
CA GLY A 664 -19.51 40.85 27.50
C GLY A 664 -18.50 41.69 28.30
N ARG A 665 -17.46 41.05 28.83
CA ARG A 665 -16.35 41.64 29.61
C ARG A 665 -15.09 40.81 29.41
N TYR A 666 -13.92 41.37 29.72
CA TYR A 666 -12.67 40.59 29.72
C TYR A 666 -12.70 39.44 30.76
N PRO A 667 -11.95 38.35 30.52
CA PRO A 667 -11.90 37.20 31.43
C PRO A 667 -11.06 37.46 32.69
N TYR A 668 -10.48 38.65 32.86
CA TYR A 668 -9.64 39.05 34.00
C TYR A 668 -10.11 40.37 34.63
N ALA A 669 -9.59 40.68 35.82
CA ALA A 669 -10.06 41.78 36.67
C ALA A 669 -9.79 43.19 36.13
N GLY A 670 -8.73 43.37 35.37
CA GLY A 670 -8.36 44.67 34.79
C GLY A 670 -7.27 44.57 33.73
N LEU A 671 -7.05 45.66 32.99
CA LEU A 671 -6.15 45.68 31.83
C LEU A 671 -4.67 45.77 32.20
N ALA A 672 -4.36 46.21 33.43
CA ALA A 672 -3.00 46.23 33.95
C ALA A 672 -2.47 44.80 34.08
N LEU A 673 -1.16 44.62 33.84
CA LEU A 673 -0.55 43.30 33.70
C LEU A 673 -0.69 42.44 34.98
N ASP A 674 -0.61 43.05 36.14
CA ASP A 674 -0.79 42.40 37.45
C ASP A 674 -2.24 41.95 37.69
N GLU A 675 -3.22 42.74 37.24
CA GLU A 675 -4.65 42.42 37.33
C GLU A 675 -5.06 41.28 36.39
N ARG A 676 -4.32 41.04 35.30
CA ARG A 676 -4.55 39.90 34.38
C ARG A 676 -4.33 38.52 35.01
N ARG A 677 -3.63 38.46 36.15
CA ARG A 677 -3.46 37.21 36.92
C ARG A 677 -4.76 36.72 37.57
N MET A 678 -5.68 37.64 37.84
CA MET A 678 -6.96 37.32 38.48
C MET A 678 -8.03 37.10 37.42
N LEU A 679 -8.31 35.83 37.11
CA LEU A 679 -9.39 35.45 36.20
C LEU A 679 -10.75 35.58 36.89
N LEU A 680 -11.72 36.12 36.16
CA LEU A 680 -13.10 36.31 36.60
C LEU A 680 -14.00 35.27 35.93
N PRO A 681 -14.44 34.21 36.66
CA PRO A 681 -15.15 33.07 36.08
C PRO A 681 -16.50 33.44 35.46
N PRO A 682 -17.05 32.61 34.56
CA PRO A 682 -18.37 32.81 34.00
C PRO A 682 -19.47 32.64 35.07
N SER A 683 -20.55 33.40 34.95
CA SER A 683 -21.75 33.25 35.79
C SER A 683 -22.49 31.94 35.49
N ASP A 684 -23.32 31.47 36.42
CA ASP A 684 -24.15 30.27 36.21
C ASP A 684 -25.09 30.40 35.01
N ALA A 685 -25.58 31.61 34.72
CA ALA A 685 -26.39 31.87 33.54
C ALA A 685 -25.59 31.69 32.24
N GLN A 686 -24.34 32.12 32.21
CA GLN A 686 -23.43 31.92 31.08
C GLN A 686 -23.03 30.46 30.93
N ARG A 687 -22.75 29.75 32.04
CA ARG A 687 -22.47 28.30 32.03
C ARG A 687 -23.65 27.50 31.47
N ARG A 688 -24.89 27.83 31.85
CA ARG A 688 -26.08 27.19 31.29
C ARG A 688 -26.32 27.51 29.82
N ARG A 689 -25.94 28.72 29.37
CA ARG A 689 -26.19 29.17 27.99
C ARG A 689 -25.14 28.68 27.00
N TYR A 690 -23.87 28.61 27.42
CA TYR A 690 -22.73 28.37 26.54
C TYR A 690 -21.93 27.10 26.88
N GLY A 691 -22.40 26.27 27.82
CA GLY A 691 -21.78 25.00 28.21
C GLY A 691 -20.67 25.15 29.25
N GLY A 692 -20.75 24.40 30.35
CA GLY A 692 -19.77 24.47 31.43
C GLY A 692 -18.38 23.98 31.00
N ALA A 693 -18.34 22.76 30.46
CA ALA A 693 -17.11 22.13 29.97
C ALA A 693 -16.42 22.94 28.85
N LEU A 694 -17.21 23.59 27.98
CA LEU A 694 -16.69 24.42 26.89
C LEU A 694 -16.00 25.68 27.45
N LEU A 695 -16.68 26.42 28.34
CA LEU A 695 -16.12 27.62 28.96
C LEU A 695 -14.89 27.30 29.80
N ASP A 696 -14.91 26.24 30.60
CA ASP A 696 -13.76 25.83 31.42
C ASP A 696 -12.55 25.48 30.53
N THR A 697 -12.79 24.88 29.36
CA THR A 697 -11.74 24.59 28.39
C THR A 697 -11.15 25.86 27.78
N LEU A 698 -11.99 26.84 27.40
CA LEU A 698 -11.54 28.16 26.94
C LEU A 698 -10.73 28.92 28.00
N PHE A 699 -11.13 28.83 29.28
CA PHE A 699 -10.45 29.50 30.38
C PHE A 699 -9.02 28.98 30.64
N ARG A 700 -8.71 27.73 30.26
CA ARG A 700 -7.32 27.20 30.34
C ARG A 700 -6.36 27.93 29.40
N ALA A 701 -6.83 28.36 28.24
CA ALA A 701 -6.00 29.08 27.27
C ALA A 701 -5.69 30.53 27.68
N VAL A 702 -6.34 31.07 28.72
CA VAL A 702 -6.06 32.41 29.26
C VAL A 702 -5.22 32.40 30.55
N ALA A 703 -4.55 31.29 30.84
CA ALA A 703 -3.64 31.20 31.99
C ALA A 703 -2.51 32.24 31.91
N PHE A 704 -2.06 32.76 33.07
CA PHE A 704 -1.04 33.81 33.08
C PHE A 704 0.33 33.28 32.62
N ASP A 705 0.72 32.07 33.05
CA ASP A 705 1.92 31.38 32.55
C ASP A 705 1.63 30.77 31.17
N GLU A 706 2.59 30.84 30.25
CA GLU A 706 2.48 30.29 28.90
C GLU A 706 2.48 28.74 28.90
N ASN A 707 3.14 28.12 29.88
CA ASN A 707 3.27 26.66 29.96
C ASN A 707 1.98 25.97 30.45
N ASP A 708 1.10 26.72 31.12
CA ASP A 708 -0.20 26.23 31.59
C ASP A 708 -1.27 26.23 30.48
N ARG A 709 -0.91 26.74 29.29
CA ARG A 709 -1.82 26.83 28.13
C ARG A 709 -1.63 25.64 27.19
N PRO A 710 -2.63 25.36 26.33
CA PRO A 710 -2.44 24.49 25.17
C PRO A 710 -1.30 25.00 24.29
N GLN A 711 -0.38 24.11 23.91
CA GLN A 711 0.85 24.48 23.19
C GLN A 711 0.66 24.53 21.67
N THR A 712 -0.39 23.91 21.12
CA THR A 712 -0.70 23.95 19.69
C THR A 712 -2.18 24.24 19.44
N ALA A 713 -2.47 25.03 18.40
CA ALA A 713 -3.84 25.44 18.10
C ALA A 713 -4.70 24.25 17.62
N ARG A 714 -4.11 23.29 16.87
CA ARG A 714 -4.77 22.05 16.43
C ARG A 714 -5.25 21.22 17.62
N ALA A 715 -4.37 20.91 18.57
CA ALA A 715 -4.74 20.11 19.74
C ALA A 715 -5.81 20.79 20.59
N PHE A 716 -5.78 22.13 20.66
CA PHE A 716 -6.78 22.87 21.42
C PHE A 716 -8.15 22.91 20.72
N ALA A 717 -8.18 23.03 19.39
CA ALA A 717 -9.40 22.90 18.60
C ALA A 717 -10.06 21.54 18.83
N ASP A 718 -9.29 20.45 18.85
CA ASP A 718 -9.80 19.10 19.11
C ASP A 718 -10.36 18.94 20.53
N GLN A 719 -9.71 19.54 21.53
CA GLN A 719 -10.22 19.56 22.90
C GLN A 719 -11.56 20.31 22.99
N LEU A 720 -11.66 21.48 22.36
CA LEU A 720 -12.89 22.26 22.33
C LEU A 720 -13.99 21.58 21.54
N ALA A 721 -13.69 20.82 20.48
CA ALA A 721 -14.70 20.06 19.74
C ALA A 721 -15.38 18.96 20.60
N ARG A 722 -14.65 18.41 21.57
CA ARG A 722 -15.09 17.28 22.41
C ARG A 722 -15.65 17.68 23.78
N ALA A 723 -15.46 18.92 24.22
CA ALA A 723 -15.88 19.38 25.54
C ALA A 723 -17.42 19.52 25.66
N ARG A 724 -18.10 18.48 26.13
CA ARG A 724 -19.56 18.45 26.38
C ARG A 724 -19.87 18.14 27.83
N ASP A 725 -20.95 18.72 28.36
CA ASP A 725 -21.46 18.38 29.70
C ASP A 725 -22.09 16.99 29.67
N THR A 726 -21.63 16.05 30.52
CA THR A 726 -22.19 14.70 30.62
C THR A 726 -23.35 14.67 31.63
N PRO A 727 -24.50 14.03 31.33
CA PRO A 727 -25.55 13.87 32.34
C PRO A 727 -25.03 13.04 33.52
N PRO A 728 -25.45 13.34 34.76
CA PRO A 728 -25.00 12.59 35.93
C PRO A 728 -25.45 11.12 35.83
N PRO A 729 -24.62 10.16 36.27
CA PRO A 729 -24.94 8.73 36.19
C PRO A 729 -26.18 8.40 37.02
N ASP A 730 -27.01 7.48 36.52
CA ASP A 730 -28.10 6.88 37.28
C ASP A 730 -27.52 6.18 38.52
N PRO A 731 -27.87 6.63 39.75
CA PRO A 731 -27.30 6.10 40.98
C PRO A 731 -27.67 4.62 41.24
N THR A 732 -28.59 4.04 40.48
CA THR A 732 -29.01 2.64 40.61
C THR A 732 -28.11 1.64 39.88
N ARG A 733 -27.27 2.09 38.93
CA ARG A 733 -26.41 1.24 38.10
C ARG A 733 -25.05 0.94 38.75
N ARG A 734 -24.47 -0.23 38.47
CA ARG A 734 -23.19 -0.72 39.04
C ARG A 734 -22.21 -1.15 37.95
N SER A 735 -20.92 -1.25 38.25
CA SER A 735 -19.97 -1.86 37.30
C SER A 735 -20.23 -3.36 37.23
N LEU A 736 -20.62 -3.85 36.05
CA LEU A 736 -20.98 -5.25 35.82
C LEU A 736 -20.13 -5.83 34.68
N VAL A 737 -19.46 -6.95 34.93
CA VAL A 737 -18.65 -7.65 33.92
C VAL A 737 -19.49 -8.75 33.28
N ASN A 738 -19.72 -8.65 31.97
CA ASN A 738 -20.48 -9.66 31.23
C ASN A 738 -19.55 -10.79 30.75
N PRO A 739 -19.73 -12.05 31.22
CA PRO A 739 -18.88 -13.16 30.81
C PRO A 739 -18.98 -13.50 29.32
N THR A 740 -20.09 -13.16 28.67
CA THR A 740 -20.25 -13.29 27.21
C THR A 740 -19.19 -12.50 26.46
N VAL A 741 -18.76 -11.34 26.97
CA VAL A 741 -17.76 -10.49 26.30
C VAL A 741 -16.42 -11.23 26.20
N ASP A 742 -15.91 -11.79 27.29
CA ASP A 742 -14.64 -12.53 27.24
C ASP A 742 -14.75 -13.82 26.44
N ALA A 743 -15.91 -14.48 26.46
CA ALA A 743 -16.17 -15.64 25.61
C ALA A 743 -16.14 -15.29 24.11
N LEU A 744 -16.75 -14.16 23.71
CA LEU A 744 -16.71 -13.65 22.33
C LEU A 744 -15.30 -13.25 21.90
N ARG A 745 -14.53 -12.61 22.79
CA ARG A 745 -13.12 -12.29 22.54
C ARG A 745 -12.28 -13.55 22.33
N GLY A 746 -12.55 -14.62 23.08
CA GLY A 746 -11.90 -15.92 22.89
C GLY A 746 -12.16 -16.60 21.55
N LEU A 747 -13.21 -16.20 20.81
CA LEU A 747 -13.47 -16.67 19.44
C LEU A 747 -12.55 -16.00 18.42
N TYR A 748 -12.20 -14.73 18.65
CA TYR A 748 -11.38 -13.92 17.75
C TYR A 748 -9.93 -14.38 17.76
N ARG A 749 -9.41 -14.75 16.58
CA ARG A 749 -8.06 -15.34 16.42
C ARG A 749 -6.92 -14.43 16.85
N GLY A 750 -7.09 -13.12 16.70
CA GLY A 750 -6.10 -12.12 17.08
C GLY A 750 -6.17 -11.69 18.56
N SER A 751 -7.07 -12.27 19.36
CA SER A 751 -7.29 -11.79 20.73
C SER A 751 -6.09 -12.04 21.65
N GLY A 752 -5.77 -11.05 22.48
CA GLY A 752 -4.68 -11.12 23.46
C GLY A 752 -4.88 -12.10 24.62
N ILE A 753 -6.07 -12.68 24.80
CA ILE A 753 -6.38 -13.63 25.90
C ILE A 753 -6.21 -15.12 25.53
N GLY A 754 -5.85 -15.42 24.27
CA GLY A 754 -5.63 -16.78 23.76
C GLY A 754 -6.83 -17.38 23.01
N ASN A 755 -6.58 -18.45 22.23
CA ASN A 755 -7.52 -19.01 21.24
C ASN A 755 -8.29 -20.26 21.72
N ALA A 756 -8.51 -20.39 23.03
CA ALA A 756 -9.07 -21.61 23.64
C ALA A 756 -10.47 -21.98 23.10
N GLY A 757 -11.34 -21.01 22.86
CA GLY A 757 -12.71 -21.23 22.36
C GLY A 757 -12.81 -21.53 20.85
N ASN A 758 -11.68 -21.75 20.19
CA ASN A 758 -11.59 -21.83 18.74
C ASN A 758 -11.25 -23.24 18.22
N ARG A 759 -11.13 -24.24 19.12
CA ARG A 759 -10.74 -25.62 18.79
C ARG A 759 -11.89 -26.61 18.59
N GLY A 760 -13.13 -26.25 18.87
CA GLY A 760 -14.29 -27.13 18.65
C GLY A 760 -15.30 -27.04 19.79
N MET A 761 -16.05 -28.12 20.03
CA MET A 761 -17.00 -28.26 21.14
C MET A 761 -16.29 -28.48 22.50
N ASP A 762 -15.15 -27.84 22.72
CA ASP A 762 -14.27 -28.10 23.86
C ASP A 762 -14.64 -27.26 25.10
N ASP A 763 -15.52 -26.26 24.94
CA ASP A 763 -16.05 -25.44 26.03
C ASP A 763 -17.58 -25.28 25.99
N ALA A 764 -18.16 -24.94 27.15
CA ALA A 764 -19.61 -24.82 27.30
C ALA A 764 -20.22 -23.70 26.43
N PHE A 765 -19.46 -22.64 26.15
CA PHE A 765 -19.95 -21.53 25.34
C PHE A 765 -20.07 -21.91 23.87
N ALA A 766 -19.12 -22.68 23.33
CA ALA A 766 -19.14 -23.24 21.98
C ALA A 766 -20.30 -24.22 21.80
N HIS A 767 -20.59 -25.05 22.81
CA HIS A 767 -21.74 -25.95 22.81
C HIS A 767 -23.07 -25.16 22.83
N ASP A 768 -23.22 -24.19 23.74
CA ASP A 768 -24.44 -23.38 23.88
C ASP A 768 -24.69 -22.44 22.70
N THR A 769 -23.67 -22.22 21.85
CA THR A 769 -23.76 -21.38 20.65
C THR A 769 -23.62 -22.16 19.35
N TYR A 770 -23.73 -23.48 19.41
CA TYR A 770 -23.75 -24.35 18.23
C TYR A 770 -25.06 -24.17 17.47
N VAL A 771 -24.97 -24.15 16.13
CA VAL A 771 -26.12 -24.02 15.22
C VAL A 771 -26.19 -25.29 14.40
N LEU A 772 -27.37 -25.93 14.41
CA LEU A 772 -27.60 -27.17 13.66
C LEU A 772 -27.40 -26.95 12.15
N THR A 773 -26.73 -27.90 11.52
CA THR A 773 -26.42 -27.94 10.09
C THR A 773 -27.22 -29.04 9.39
N ARG A 774 -27.21 -29.06 8.06
CA ARG A 774 -27.77 -30.16 7.25
C ARG A 774 -27.04 -31.48 7.47
N LEU A 775 -25.82 -31.45 8.00
CA LEU A 775 -25.20 -32.69 8.46
C LEU A 775 -26.02 -33.28 9.62
N ASP A 776 -26.43 -32.44 10.57
CA ASP A 776 -27.20 -32.85 11.75
C ASP A 776 -28.64 -33.26 11.42
N GLU A 777 -29.28 -32.51 10.52
CA GLU A 777 -30.71 -32.68 10.24
C GLU A 777 -31.02 -33.68 9.13
N GLU A 778 -30.10 -33.86 8.18
CA GLU A 778 -30.35 -34.67 6.96
C GLU A 778 -29.38 -35.87 6.90
N LEU A 779 -28.07 -35.62 7.01
CA LEU A 779 -27.06 -36.68 6.84
C LEU A 779 -27.05 -37.65 8.04
N LEU A 780 -27.11 -37.13 9.27
CA LEU A 780 -27.09 -37.93 10.49
C LEU A 780 -28.29 -38.91 10.53
N PRO A 781 -29.56 -38.48 10.30
CA PRO A 781 -30.67 -39.41 10.17
C PRO A 781 -30.51 -40.44 9.05
N ALA A 782 -30.05 -40.03 7.86
CA ALA A 782 -29.84 -40.95 6.73
C ALA A 782 -28.77 -42.01 7.00
N VAL A 783 -27.68 -41.63 7.70
CA VAL A 783 -26.65 -42.55 8.16
C VAL A 783 -27.23 -43.53 9.17
N ILE A 784 -27.87 -43.05 10.25
CA ILE A 784 -28.42 -43.91 11.30
C ILE A 784 -29.54 -44.82 10.76
N GLY A 785 -30.33 -44.34 9.80
CA GLY A 785 -31.39 -45.09 9.12
C GLY A 785 -30.88 -46.22 8.21
N GLY A 786 -29.56 -46.29 7.95
CA GLY A 786 -28.97 -47.31 7.07
C GLY A 786 -29.24 -47.08 5.59
N GLU A 787 -29.60 -45.85 5.21
CA GLU A 787 -29.88 -45.46 3.83
C GLU A 787 -28.61 -45.39 2.98
N LEU A 788 -27.46 -45.14 3.63
CA LEU A 788 -26.15 -44.93 3.01
C LEU A 788 -25.18 -46.06 3.37
N ASP A 789 -24.39 -46.51 2.40
CA ASP A 789 -23.34 -47.52 2.57
C ASP A 789 -21.95 -46.91 2.71
N VAL A 790 -21.66 -45.82 1.98
CA VAL A 790 -20.38 -45.12 2.05
C VAL A 790 -20.60 -43.61 2.00
N VAL A 791 -20.09 -42.90 3.00
CA VAL A 791 -20.12 -41.44 3.08
C VAL A 791 -18.68 -40.94 3.15
N VAL A 792 -18.30 -40.12 2.18
CA VAL A 792 -16.98 -39.48 2.15
C VAL A 792 -17.15 -38.00 2.48
N LEU A 793 -16.63 -37.57 3.63
CA LEU A 793 -16.57 -36.18 4.07
C LEU A 793 -15.25 -35.58 3.62
N SER A 794 -15.32 -34.59 2.72
CA SER A 794 -14.16 -33.81 2.30
C SER A 794 -14.29 -32.35 2.73
N GLY A 795 -13.17 -31.71 3.06
CA GLY A 795 -13.16 -30.35 3.59
C GLY A 795 -11.79 -29.92 4.10
N ASN A 796 -11.64 -28.63 4.40
CA ASN A 796 -10.46 -28.08 5.05
C ASN A 796 -10.45 -28.42 6.57
N PRO A 797 -9.31 -28.25 7.25
CA PRO A 797 -9.27 -28.28 8.72
C PRO A 797 -10.26 -27.25 9.29
N GLY A 798 -11.07 -27.65 10.28
CA GLY A 798 -12.06 -26.77 10.92
C GLY A 798 -13.47 -26.79 10.31
N ASP A 799 -13.74 -27.54 9.23
CA ASP A 799 -15.08 -27.65 8.63
C ASP A 799 -16.07 -28.53 9.43
N GLY A 800 -15.60 -29.14 10.53
CA GLY A 800 -16.42 -29.96 11.42
C GLY A 800 -16.55 -31.44 11.01
N LYS A 801 -15.68 -31.94 10.10
CA LYS A 801 -15.66 -33.36 9.68
C LYS A 801 -15.60 -34.32 10.88
N THR A 802 -14.58 -34.17 11.71
CA THR A 802 -14.35 -35.01 12.89
C THR A 802 -15.46 -34.83 13.93
N SER A 803 -15.88 -33.59 14.20
CA SER A 803 -16.99 -33.29 15.11
C SER A 803 -18.28 -34.00 14.72
N PHE A 804 -18.62 -34.00 13.43
CA PHE A 804 -19.78 -34.72 12.91
C PHE A 804 -19.64 -36.24 13.11
N LEU A 805 -18.48 -36.84 12.81
CA LEU A 805 -18.25 -38.26 13.02
C LEU A 805 -18.32 -38.68 14.50
N VAL A 806 -17.88 -37.81 15.41
CA VAL A 806 -18.05 -38.01 16.86
C VAL A 806 -19.53 -38.00 17.23
N GLN A 807 -20.30 -37.05 16.71
CA GLN A 807 -21.73 -36.89 16.98
C GLN A 807 -22.56 -38.07 16.44
N VAL A 808 -22.22 -38.61 15.26
CA VAL A 808 -22.80 -39.86 14.76
C VAL A 808 -22.56 -41.00 15.74
N GLY A 809 -21.32 -41.13 16.23
CA GLY A 809 -20.96 -42.15 17.22
C GLY A 809 -21.76 -42.04 18.51
N GLN A 810 -21.96 -40.83 19.03
CA GLN A 810 -22.78 -40.56 20.23
C GLN A 810 -24.27 -40.84 20.00
N ALA A 811 -24.80 -40.49 18.83
CA ALA A 811 -26.18 -40.76 18.46
C ALA A 811 -26.47 -42.28 18.35
N LEU A 812 -25.50 -43.06 17.87
CA LEU A 812 -25.55 -44.52 17.87
C LEU A 812 -25.54 -45.09 19.30
N ASP A 813 -24.69 -44.55 20.19
CA ASP A 813 -24.65 -44.97 21.61
C ASP A 813 -25.99 -44.69 22.31
N GLY A 814 -26.59 -43.52 22.06
CA GLY A 814 -27.91 -43.17 22.58
C GLY A 814 -29.04 -44.12 22.12
N ARG A 815 -28.81 -44.89 21.06
CA ARG A 815 -29.73 -45.94 20.56
C ARG A 815 -29.32 -47.36 20.97
N GLY A 816 -28.29 -47.52 21.79
CA GLY A 816 -27.85 -48.81 22.31
C GLY A 816 -26.91 -49.59 21.38
N ALA A 817 -26.15 -48.92 20.52
CA ALA A 817 -25.16 -49.59 19.68
C ALA A 817 -24.02 -50.24 20.50
N GLU A 818 -23.60 -51.43 20.10
CA GLU A 818 -22.43 -52.12 20.65
C GLU A 818 -21.15 -51.54 20.02
N THR A 819 -20.17 -51.12 20.82
CA THR A 819 -18.87 -50.67 20.30
C THR A 819 -17.93 -51.86 20.11
N LEU A 820 -17.52 -52.11 18.87
CA LEU A 820 -16.62 -53.20 18.50
C LEU A 820 -15.14 -52.77 18.59
N ALA A 821 -14.85 -51.52 18.21
CA ALA A 821 -13.52 -50.90 18.32
C ALA A 821 -13.65 -49.36 18.40
N ALA A 822 -12.76 -48.70 19.14
CA ALA A 822 -12.66 -47.23 19.18
C ALA A 822 -11.24 -46.82 19.58
N ASP A 823 -10.62 -45.95 18.79
CA ASP A 823 -9.27 -45.43 19.02
C ASP A 823 -9.13 -43.99 18.49
N ALA A 824 -7.90 -43.48 18.39
CA ALA A 824 -7.62 -42.13 17.89
C ALA A 824 -7.89 -41.96 16.38
N ALA A 825 -7.89 -43.05 15.60
CA ALA A 825 -8.14 -43.03 14.16
C ALA A 825 -9.63 -43.11 13.83
N GLY A 826 -10.47 -43.64 14.73
CA GLY A 826 -11.92 -43.71 14.53
C GLY A 826 -12.65 -44.67 15.44
N TRP A 827 -13.82 -45.15 14.98
CA TRP A 827 -14.64 -46.11 15.72
C TRP A 827 -15.38 -47.08 14.80
N ARG A 828 -15.75 -48.23 15.36
CA ARG A 828 -16.58 -49.26 14.73
C ARG A 828 -17.64 -49.75 15.70
N LYS A 829 -18.90 -49.68 15.31
CA LYS A 829 -20.07 -49.97 16.16
C LYS A 829 -21.09 -50.83 15.42
N ARG A 830 -21.96 -51.53 16.17
CA ARG A 830 -23.02 -52.38 15.63
C ARG A 830 -24.37 -52.04 16.26
N LEU A 831 -25.38 -51.84 15.42
CA LEU A 831 -26.76 -51.56 15.84
C LEU A 831 -27.70 -52.35 14.93
N ASP A 832 -28.62 -53.12 15.52
CA ASP A 832 -29.62 -53.95 14.81
C ASP A 832 -29.04 -54.86 13.70
N GLY A 833 -27.82 -55.37 13.92
CA GLY A 833 -27.12 -56.23 12.95
C GLY A 833 -26.51 -55.50 11.75
N ARG A 834 -26.51 -54.16 11.73
CA ARG A 834 -25.75 -53.32 10.79
C ARG A 834 -24.46 -52.83 11.45
N THR A 835 -23.35 -52.91 10.71
CA THR A 835 -22.04 -52.41 11.18
C THR A 835 -21.77 -51.00 10.64
N PHE A 836 -21.37 -50.09 11.52
CA PHE A 836 -20.99 -48.71 11.23
C PHE A 836 -19.50 -48.52 11.51
N THR A 837 -18.76 -47.97 10.56
CA THR A 837 -17.32 -47.70 10.70
C THR A 837 -17.04 -46.25 10.36
N ALA A 838 -16.32 -45.52 11.21
CA ALA A 838 -15.89 -44.15 10.96
C ALA A 838 -14.37 -44.01 11.05
N VAL A 839 -13.78 -43.25 10.13
CA VAL A 839 -12.35 -42.88 10.12
C VAL A 839 -12.24 -41.36 10.15
N TYR A 840 -11.57 -40.83 11.19
CA TYR A 840 -11.50 -39.39 11.48
C TYR A 840 -10.56 -38.61 10.57
N ASP A 841 -9.43 -39.20 10.16
CA ASP A 841 -8.57 -38.65 9.12
C ASP A 841 -7.91 -39.77 8.32
N ALA A 842 -8.43 -40.03 7.13
CA ALA A 842 -7.90 -41.04 6.22
C ALA A 842 -6.77 -40.49 5.32
N SER A 843 -6.23 -39.31 5.63
CA SER A 843 -5.10 -38.70 4.93
C SER A 843 -3.77 -38.92 5.65
N GLU A 844 -3.80 -39.27 6.94
CA GLU A 844 -2.62 -39.47 7.78
C GLU A 844 -2.46 -40.93 8.23
N SER A 845 -1.21 -41.37 8.38
CA SER A 845 -0.87 -42.65 9.00
C SER A 845 -1.12 -42.60 10.50
N HIS A 846 -1.73 -43.63 11.08
CA HIS A 846 -1.94 -43.75 12.52
C HIS A 846 -1.28 -45.03 13.04
N GLY A 847 -0.34 -44.88 13.98
CA GLY A 847 0.43 -46.01 14.51
C GLY A 847 1.24 -46.69 13.41
N ASP A 848 1.09 -48.02 13.30
CA ASP A 848 1.78 -48.85 12.31
C ASP A 848 1.03 -48.98 10.96
N LEU A 849 -0.18 -48.39 10.85
CA LEU A 849 -1.00 -48.48 9.64
C LEU A 849 -0.78 -47.27 8.74
N THR A 850 -0.57 -47.53 7.44
CA THR A 850 -0.55 -46.46 6.44
C THR A 850 -1.96 -45.90 6.23
N ALA A 851 -2.06 -44.69 5.68
CA ALA A 851 -3.35 -44.09 5.35
C ALA A 851 -4.17 -44.95 4.35
N ASP A 852 -3.51 -45.69 3.46
CA ASP A 852 -4.17 -46.65 2.56
C ASP A 852 -4.73 -47.85 3.32
N ASP A 853 -3.97 -48.37 4.31
CA ASP A 853 -4.40 -49.50 5.13
C ASP A 853 -5.64 -49.15 5.96
N LEU A 854 -5.69 -47.93 6.50
CA LEU A 854 -6.86 -47.42 7.23
C LEU A 854 -8.10 -47.38 6.33
N MET A 855 -7.99 -46.79 5.12
CA MET A 855 -9.11 -46.75 4.18
C MET A 855 -9.56 -48.15 3.75
N ARG A 856 -8.63 -49.06 3.46
CA ARG A 856 -8.95 -50.46 3.11
C ARG A 856 -9.64 -51.18 4.26
N SER A 857 -9.11 -51.08 5.48
CA SER A 857 -9.68 -51.74 6.66
C SER A 857 -11.12 -51.29 6.97
N ALA A 858 -11.47 -50.05 6.61
CA ALA A 858 -12.82 -49.51 6.75
C ALA A 858 -13.74 -49.93 5.59
N LEU A 859 -13.22 -49.96 4.36
CA LEU A 859 -13.98 -50.28 3.14
C LEU A 859 -14.12 -51.78 2.86
N ASP A 860 -13.27 -52.63 3.42
CA ASP A 860 -13.39 -54.08 3.34
C ASP A 860 -14.23 -54.61 4.52
N PRO A 861 -15.18 -55.54 4.31
CA PRO A 861 -15.93 -56.15 5.40
C PRO A 861 -14.98 -56.95 6.31
N GLY A 862 -15.15 -56.80 7.63
CA GLY A 862 -14.37 -57.59 8.61
C GLY A 862 -14.97 -58.97 8.85
N ASP A 863 -14.25 -59.83 9.57
CA ASP A 863 -14.74 -61.16 9.93
C ASP A 863 -16.07 -61.07 10.70
N GLY A 864 -17.11 -61.70 10.14
CA GLY A 864 -18.46 -61.75 10.71
C GLY A 864 -19.38 -60.58 10.36
N ASP A 865 -18.95 -59.63 9.53
CA ASP A 865 -19.84 -58.59 9.00
C ASP A 865 -20.66 -59.08 7.79
N ASP A 866 -21.92 -58.65 7.73
CA ASP A 866 -22.75 -58.77 6.52
C ASP A 866 -22.36 -57.66 5.53
N PRO A 867 -21.79 -57.98 4.35
CA PRO A 867 -21.38 -56.99 3.36
C PRO A 867 -22.52 -56.10 2.86
N THR A 868 -23.77 -56.54 3.02
CA THR A 868 -24.99 -55.82 2.59
C THR A 868 -25.60 -54.94 3.68
N ARG A 869 -25.13 -55.05 4.93
CA ARG A 869 -25.63 -54.28 6.09
C ARG A 869 -24.49 -53.51 6.76
N ARG A 870 -23.87 -52.60 6.02
CA ARG A 870 -22.77 -51.78 6.53
C ARG A 870 -22.85 -50.33 6.09
N THR A 871 -22.29 -49.44 6.89
CA THR A 871 -22.16 -48.01 6.59
C THR A 871 -20.76 -47.54 6.98
N VAL A 872 -20.01 -46.99 6.02
CA VAL A 872 -18.63 -46.52 6.19
C VAL A 872 -18.60 -45.01 6.06
N LEU A 873 -17.98 -44.32 7.03
CA LEU A 873 -17.84 -42.88 7.07
C LEU A 873 -16.35 -42.50 7.03
N LEU A 874 -15.92 -41.83 5.98
CA LEU A 874 -14.50 -41.48 5.75
C LEU A 874 -14.34 -39.97 5.74
N ALA A 875 -13.52 -39.42 6.63
CA ALA A 875 -13.07 -38.03 6.53
C ALA A 875 -11.67 -37.97 5.87
N ALA A 876 -11.55 -37.24 4.75
CA ALA A 876 -10.29 -37.14 4.00
C ALA A 876 -10.23 -35.88 3.13
N ASN A 877 -9.04 -35.47 2.69
CA ASN A 877 -8.88 -34.38 1.72
C ASN A 877 -9.21 -34.83 0.27
N ASP A 878 -9.80 -33.94 -0.56
CA ASP A 878 -10.21 -34.26 -1.96
C ASP A 878 -9.14 -34.95 -2.80
N GLY A 879 -7.90 -34.44 -2.76
CA GLY A 879 -6.80 -35.00 -3.53
C GLY A 879 -6.50 -36.45 -3.12
N ARG A 880 -6.58 -36.72 -1.82
CA ARG A 880 -6.38 -38.06 -1.26
C ARG A 880 -7.51 -39.01 -1.64
N VAL A 881 -8.76 -38.55 -1.59
CA VAL A 881 -9.93 -39.32 -2.06
C VAL A 881 -9.79 -39.64 -3.55
N ALA A 882 -9.43 -38.66 -4.38
CA ALA A 882 -9.21 -38.87 -5.81
C ALA A 882 -8.08 -39.87 -6.09
N GLN A 883 -6.97 -39.75 -5.37
CA GLN A 883 -5.82 -40.62 -5.51
C GLN A 883 -6.17 -42.07 -5.12
N PHE A 884 -6.67 -42.30 -3.91
CA PHE A 884 -6.95 -43.65 -3.40
C PHE A 884 -7.95 -44.41 -4.27
N PHE A 885 -9.10 -43.77 -4.58
CA PHE A 885 -10.10 -44.44 -5.41
C PHE A 885 -9.64 -44.57 -6.87
N GLY A 886 -8.82 -43.65 -7.39
CA GLY A 886 -8.22 -43.77 -8.72
C GLY A 886 -7.23 -44.94 -8.84
N GLU A 887 -6.34 -45.09 -7.86
CA GLU A 887 -5.35 -46.19 -7.79
C GLU A 887 -6.01 -47.55 -7.49
N HIS A 888 -7.21 -47.56 -6.91
CA HIS A 888 -7.98 -48.76 -6.55
C HIS A 888 -9.31 -48.89 -7.30
N ALA A 889 -9.41 -48.30 -8.49
CA ALA A 889 -10.63 -48.30 -9.30
C ALA A 889 -11.15 -49.73 -9.61
N GLU A 890 -10.23 -50.69 -9.79
CA GLU A 890 -10.58 -52.10 -10.03
C GLU A 890 -11.22 -52.79 -8.82
N ARG A 891 -10.87 -52.37 -7.59
CA ARG A 891 -11.35 -52.96 -6.34
C ARG A 891 -12.66 -52.35 -5.86
N TYR A 892 -12.88 -51.07 -6.13
CA TYR A 892 -14.10 -50.34 -5.72
C TYR A 892 -14.81 -49.65 -6.89
N PRO A 893 -15.18 -50.38 -7.96
CA PRO A 893 -15.69 -49.79 -9.20
C PRO A 893 -17.02 -49.03 -9.01
N GLU A 894 -17.88 -49.48 -8.11
CA GLU A 894 -19.16 -48.82 -7.81
C GLU A 894 -18.97 -47.51 -7.03
N VAL A 895 -17.98 -47.48 -6.13
CA VAL A 895 -17.68 -46.29 -5.32
C VAL A 895 -17.07 -45.21 -6.21
N ILE A 896 -16.05 -45.53 -7.03
CA ILE A 896 -15.44 -44.55 -7.92
C ILE A 896 -16.44 -43.99 -8.94
N ALA A 897 -17.28 -44.84 -9.54
CA ALA A 897 -18.31 -44.41 -10.47
C ALA A 897 -19.34 -43.46 -9.82
N ALA A 898 -19.70 -43.71 -8.56
CA ALA A 898 -20.59 -42.84 -7.80
C ALA A 898 -19.92 -41.50 -7.44
N LEU A 899 -18.64 -41.51 -7.05
CA LEU A 899 -17.86 -40.31 -6.72
C LEU A 899 -17.62 -39.41 -7.96
N ASP A 900 -17.24 -40.00 -9.10
CA ASP A 900 -16.99 -39.25 -10.35
C ASP A 900 -18.27 -38.66 -10.94
N ARG A 901 -19.39 -39.38 -10.85
CA ARG A 901 -20.71 -38.83 -11.19
C ARG A 901 -21.06 -37.64 -10.30
N GLN A 902 -20.84 -37.76 -8.99
CA GLN A 902 -21.17 -36.70 -8.04
C GLN A 902 -20.34 -35.42 -8.26
N ARG A 903 -19.09 -35.56 -8.71
CA ARG A 903 -18.24 -34.43 -9.11
C ARG A 903 -18.73 -33.68 -10.35
N SER A 904 -19.48 -34.34 -11.23
CA SER A 904 -19.91 -33.77 -12.52
C SER A 904 -21.39 -33.39 -12.58
N SER A 905 -22.28 -34.17 -11.97
CA SER A 905 -23.75 -34.04 -12.11
C SER A 905 -24.51 -34.15 -10.79
N GLY A 906 -23.82 -34.30 -9.65
CA GLY A 906 -24.43 -34.55 -8.34
C GLY A 906 -24.86 -36.01 -8.13
N PRO A 907 -25.39 -36.34 -6.93
CA PRO A 907 -25.78 -37.71 -6.60
C PRO A 907 -27.00 -38.16 -7.40
N ALA A 908 -27.00 -39.42 -7.83
CA ALA A 908 -28.19 -40.02 -8.44
C ALA A 908 -29.32 -40.15 -7.39
N PRO A 909 -30.60 -40.07 -7.79
CA PRO A 909 -31.72 -40.37 -6.89
C PRO A 909 -31.55 -41.76 -6.25
N GLY A 910 -31.59 -41.84 -4.92
CA GLY A 910 -31.38 -43.10 -4.18
C GLY A 910 -29.94 -43.59 -4.08
N ALA A 911 -28.94 -42.72 -4.34
CA ALA A 911 -27.53 -43.08 -4.21
C ALA A 911 -27.17 -43.51 -2.77
N ARG A 912 -26.56 -44.69 -2.63
CA ARG A 912 -26.06 -45.24 -1.35
C ARG A 912 -24.62 -44.83 -1.03
N VAL A 913 -23.88 -44.33 -2.03
CA VAL A 913 -22.53 -43.76 -1.88
C VAL A 913 -22.64 -42.25 -2.06
N VAL A 914 -22.16 -41.46 -1.11
CA VAL A 914 -22.29 -39.99 -1.13
C VAL A 914 -20.95 -39.31 -0.85
N LEU A 915 -20.60 -38.34 -1.69
CA LEU A 915 -19.51 -37.39 -1.46
C LEU A 915 -20.07 -36.09 -0.88
N VAL A 916 -19.72 -35.82 0.37
CA VAL A 916 -20.09 -34.61 1.10
C VAL A 916 -18.89 -33.67 1.11
N ASP A 917 -18.84 -32.78 0.12
CA ASP A 917 -17.82 -31.74 0.04
C ASP A 917 -18.24 -30.52 0.89
N LEU A 918 -17.70 -30.46 2.11
CA LEU A 918 -17.94 -29.37 3.05
C LEU A 918 -17.37 -28.04 2.57
N LYS A 919 -16.44 -28.03 1.61
CA LYS A 919 -15.98 -26.78 1.01
C LYS A 919 -17.15 -26.08 0.33
N ARG A 920 -18.16 -26.80 -0.16
CA ARG A 920 -19.33 -26.19 -0.83
C ARG A 920 -20.33 -25.57 0.15
N ARG A 921 -20.05 -25.60 1.46
CA ARG A 921 -20.91 -25.02 2.48
C ARG A 921 -21.04 -23.52 2.29
N ALA A 922 -22.27 -23.08 2.08
CA ALA A 922 -22.69 -21.71 2.08
C ALA A 922 -23.02 -21.29 3.52
N LEU A 923 -22.26 -20.32 4.03
CA LEU A 923 -22.47 -19.77 5.38
C LEU A 923 -23.59 -18.72 5.41
N ALA A 924 -23.91 -18.12 4.26
CA ALA A 924 -25.07 -17.29 4.04
C ALA A 924 -25.86 -17.82 2.84
N LEU A 925 -27.17 -17.64 2.86
CA LEU A 925 -28.07 -18.08 1.79
C LEU A 925 -28.79 -16.86 1.21
N PRO A 926 -29.08 -16.84 -0.10
CA PRO A 926 -29.94 -15.83 -0.69
C PRO A 926 -31.34 -15.82 -0.05
N THR A 927 -31.99 -14.66 -0.06
CA THR A 927 -33.38 -14.52 0.40
C THR A 927 -34.31 -15.42 -0.41
N GLY A 928 -35.26 -16.09 0.25
CA GLY A 928 -36.23 -16.98 -0.40
C GLY A 928 -35.90 -18.48 -0.37
N VAL A 929 -34.73 -18.87 0.13
CA VAL A 929 -34.30 -20.29 0.26
C VAL A 929 -35.01 -21.04 1.42
N GLY A 930 -36.06 -20.46 2.02
CA GLY A 930 -36.94 -21.14 3.00
C GLY A 930 -36.30 -21.46 4.36
N ARG A 931 -35.03 -21.08 4.58
CA ARG A 931 -34.28 -21.29 5.83
C ARG A 931 -33.32 -20.14 6.10
N THR A 932 -33.06 -19.87 7.37
CA THR A 932 -32.02 -18.92 7.81
C THR A 932 -30.63 -19.49 7.51
N GLY A 933 -29.74 -18.71 6.90
CA GLY A 933 -28.35 -19.12 6.68
C GLY A 933 -27.59 -19.33 7.99
N LEU A 934 -26.61 -20.25 8.00
CA LEU A 934 -25.85 -20.62 9.20
C LEU A 934 -25.21 -19.43 9.92
N GLY A 935 -24.65 -18.48 9.16
CA GLY A 935 -24.03 -17.27 9.69
C GLY A 935 -25.02 -16.44 10.51
N LEU A 936 -26.24 -16.22 10.01
CA LEU A 936 -27.26 -15.50 10.78
C LEU A 936 -27.70 -16.28 12.02
N GLY A 937 -27.80 -17.62 11.94
CA GLY A 937 -28.06 -18.45 13.13
C GLY A 937 -26.96 -18.30 14.19
N ILE A 938 -25.69 -18.21 13.77
CA ILE A 938 -24.56 -17.98 14.69
C ILE A 938 -24.68 -16.59 15.32
N LEU A 939 -24.92 -15.56 14.51
CA LEU A 939 -25.11 -14.19 14.98
C LEU A 939 -26.22 -14.09 16.03
N ASP A 940 -27.36 -14.74 15.79
CA ASP A 940 -28.52 -14.79 16.68
C ASP A 940 -28.17 -15.39 18.02
N SER A 941 -27.39 -16.48 18.00
CA SER A 941 -26.95 -17.14 19.23
C SER A 941 -25.97 -16.27 20.03
N LEU A 942 -25.05 -15.57 19.36
CA LEU A 942 -24.05 -14.69 20.00
C LEU A 942 -24.67 -13.39 20.54
N THR A 943 -25.69 -12.86 19.89
CA THR A 943 -26.35 -11.59 20.25
C THR A 943 -27.66 -11.76 21.04
N ALA A 944 -28.02 -13.01 21.37
CA ALA A 944 -29.26 -13.34 22.08
C ALA A 944 -29.51 -12.45 23.30
N PRO A 945 -30.72 -11.86 23.48
CA PRO A 945 -30.99 -10.87 24.53
C PRO A 945 -30.60 -11.32 25.95
N GLY A 946 -30.82 -12.59 26.30
CA GLY A 946 -30.46 -13.13 27.61
C GLY A 946 -28.96 -13.10 27.92
N ARG A 947 -28.08 -13.13 26.91
CA ARG A 947 -26.62 -13.01 27.08
C ARG A 947 -26.17 -11.58 27.41
N TRP A 948 -27.01 -10.59 27.12
CA TRP A 948 -26.71 -9.16 27.26
C TRP A 948 -27.57 -8.47 28.32
N GLU A 949 -28.56 -9.15 28.90
CA GLU A 949 -29.53 -8.60 29.86
C GLU A 949 -28.86 -7.90 31.05
N MET A 950 -27.79 -8.50 31.60
CA MET A 950 -27.05 -7.92 32.73
C MET A 950 -26.42 -6.55 32.41
N CYS A 951 -26.14 -6.24 31.16
CA CYS A 951 -25.62 -4.93 30.76
C CYS A 951 -26.63 -3.79 30.99
N SER A 952 -27.92 -4.11 31.22
CA SER A 952 -28.97 -3.14 31.56
C SER A 952 -28.71 -2.43 32.91
N GLY A 953 -28.10 -3.14 33.86
CA GLY A 953 -27.74 -2.59 35.17
C GLY A 953 -26.35 -1.94 35.23
N CYS A 954 -25.64 -1.83 34.10
CA CYS A 954 -24.24 -1.42 34.06
C CYS A 954 -24.06 0.11 34.08
N ILE A 955 -23.07 0.65 34.80
CA ILE A 955 -22.74 2.10 34.78
C ILE A 955 -22.45 2.63 33.38
N ALA A 956 -21.85 1.82 32.51
CA ALA A 956 -21.51 2.21 31.14
C ALA A 956 -22.64 1.92 30.14
N HIS A 957 -23.85 1.54 30.61
CA HIS A 957 -24.95 1.09 29.77
C HIS A 957 -25.21 1.98 28.55
N ASP A 958 -25.34 3.29 28.77
CA ASP A 958 -25.72 4.23 27.72
C ASP A 958 -24.60 4.44 26.69
N VAL A 959 -23.34 4.16 27.03
CA VAL A 959 -22.14 4.49 26.23
C VAL A 959 -21.29 3.28 25.83
N CYS A 960 -21.65 2.07 26.26
CA CYS A 960 -20.89 0.85 25.99
C CYS A 960 -20.98 0.45 24.51
N PRO A 961 -19.86 0.43 23.75
CA PRO A 961 -19.88 0.11 22.33
C PRO A 961 -20.28 -1.36 22.07
N MET A 962 -19.78 -2.30 22.87
CA MET A 962 -20.05 -3.73 22.67
C MET A 962 -21.54 -4.08 22.80
N ARG A 963 -22.22 -3.48 23.78
CA ARG A 963 -23.67 -3.64 23.98
C ARG A 963 -24.44 -3.04 22.81
N ARG A 964 -24.08 -1.82 22.39
CA ARG A 964 -24.69 -1.16 21.24
C ARG A 964 -24.50 -1.96 19.95
N ASN A 965 -23.33 -2.58 19.76
CA ASN A 965 -23.07 -3.46 18.62
C ASN A 965 -23.98 -4.70 18.67
N ALA A 966 -24.06 -5.39 19.80
CA ALA A 966 -24.95 -6.55 19.94
C ALA A 966 -26.45 -6.18 19.84
N GLU A 967 -26.84 -4.96 20.18
CA GLU A 967 -28.17 -4.42 19.93
C GLU A 967 -28.41 -4.16 18.44
N LEU A 968 -27.54 -3.38 17.79
CA LEU A 968 -27.63 -3.05 16.36
C LEU A 968 -27.66 -4.31 15.49
N LEU A 969 -26.81 -5.29 15.78
CA LEU A 969 -26.70 -6.53 14.99
C LEU A 969 -27.91 -7.46 15.13
N ARG A 970 -28.86 -7.16 16.02
CA ARG A 970 -30.17 -7.83 16.06
C ARG A 970 -31.19 -7.21 15.12
N ASP A 971 -30.98 -5.97 14.66
CA ASP A 971 -31.89 -5.30 13.73
C ASP A 971 -31.80 -5.93 12.33
N ASP A 972 -32.96 -6.07 11.68
CA ASP A 972 -33.08 -6.70 10.35
C ASP A 972 -32.11 -6.10 9.31
N ALA A 973 -31.93 -4.78 9.31
CA ALA A 973 -31.06 -4.11 8.35
C ALA A 973 -29.58 -4.48 8.54
N ALA A 974 -29.10 -4.55 9.80
CA ALA A 974 -27.73 -4.91 10.10
C ALA A 974 -27.47 -6.41 9.84
N ARG A 975 -28.49 -7.25 10.08
CA ARG A 975 -28.46 -8.68 9.74
C ARG A 975 -28.36 -8.88 8.23
N ASP A 976 -29.16 -8.15 7.45
CA ASP A 976 -29.12 -8.20 5.99
C ASP A 976 -27.76 -7.75 5.47
N ALA A 977 -27.18 -6.69 6.04
CA ALA A 977 -25.84 -6.21 5.70
C ALA A 977 -24.74 -7.27 5.95
N LEU A 978 -24.73 -7.91 7.13
CA LEU A 978 -23.79 -8.99 7.41
C LEU A 978 -24.02 -10.23 6.54
N SER A 979 -25.27 -10.57 6.27
CA SER A 979 -25.63 -11.66 5.36
C SER A 979 -25.12 -11.38 3.95
N GLU A 980 -25.26 -10.14 3.46
CA GLU A 980 -24.71 -9.71 2.17
C GLU A 980 -23.17 -9.82 2.15
N LEU A 981 -22.48 -9.38 3.21
CA LEU A 981 -21.01 -9.50 3.29
C LEU A 981 -20.55 -10.97 3.26
N LEU A 982 -21.19 -11.83 4.05
CA LEU A 982 -20.90 -13.27 4.07
C LEU A 982 -21.20 -13.93 2.71
N LEU A 983 -22.33 -13.57 2.09
CA LEU A 983 -22.73 -14.10 0.79
C LEU A 983 -21.76 -13.62 -0.30
N THR A 984 -21.33 -12.37 -0.24
CA THR A 984 -20.34 -11.79 -1.16
C THR A 984 -19.00 -12.51 -1.06
N SER A 985 -18.47 -12.72 0.16
CA SER A 985 -17.24 -13.50 0.36
C SER A 985 -17.37 -14.91 -0.21
N HIS A 986 -18.53 -15.56 -0.03
CA HIS A 986 -18.80 -16.88 -0.60
C HIS A 986 -18.78 -16.86 -2.14
N LEU A 987 -19.44 -15.89 -2.77
CA LEU A 987 -19.56 -15.76 -4.23
C LEU A 987 -18.23 -15.38 -4.92
N ARG A 988 -17.36 -14.60 -4.26
CA ARG A 988 -16.03 -14.21 -4.79
C ARG A 988 -15.04 -15.36 -4.85
N ARG A 989 -15.20 -16.38 -3.97
CA ARG A 989 -14.38 -17.61 -3.93
C ARG A 989 -12.85 -17.39 -3.84
N ARG A 990 -12.40 -16.25 -3.31
CA ARG A 990 -10.96 -15.99 -3.09
C ARG A 990 -10.39 -16.95 -2.05
N ARG A 991 -11.15 -17.14 -0.97
CA ARG A 991 -10.94 -18.19 0.03
C ARG A 991 -12.31 -18.64 0.52
N ARG A 992 -12.39 -19.87 1.00
CA ARG A 992 -13.63 -20.41 1.56
C ARG A 992 -13.61 -20.23 3.06
N ALA A 993 -14.50 -19.37 3.56
CA ALA A 993 -14.68 -19.16 4.99
C ALA A 993 -15.29 -20.41 5.62
N THR A 994 -14.81 -20.74 6.82
CA THR A 994 -15.32 -21.81 7.66
C THR A 994 -16.25 -21.23 8.73
N VAL A 995 -17.02 -22.08 9.42
CA VAL A 995 -17.82 -21.67 10.60
C VAL A 995 -16.94 -20.99 11.65
N ARG A 996 -15.69 -21.45 11.78
CA ARG A 996 -14.70 -20.89 12.69
C ARG A 996 -14.31 -19.45 12.32
N ASP A 997 -14.16 -19.17 11.03
CA ASP A 997 -13.84 -17.82 10.55
C ASP A 997 -15.01 -16.86 10.83
N VAL A 998 -16.25 -17.29 10.59
CA VAL A 998 -17.45 -16.47 10.87
C VAL A 998 -17.57 -16.12 12.35
N ARG A 999 -17.34 -17.10 13.23
CA ARG A 999 -17.37 -16.88 14.69
C ARG A 999 -16.30 -15.89 15.14
N SER A 1000 -15.10 -15.99 14.57
CA SER A 1000 -13.99 -15.07 14.83
C SER A 1000 -14.34 -13.64 14.36
N ALA A 1001 -14.84 -13.50 13.13
CA ALA A 1001 -15.28 -12.22 12.57
C ALA A 1001 -16.40 -11.57 13.40
N PHE A 1002 -17.41 -12.33 13.85
CA PHE A 1002 -18.46 -11.78 14.72
C PHE A 1002 -17.97 -11.44 16.12
N GLY A 1003 -17.05 -12.23 16.69
CA GLY A 1003 -16.38 -11.87 17.94
C GLY A 1003 -15.72 -10.48 17.83
N TRP A 1004 -15.02 -10.22 16.73
CA TRP A 1004 -14.46 -8.91 16.41
C TRP A 1004 -15.53 -7.84 16.20
N VAL A 1005 -16.50 -8.03 15.30
CA VAL A 1005 -17.51 -7.00 14.97
C VAL A 1005 -18.38 -6.62 16.18
N ILE A 1006 -18.62 -7.55 17.10
CA ILE A 1006 -19.35 -7.27 18.34
C ILE A 1006 -18.47 -6.53 19.35
N THR A 1007 -17.25 -6.99 19.59
CA THR A 1007 -16.44 -6.54 20.74
C THR A 1007 -15.34 -5.54 20.42
N GLY A 1008 -14.81 -5.53 19.20
CA GLY A 1008 -13.57 -4.82 18.83
C GLY A 1008 -12.36 -5.25 19.68
N ASP A 1009 -12.38 -6.47 20.20
CA ASP A 1009 -11.48 -7.00 21.25
C ASP A 1009 -11.44 -6.17 22.55
N LEU A 1010 -12.44 -5.32 22.79
CA LEU A 1010 -12.58 -4.57 24.05
C LEU A 1010 -13.06 -5.47 25.18
N SER A 1011 -12.52 -5.25 26.38
CA SER A 1011 -13.00 -5.90 27.61
C SER A 1011 -13.98 -5.00 28.37
N CYS A 1012 -14.85 -5.60 29.20
CA CYS A 1012 -15.67 -4.82 30.14
C CYS A 1012 -14.80 -3.95 31.06
N ALA A 1013 -13.63 -4.44 31.49
CA ALA A 1013 -12.72 -3.70 32.34
C ALA A 1013 -12.17 -2.44 31.64
N THR A 1014 -11.85 -2.53 30.35
CA THR A 1014 -11.40 -1.39 29.53
C THR A 1014 -12.48 -0.32 29.45
N VAL A 1015 -13.72 -0.71 29.12
CA VAL A 1015 -14.86 0.21 29.01
C VAL A 1015 -15.15 0.91 30.34
N HIS A 1016 -15.12 0.18 31.46
CA HIS A 1016 -15.31 0.78 32.78
C HIS A 1016 -14.18 1.74 33.16
N ALA A 1017 -12.93 1.42 32.82
CA ALA A 1017 -11.79 2.27 33.11
C ALA A 1017 -11.84 3.60 32.33
N GLU A 1018 -12.26 3.57 31.07
CA GLU A 1018 -12.49 4.77 30.26
C GLU A 1018 -13.65 5.60 30.83
N TYR A 1019 -14.78 4.96 31.14
CA TYR A 1019 -15.94 5.62 31.74
C TYR A 1019 -15.59 6.32 33.07
N ALA A 1020 -14.83 5.65 33.93
CA ALA A 1020 -14.39 6.21 35.22
C ALA A 1020 -13.47 7.44 35.08
N ARG A 1021 -12.81 7.61 33.92
CA ARG A 1021 -11.99 8.80 33.60
C ARG A 1021 -12.80 9.93 32.98
N GLY A 1022 -14.14 9.80 32.89
CA GLY A 1022 -15.00 10.76 32.20
C GLY A 1022 -14.87 10.72 30.68
N GLN A 1023 -14.33 9.65 30.11
CA GLN A 1023 -14.27 9.43 28.67
C GLN A 1023 -15.55 8.70 28.22
N ASP A 1024 -16.04 9.00 27.02
CA ASP A 1024 -17.10 8.21 26.39
C ASP A 1024 -16.45 6.97 25.72
N PRO A 1025 -16.65 5.74 26.24
CA PRO A 1025 -16.05 4.54 25.67
C PRO A 1025 -16.53 4.21 24.25
N GLY A 1026 -17.67 4.79 23.85
CA GLY A 1026 -18.23 4.68 22.50
C GLY A 1026 -17.85 5.83 21.58
N ALA A 1027 -17.11 6.85 22.04
CA ALA A 1027 -16.67 7.97 21.21
C ALA A 1027 -15.38 7.64 20.46
N GLY A 1028 -15.47 7.60 19.12
CA GLY A 1028 -14.34 7.44 18.21
C GLY A 1028 -14.69 6.55 17.00
N PRO A 1029 -14.11 6.81 15.81
CA PRO A 1029 -14.24 5.89 14.69
C PRO A 1029 -13.63 4.53 15.06
N ALA A 1030 -14.14 3.44 14.47
CA ALA A 1030 -13.66 2.05 14.65
C ALA A 1030 -13.97 1.37 16.00
N ARG A 1031 -15.08 1.72 16.68
CA ARG A 1031 -15.60 0.95 17.84
C ARG A 1031 -17.00 0.39 17.66
N LEU A 1032 -17.73 0.88 16.65
CA LEU A 1032 -19.07 0.42 16.35
C LEU A 1032 -19.05 -0.60 15.22
N ALA A 1033 -20.01 -1.54 15.22
CA ALA A 1033 -20.09 -2.62 14.25
C ALA A 1033 -19.95 -2.18 12.79
N PRO A 1034 -20.57 -1.06 12.33
CA PRO A 1034 -20.41 -0.59 10.96
C PRO A 1034 -18.96 -0.24 10.60
N ASP A 1035 -18.15 0.24 11.53
CA ASP A 1035 -16.73 0.53 11.29
C ASP A 1035 -15.86 -0.72 11.51
N LEU A 1036 -16.15 -1.51 12.55
CA LEU A 1036 -15.39 -2.72 12.88
C LEU A 1036 -15.42 -3.77 11.76
N ALA A 1037 -16.56 -3.89 11.05
CA ALA A 1037 -16.72 -4.83 9.94
C ALA A 1037 -15.80 -4.55 8.75
N PHE A 1038 -15.25 -3.34 8.63
CA PHE A 1038 -14.39 -2.91 7.52
C PHE A 1038 -12.99 -2.52 7.99
N THR A 1039 -12.58 -2.95 9.19
CA THR A 1039 -11.26 -2.60 9.73
C THR A 1039 -10.17 -3.43 9.03
N PRO A 1040 -9.15 -2.81 8.42
CA PRO A 1040 -8.01 -3.53 7.83
C PRO A 1040 -7.08 -4.08 8.94
N ASP A 1041 -6.20 -5.02 8.56
CA ASP A 1041 -5.10 -5.54 9.41
C ASP A 1041 -5.54 -6.13 10.76
N THR A 1042 -6.74 -6.69 10.83
CA THR A 1042 -7.24 -7.33 12.07
C THR A 1042 -6.66 -8.72 12.32
N GLY A 1043 -5.99 -9.34 11.34
CA GLY A 1043 -5.59 -10.75 11.43
C GLY A 1043 -6.78 -11.72 11.33
N ASP A 1044 -8.00 -11.21 11.15
CA ASP A 1044 -9.17 -11.99 10.76
C ASP A 1044 -9.41 -11.86 9.26
N TYR A 1045 -9.24 -12.98 8.57
CA TYR A 1045 -9.35 -13.03 7.11
C TYR A 1045 -10.70 -12.52 6.56
N LEU A 1046 -11.82 -12.79 7.24
CA LEU A 1046 -13.14 -12.36 6.73
C LEU A 1046 -13.29 -10.85 6.83
N VAL A 1047 -12.85 -10.27 7.94
CA VAL A 1047 -12.89 -8.82 8.16
C VAL A 1047 -11.92 -8.11 7.21
N GLU A 1048 -10.73 -8.69 6.99
CA GLU A 1048 -9.78 -8.21 5.98
C GLU A 1048 -10.40 -8.23 4.58
N GLU A 1049 -11.10 -9.31 4.20
CA GLU A 1049 -11.79 -9.38 2.91
C GLU A 1049 -12.92 -8.34 2.81
N TRP A 1050 -13.71 -8.15 3.88
CA TRP A 1050 -14.78 -7.16 3.91
C TRP A 1050 -14.23 -5.74 3.79
N SER A 1051 -13.05 -5.45 4.34
CA SER A 1051 -12.42 -4.13 4.21
C SER A 1051 -12.18 -3.70 2.75
N GLU A 1052 -12.04 -4.64 1.81
CA GLU A 1052 -11.98 -4.32 0.37
C GLU A 1052 -13.31 -3.85 -0.23
N LEU A 1053 -14.42 -4.21 0.43
CA LEU A 1053 -15.80 -3.85 0.06
C LEU A 1053 -16.30 -2.63 0.84
N ASP A 1054 -15.40 -1.92 1.54
CA ASP A 1054 -15.75 -0.84 2.43
C ASP A 1054 -16.53 0.28 1.70
N PRO A 1055 -17.78 0.56 2.14
CA PRO A 1055 -18.58 1.66 1.63
C PRO A 1055 -17.85 3.01 1.63
N ALA A 1056 -16.90 3.24 2.54
CA ALA A 1056 -16.14 4.47 2.63
C ALA A 1056 -15.45 4.85 1.32
N GLY A 1057 -14.92 3.86 0.59
CA GLY A 1057 -14.21 4.02 -0.69
C GLY A 1057 -15.11 4.29 -1.90
N LEU A 1058 -16.42 4.08 -1.78
CA LEU A 1058 -17.36 4.18 -2.91
C LEU A 1058 -17.79 5.63 -3.19
N ALA A 1059 -17.94 5.99 -4.46
CA ALA A 1059 -18.52 7.27 -4.86
C ALA A 1059 -20.05 7.26 -4.62
N ALA A 1060 -20.50 7.88 -3.53
CA ALA A 1060 -21.89 7.86 -3.09
C ALA A 1060 -22.49 9.28 -2.94
N PRO A 1061 -22.73 10.00 -4.05
CA PRO A 1061 -23.20 11.40 -4.01
C PRO A 1061 -24.62 11.54 -3.45
N GLY A 1062 -25.48 10.54 -3.59
CA GLY A 1062 -26.81 10.49 -3.00
C GLY A 1062 -26.77 10.43 -1.48
N VAL A 1063 -25.79 9.72 -0.91
CA VAL A 1063 -25.55 9.67 0.55
C VAL A 1063 -25.16 11.04 1.06
N GLY A 1064 -24.22 11.72 0.40
CA GLY A 1064 -23.83 13.08 0.76
C GLY A 1064 -25.00 14.08 0.73
N ARG A 1065 -25.88 13.98 -0.28
CA ARG A 1065 -27.10 14.80 -0.33
C ARG A 1065 -28.08 14.48 0.82
N ALA A 1066 -28.30 13.20 1.11
CA ALA A 1066 -29.19 12.78 2.20
C ALA A 1066 -28.65 13.19 3.57
N ALA A 1067 -27.34 13.03 3.81
CA ALA A 1067 -26.70 13.42 5.06
C ALA A 1067 -26.73 14.94 5.28
N ARG A 1068 -26.56 15.75 4.22
CA ARG A 1068 -26.70 17.22 4.30
C ARG A 1068 -28.14 17.68 4.60
N ALA A 1069 -29.13 16.86 4.26
CA ALA A 1069 -30.53 17.16 4.55
C ALA A 1069 -30.92 16.83 6.01
N ASP A 1070 -30.18 15.93 6.70
CA ASP A 1070 -30.38 15.62 8.12
C ASP A 1070 -29.28 16.24 8.99
N ARG A 1071 -29.59 17.42 9.55
CA ARG A 1071 -28.68 18.20 10.41
C ARG A 1071 -28.21 17.46 11.67
N ARG A 1072 -28.83 16.33 12.05
CA ARG A 1072 -28.40 15.51 13.21
C ARG A 1072 -27.16 14.68 12.89
N LEU A 1073 -26.92 14.36 11.62
CA LEU A 1073 -25.84 13.48 11.17
C LEU A 1073 -24.58 14.24 10.80
N LEU A 1074 -24.74 15.46 10.28
CA LEU A 1074 -23.66 16.36 9.92
C LEU A 1074 -23.92 17.74 10.53
N PRO A 1075 -23.50 17.97 11.79
CA PRO A 1075 -23.65 19.26 12.44
C PRO A 1075 -22.79 20.37 11.80
N ASP A 1076 -21.71 20.01 11.09
CA ASP A 1076 -20.89 20.90 10.26
C ASP A 1076 -20.91 20.43 8.80
N LEU A 1077 -21.57 21.21 7.94
CA LEU A 1077 -21.80 20.89 6.52
C LEU A 1077 -20.58 21.14 5.64
N SER A 1078 -19.52 21.72 6.20
CA SER A 1078 -18.43 22.35 5.44
C SER A 1078 -17.07 21.68 5.62
N ALA A 1079 -16.91 20.89 6.70
CA ALA A 1079 -15.74 20.09 7.01
C ALA A 1079 -16.10 18.61 7.16
N VAL A 1080 -16.76 18.03 6.16
CA VAL A 1080 -16.88 16.57 6.13
C VAL A 1080 -15.50 16.00 5.81
N GLU A 1081 -14.71 15.77 6.86
CA GLU A 1081 -13.49 14.96 6.78
C GLU A 1081 -13.82 13.60 6.15
N ARG A 1082 -12.90 13.04 5.36
CA ARG A 1082 -13.12 11.76 4.67
C ARG A 1082 -13.59 10.66 5.64
N ASP A 1083 -13.08 10.69 6.87
CA ASP A 1083 -13.37 9.71 7.91
C ASP A 1083 -14.83 9.76 8.39
N VAL A 1084 -15.45 10.96 8.47
CA VAL A 1084 -16.85 11.12 8.87
C VAL A 1084 -17.79 10.60 7.79
N MET A 1085 -17.53 10.94 6.53
CA MET A 1085 -18.32 10.45 5.40
C MET A 1085 -18.18 8.93 5.24
N GLY A 1086 -16.98 8.38 5.49
CA GLY A 1086 -16.74 6.94 5.52
C GLY A 1086 -17.64 6.23 6.53
N SER A 1087 -17.60 6.67 7.79
CA SER A 1087 -18.44 6.10 8.86
C SER A 1087 -19.95 6.25 8.58
N LEU A 1088 -20.39 7.36 7.97
CA LEU A 1088 -21.79 7.54 7.57
C LEU A 1088 -22.23 6.57 6.46
N LYS A 1089 -21.39 6.33 5.45
CA LYS A 1089 -21.69 5.35 4.39
C LYS A 1089 -21.80 3.94 4.95
N ARG A 1090 -20.88 3.55 5.86
CA ARG A 1090 -20.92 2.27 6.56
C ARG A 1090 -22.18 2.15 7.43
N SER A 1091 -22.52 3.22 8.16
CA SER A 1091 -23.74 3.29 8.98
C SER A 1091 -25.01 3.15 8.14
N LEU A 1092 -25.05 3.74 6.93
CA LEU A 1092 -26.14 3.56 5.99
C LEU A 1092 -26.21 2.12 5.48
N PHE A 1093 -25.08 1.49 5.16
CA PHE A 1093 -25.02 0.10 4.71
C PHE A 1093 -25.54 -0.87 5.79
N PHE A 1094 -25.21 -0.64 7.06
CA PHE A 1094 -25.74 -1.40 8.20
C PHE A 1094 -27.16 -1.00 8.64
N GLY A 1095 -27.78 -0.01 7.97
CA GLY A 1095 -29.10 0.50 8.33
C GLY A 1095 -29.19 1.21 9.68
N ALA A 1096 -28.07 1.57 10.30
CA ALA A 1096 -28.02 2.40 11.50
C ALA A 1096 -28.53 3.84 11.25
N TRP A 1097 -28.61 4.23 9.98
CA TRP A 1097 -29.27 5.44 9.50
C TRP A 1097 -30.09 5.12 8.24
N SER A 1098 -31.27 5.74 8.11
CA SER A 1098 -32.16 5.57 6.95
C SER A 1098 -32.05 6.72 5.96
N ALA A 1099 -31.81 6.39 4.69
CA ALA A 1099 -31.81 7.32 3.56
C ALA A 1099 -32.68 6.77 2.40
N PRO A 1100 -33.01 7.58 1.38
CA PRO A 1100 -33.75 7.09 0.21
C PRO A 1100 -33.09 5.87 -0.44
N ARG A 1101 -33.89 4.93 -0.98
CA ARG A 1101 -33.40 3.66 -1.58
C ARG A 1101 -32.27 3.81 -2.60
N ALA A 1102 -32.25 4.92 -3.35
CA ALA A 1102 -31.18 5.21 -4.29
C ALA A 1102 -29.81 5.35 -3.60
N ALA A 1103 -29.76 5.98 -2.42
CA ALA A 1103 -28.53 6.14 -1.64
C ALA A 1103 -28.02 4.81 -1.05
N HIS A 1104 -28.91 3.88 -0.73
CA HIS A 1104 -28.52 2.54 -0.24
C HIS A 1104 -27.85 1.69 -1.32
N ARG A 1105 -28.20 1.88 -2.61
CA ARG A 1105 -27.51 1.19 -3.72
C ARG A 1105 -26.10 1.70 -3.94
N GLU A 1106 -25.82 2.96 -3.58
CA GLU A 1106 -24.50 3.58 -3.77
C GLU A 1106 -23.46 3.12 -2.73
N VAL A 1107 -23.87 2.48 -1.64
CA VAL A 1107 -23.00 2.03 -0.54
C VAL A 1107 -22.69 0.53 -0.57
N ARG A 1108 -23.13 -0.20 -1.61
CA ARG A 1108 -22.85 -1.64 -1.78
C ARG A 1108 -21.62 -1.84 -2.65
N GLY A 1109 -20.76 -2.81 -2.30
CA GLY A 1109 -19.57 -3.15 -3.08
C GLY A 1109 -19.88 -3.63 -4.51
N TYR A 1110 -21.03 -4.28 -4.72
CA TYR A 1110 -21.53 -4.73 -6.02
C TYR A 1110 -22.86 -4.07 -6.36
N ARG A 1111 -22.92 -3.28 -7.44
CA ARG A 1111 -24.12 -2.53 -7.83
C ARG A 1111 -25.24 -3.45 -8.32
N TYR A 1112 -24.87 -4.55 -9.00
CA TYR A 1112 -25.81 -5.50 -9.58
C TYR A 1112 -25.95 -6.79 -8.78
N PHE A 1113 -25.62 -6.77 -7.48
CA PHE A 1113 -25.62 -7.95 -6.61
C PHE A 1113 -26.97 -8.70 -6.64
N ASP A 1114 -28.09 -8.02 -6.40
CA ASP A 1114 -29.42 -8.66 -6.38
C ASP A 1114 -29.78 -9.27 -7.74
N GLN A 1115 -29.42 -8.60 -8.84
CA GLN A 1115 -29.69 -9.10 -10.19
C GLN A 1115 -28.88 -10.37 -10.48
N TYR A 1116 -27.67 -10.47 -9.93
CA TYR A 1116 -26.89 -11.69 -10.00
C TYR A 1116 -27.52 -12.81 -9.16
N LEU A 1117 -27.98 -12.53 -7.95
CA LEU A 1117 -28.70 -13.49 -7.11
C LEU A 1117 -29.97 -14.02 -7.78
N ASP A 1118 -30.77 -13.13 -8.38
CA ASP A 1118 -31.97 -13.50 -9.14
C ASP A 1118 -31.60 -14.40 -10.33
N ALA A 1119 -30.50 -14.10 -11.02
CA ALA A 1119 -30.01 -14.89 -12.14
C ALA A 1119 -29.50 -16.28 -11.74
N LEU A 1120 -28.98 -16.46 -10.52
CA LEU A 1120 -28.57 -17.77 -9.99
C LEU A 1120 -29.77 -18.72 -9.81
N GLY A 1121 -30.96 -18.19 -9.50
CA GLY A 1121 -32.20 -18.95 -9.41
C GLY A 1121 -32.93 -19.09 -10.75
N THR A 1122 -33.01 -18.00 -11.51
CA THR A 1122 -33.71 -17.90 -12.80
C THR A 1122 -32.82 -17.17 -13.82
N PRO A 1123 -31.98 -17.89 -14.58
CA PRO A 1123 -30.96 -17.28 -15.45
C PRO A 1123 -31.51 -16.70 -16.76
N GLU A 1124 -32.67 -17.16 -17.25
CA GLU A 1124 -33.21 -16.82 -18.56
C GLU A 1124 -33.39 -15.30 -18.77
N PRO A 1125 -33.94 -14.52 -17.82
CA PRO A 1125 -34.09 -13.08 -17.97
C PRO A 1125 -32.76 -12.32 -18.06
N ALA A 1126 -31.68 -12.88 -17.48
CA ALA A 1126 -30.37 -12.23 -17.45
C ALA A 1126 -29.56 -12.43 -18.75
N LEU A 1127 -29.89 -13.45 -19.56
CA LEU A 1127 -29.13 -13.82 -20.76
C LEU A 1127 -28.93 -12.62 -21.70
N ALA A 1128 -29.99 -11.86 -22.01
CA ALA A 1128 -29.91 -10.74 -22.94
C ALA A 1128 -28.90 -9.67 -22.49
N ARG A 1129 -28.89 -9.32 -21.19
CA ARG A 1129 -27.96 -8.33 -20.65
C ARG A 1129 -26.53 -8.85 -20.56
N VAL A 1130 -26.36 -10.13 -20.21
CA VAL A 1130 -25.04 -10.79 -20.22
C VAL A 1130 -24.45 -10.78 -21.63
N LEU A 1131 -25.24 -11.13 -22.66
CA LEU A 1131 -24.79 -11.07 -24.06
C LEU A 1131 -24.43 -9.64 -24.47
N LEU A 1132 -25.26 -8.64 -24.12
CA LEU A 1132 -24.97 -7.23 -24.41
C LEU A 1132 -23.66 -6.75 -23.77
N GLY A 1133 -23.42 -7.13 -22.51
CA GLY A 1133 -22.16 -6.83 -21.80
C GLY A 1133 -20.94 -7.44 -22.49
N VAL A 1134 -21.02 -8.72 -22.87
CA VAL A 1134 -19.96 -9.40 -23.61
C VAL A 1134 -19.72 -8.73 -24.97
N SER A 1135 -20.78 -8.40 -25.70
CA SER A 1135 -20.73 -7.71 -26.99
C SER A 1135 -20.02 -6.36 -26.90
N ARG A 1136 -20.32 -5.54 -25.90
CA ARG A 1136 -19.69 -4.22 -25.75
C ARG A 1136 -18.21 -4.29 -25.39
N ILE A 1137 -17.78 -5.37 -24.74
CA ILE A 1137 -16.37 -5.61 -24.44
C ILE A 1137 -15.62 -6.17 -25.65
N LEU A 1138 -16.20 -7.14 -26.38
CA LEU A 1138 -15.52 -7.85 -27.48
C LEU A 1138 -15.67 -7.20 -28.85
N ALA A 1139 -16.68 -6.35 -29.06
CA ALA A 1139 -16.92 -5.66 -30.32
C ALA A 1139 -16.56 -4.17 -30.23
N TYR A 1140 -17.49 -3.37 -29.72
CA TYR A 1140 -17.29 -1.93 -29.52
C TYR A 1140 -18.24 -1.38 -28.44
N PRO A 1141 -17.87 -0.31 -27.72
CA PRO A 1141 -18.63 0.20 -26.57
C PRO A 1141 -20.07 0.60 -26.86
N GLY A 1142 -20.34 1.11 -28.06
CA GLY A 1142 -21.66 1.60 -28.48
C GLY A 1142 -22.60 0.53 -29.04
N TYR A 1143 -22.30 -0.77 -28.90
CA TYR A 1143 -23.18 -1.82 -29.42
C TYR A 1143 -24.51 -1.86 -28.65
N ASP A 1144 -25.63 -1.94 -29.37
CA ASP A 1144 -26.99 -1.89 -28.83
C ASP A 1144 -27.88 -3.04 -29.33
N GLY A 1145 -27.32 -4.00 -30.06
CA GLY A 1145 -28.05 -5.14 -30.61
C GLY A 1145 -28.36 -6.24 -29.59
N GLY A 1146 -29.37 -7.06 -29.89
CA GLY A 1146 -29.78 -8.22 -29.07
C GLY A 1146 -29.02 -9.52 -29.36
N HIS A 1147 -27.86 -9.45 -30.02
CA HIS A 1147 -27.04 -10.59 -30.43
C HIS A 1147 -25.66 -10.50 -29.80
N LEU A 1148 -24.91 -11.61 -29.83
CA LEU A 1148 -23.52 -11.59 -29.40
C LEU A 1148 -22.64 -11.06 -30.54
N ALA A 1149 -21.96 -9.95 -30.30
CA ALA A 1149 -21.13 -9.25 -31.26
C ALA A 1149 -19.64 -9.50 -30.99
N LEU A 1150 -18.88 -9.77 -32.05
CA LEU A 1150 -17.44 -10.02 -31.98
C LEU A 1150 -16.73 -9.18 -33.04
N ARG A 1151 -15.77 -8.35 -32.65
CA ARG A 1151 -14.89 -7.70 -33.62
C ARG A 1151 -13.92 -8.70 -34.24
N ASP A 1152 -13.81 -8.67 -35.56
CA ASP A 1152 -12.80 -9.40 -36.30
C ASP A 1152 -11.46 -8.67 -36.22
N ARG A 1153 -10.39 -9.41 -35.92
CA ARG A 1153 -9.02 -8.87 -35.77
C ARG A 1153 -8.22 -8.93 -37.08
N ALA A 1154 -8.73 -9.60 -38.12
CA ALA A 1154 -8.04 -9.75 -39.41
C ALA A 1154 -7.84 -8.41 -40.17
N TYR A 1155 -8.43 -7.32 -39.68
CA TYR A 1155 -8.43 -5.99 -40.32
C TYR A 1155 -7.79 -4.89 -39.46
N ASP A 1156 -7.03 -5.24 -38.41
CA ASP A 1156 -6.29 -4.27 -37.57
C ASP A 1156 -4.98 -3.75 -38.24
N ASP A 1157 -4.97 -3.64 -39.57
CA ASP A 1157 -3.84 -3.10 -40.34
C ASP A 1157 -3.82 -1.56 -40.21
N PRO A 1158 -2.72 -0.96 -39.73
CA PRO A 1158 -2.58 0.50 -39.59
C PRO A 1158 -2.66 1.26 -40.93
N SER A 1159 -2.58 0.59 -42.07
CA SER A 1159 -2.77 1.17 -43.41
C SER A 1159 -4.25 1.33 -43.82
N VAL A 1160 -5.19 0.65 -43.15
CA VAL A 1160 -6.62 0.73 -43.44
C VAL A 1160 -7.26 1.74 -42.50
N ARG A 1161 -7.52 2.96 -43.00
CA ARG A 1161 -8.37 3.91 -42.29
C ARG A 1161 -9.80 3.37 -42.18
N ALA A 1162 -10.16 2.93 -40.98
CA ALA A 1162 -11.48 3.06 -40.38
C ALA A 1162 -12.64 2.20 -40.95
N ILE A 1163 -12.47 0.88 -41.00
CA ILE A 1163 -13.60 -0.06 -41.11
C ILE A 1163 -13.47 -1.14 -40.02
N VAL A 1164 -14.49 -1.26 -39.16
CA VAL A 1164 -14.61 -2.30 -38.13
C VAL A 1164 -15.63 -3.33 -38.58
N VAL A 1165 -15.20 -4.58 -38.74
CA VAL A 1165 -16.08 -5.68 -39.08
C VAL A 1165 -16.49 -6.41 -37.80
N VAL A 1166 -17.79 -6.48 -37.56
CA VAL A 1166 -18.40 -7.07 -36.37
C VAL A 1166 -19.25 -8.25 -36.78
N LYS A 1167 -18.90 -9.44 -36.31
CA LYS A 1167 -19.68 -10.64 -36.48
C LYS A 1167 -20.79 -10.72 -35.43
N GLU A 1168 -22.03 -11.03 -35.85
CA GLU A 1168 -23.17 -11.23 -34.94
C GLU A 1168 -23.61 -12.70 -34.91
N LEU A 1169 -23.63 -13.28 -33.71
CA LEU A 1169 -24.16 -14.62 -33.41
C LEU A 1169 -25.52 -14.52 -32.71
N ARG A 1170 -26.50 -15.32 -33.11
CA ARG A 1170 -27.88 -15.15 -32.62
C ARG A 1170 -28.00 -15.52 -31.15
N ALA A 1171 -28.84 -14.81 -30.41
CA ALA A 1171 -29.02 -15.03 -28.98
C ALA A 1171 -29.58 -16.43 -28.64
N ASP A 1172 -30.41 -17.01 -29.51
CA ASP A 1172 -30.97 -18.36 -29.33
C ASP A 1172 -29.94 -19.49 -29.49
N GLU A 1173 -28.72 -19.18 -29.94
CA GLU A 1173 -27.60 -20.11 -29.96
C GLU A 1173 -26.89 -20.22 -28.59
N PHE A 1174 -27.27 -19.39 -27.62
CA PHE A 1174 -26.66 -19.36 -26.28
C PHE A 1174 -27.64 -19.80 -25.20
N ARG A 1175 -27.09 -20.37 -24.12
CA ARG A 1175 -27.82 -20.67 -22.89
C ARG A 1175 -27.04 -20.12 -21.70
N LEU A 1176 -27.76 -19.56 -20.74
CA LEU A 1176 -27.21 -19.23 -19.42
C LEU A 1176 -27.79 -20.24 -18.44
N GLU A 1177 -26.93 -21.05 -17.82
CA GLU A 1177 -27.36 -22.16 -16.95
C GLU A 1177 -26.58 -22.18 -15.62
N PRO A 1178 -27.18 -22.70 -14.53
CA PRO A 1178 -26.48 -22.95 -13.27
C PRO A 1178 -25.25 -23.86 -13.45
N ALA A 1179 -24.12 -23.50 -12.84
CA ALA A 1179 -22.88 -24.27 -12.99
C ALA A 1179 -22.88 -25.60 -12.21
N THR A 1180 -23.61 -25.69 -11.09
CA THR A 1180 -23.63 -26.87 -10.22
C THR A 1180 -24.99 -27.05 -9.54
N SER A 1181 -25.36 -28.30 -9.24
CA SER A 1181 -26.54 -28.61 -8.43
C SER A 1181 -26.21 -28.56 -6.92
N PRO A 1182 -27.10 -28.04 -6.06
CA PRO A 1182 -26.95 -28.05 -4.60
C PRO A 1182 -26.85 -29.46 -4.02
N SER A 1183 -26.13 -29.62 -2.91
CA SER A 1183 -26.09 -30.85 -2.12
C SER A 1183 -27.29 -30.92 -1.15
N PRO A 1184 -27.93 -32.09 -0.97
CA PRO A 1184 -28.96 -32.25 0.05
C PRO A 1184 -28.39 -32.32 1.49
N TYR A 1185 -27.09 -32.59 1.66
CA TYR A 1185 -26.48 -32.82 2.97
C TYR A 1185 -25.64 -31.65 3.48
N VAL A 1186 -25.47 -30.61 2.67
CA VAL A 1186 -24.68 -29.41 3.01
C VAL A 1186 -25.47 -28.19 2.58
N GLU A 1187 -25.44 -27.13 3.39
CA GLU A 1187 -25.99 -25.82 3.04
C GLU A 1187 -25.29 -25.36 1.76
N SER A 1188 -26.00 -25.33 0.65
CA SER A 1188 -25.42 -24.96 -0.63
C SER A 1188 -26.52 -24.46 -1.56
N PHE A 1189 -26.14 -23.60 -2.48
CA PHE A 1189 -27.01 -23.06 -3.51
C PHE A 1189 -26.18 -22.89 -4.80
N THR A 1190 -26.85 -22.60 -5.91
CA THR A 1190 -26.15 -22.23 -7.14
C THR A 1190 -25.40 -20.94 -6.92
N ASP A 1191 -24.08 -20.94 -7.03
CA ASP A 1191 -23.23 -19.79 -6.74
C ASP A 1191 -22.48 -19.25 -7.97
N GLN A 1192 -22.68 -19.88 -9.14
CA GLN A 1192 -22.13 -19.46 -10.43
C GLN A 1192 -23.06 -19.82 -11.59
N LEU A 1193 -22.96 -19.02 -12.66
CA LEU A 1193 -23.62 -19.29 -13.94
C LEU A 1193 -22.59 -19.66 -15.01
N VAL A 1194 -23.05 -20.35 -16.05
CA VAL A 1194 -22.25 -20.65 -17.24
C VAL A 1194 -23.02 -20.14 -18.46
N LEU A 1195 -22.39 -19.22 -19.20
CA LEU A 1195 -22.82 -18.89 -20.54
C LEU A 1195 -22.23 -19.93 -21.50
N LEU A 1196 -23.10 -20.75 -22.09
CA LEU A 1196 -22.76 -21.86 -22.97
C LEU A 1196 -23.20 -21.54 -24.40
N HIS A 1197 -22.31 -21.79 -25.36
CA HIS A 1197 -22.64 -21.92 -26.77
C HIS A 1197 -22.54 -23.40 -27.16
N PRO A 1198 -23.66 -24.15 -27.24
CA PRO A 1198 -23.63 -25.60 -27.37
C PRO A 1198 -22.92 -26.11 -28.62
N ALA A 1199 -23.04 -25.41 -29.75
CA ALA A 1199 -22.48 -25.86 -31.02
C ALA A 1199 -20.94 -25.87 -31.05
N SER A 1200 -20.28 -24.99 -30.29
CA SER A 1200 -18.82 -24.95 -30.17
C SER A 1200 -18.29 -25.48 -28.84
N ASN A 1201 -19.19 -25.83 -27.92
CA ASN A 1201 -18.87 -26.11 -26.51
C ASN A 1201 -18.08 -24.96 -25.83
N ALA A 1202 -18.17 -23.74 -26.35
CA ALA A 1202 -17.56 -22.58 -25.71
C ALA A 1202 -18.33 -22.23 -24.44
N ARG A 1203 -17.59 -22.05 -23.35
CA ARG A 1203 -18.13 -21.81 -22.01
C ARG A 1203 -17.44 -20.61 -21.40
N LEU A 1204 -18.23 -19.68 -20.88
CA LEU A 1204 -17.78 -18.57 -20.05
C LEU A 1204 -18.43 -18.71 -18.67
N ARG A 1205 -17.61 -18.86 -17.62
CA ARG A 1205 -18.11 -18.92 -16.24
C ARG A 1205 -18.40 -17.50 -15.77
N VAL A 1206 -19.62 -17.24 -15.36
CA VAL A 1206 -20.08 -15.93 -14.89
C VAL A 1206 -20.13 -15.93 -13.36
N THR A 1207 -19.03 -15.49 -12.75
CA THR A 1207 -18.90 -15.21 -11.32
C THR A 1207 -19.54 -13.87 -10.95
N VAL A 1208 -19.68 -13.54 -9.67
CA VAL A 1208 -20.22 -12.23 -9.23
C VAL A 1208 -19.38 -11.06 -9.76
N ASP A 1209 -18.04 -11.19 -9.77
CA ASP A 1209 -17.12 -10.19 -10.31
C ASP A 1209 -17.30 -10.02 -11.83
N LEU A 1210 -17.43 -11.13 -12.56
CA LEU A 1210 -17.65 -11.07 -14.01
C LEU A 1210 -19.05 -10.52 -14.32
N ALA A 1211 -20.07 -10.91 -13.56
CA ALA A 1211 -21.43 -10.41 -13.72
C ALA A 1211 -21.48 -8.88 -13.52
N GLU A 1212 -20.83 -8.37 -12.47
CA GLU A 1212 -20.73 -6.93 -12.23
C GLU A 1212 -20.07 -6.21 -13.41
N LEU A 1213 -18.96 -6.73 -13.93
CA LEU A 1213 -18.28 -6.17 -15.10
C LEU A 1213 -19.17 -6.19 -16.36
N LEU A 1214 -19.84 -7.31 -16.63
CA LEU A 1214 -20.70 -7.48 -17.80
C LEU A 1214 -21.95 -6.59 -17.71
N LEU A 1215 -22.58 -6.49 -16.55
CA LEU A 1215 -23.78 -5.67 -16.36
C LEU A 1215 -23.45 -4.16 -16.37
N ARG A 1216 -22.27 -3.76 -15.88
CA ARG A 1216 -21.74 -2.39 -16.09
C ARG A 1216 -21.50 -2.10 -17.57
N ALA A 1217 -20.86 -3.02 -18.29
CA ALA A 1217 -20.66 -2.88 -19.73
C ALA A 1217 -22.00 -2.79 -20.48
N ALA A 1218 -23.00 -3.60 -20.08
CA ALA A 1218 -24.36 -3.54 -20.62
C ALA A 1218 -25.08 -2.20 -20.36
N ASP A 1219 -24.68 -1.45 -19.33
CA ASP A 1219 -25.16 -0.09 -19.04
C ASP A 1219 -24.26 1.01 -19.65
N GLY A 1220 -23.16 0.61 -20.32
CA GLY A 1220 -22.27 1.50 -21.07
C GLY A 1220 -21.01 1.92 -20.32
N GLU A 1221 -20.82 1.41 -19.10
CA GLU A 1221 -19.67 1.68 -18.25
C GLU A 1221 -18.55 0.68 -18.53
N ILE A 1222 -17.61 1.02 -19.41
CA ILE A 1222 -16.46 0.16 -19.74
C ILE A 1222 -15.27 0.52 -18.84
N VAL A 1223 -15.10 -0.26 -17.78
CA VAL A 1223 -14.07 -0.06 -16.74
C VAL A 1223 -12.72 -0.61 -17.20
N ALA A 1224 -11.79 0.23 -17.66
CA ALA A 1224 -10.48 -0.18 -18.17
C ALA A 1224 -9.36 -0.11 -17.09
N ASP A 1225 -9.65 -0.62 -15.89
CA ASP A 1225 -8.67 -0.68 -14.79
C ASP A 1225 -7.84 -1.98 -14.82
N THR A 1226 -6.74 -1.99 -14.08
CA THR A 1226 -5.87 -3.17 -13.91
C THR A 1226 -6.57 -4.31 -13.16
N ALA A 1227 -7.53 -4.00 -12.30
CA ALA A 1227 -8.28 -4.98 -11.51
C ALA A 1227 -9.18 -5.88 -12.38
N SER A 1228 -9.76 -5.35 -13.46
CA SER A 1228 -10.63 -6.09 -14.40
C SER A 1228 -9.87 -6.83 -15.51
N ALA A 1229 -8.54 -6.69 -15.60
CA ALA A 1229 -7.74 -7.24 -16.70
C ALA A 1229 -7.83 -8.77 -16.83
N ALA A 1230 -7.82 -9.51 -15.71
CA ALA A 1230 -7.96 -10.97 -15.71
C ALA A 1230 -9.34 -11.42 -16.22
N LEU A 1231 -10.41 -10.76 -15.75
CA LEU A 1231 -11.79 -11.04 -16.19
C LEU A 1231 -11.98 -10.75 -17.67
N ARG A 1232 -11.39 -9.66 -18.17
CA ARG A 1232 -11.37 -9.33 -19.61
C ARG A 1232 -10.63 -10.39 -20.43
N GLN A 1233 -9.54 -10.94 -19.91
CA GLN A 1233 -8.82 -12.04 -20.57
C GLN A 1233 -9.68 -13.31 -20.68
N GLU A 1234 -10.50 -13.63 -19.67
CA GLU A 1234 -11.46 -14.74 -19.74
C GLU A 1234 -12.53 -14.50 -20.82
N ILE A 1235 -13.08 -13.29 -20.88
CA ILE A 1235 -14.05 -12.88 -21.92
C ILE A 1235 -13.41 -12.98 -23.31
N GLU A 1236 -12.16 -12.53 -23.48
CA GLU A 1236 -11.43 -12.61 -24.75
C GLU A 1236 -11.15 -14.06 -25.15
N GLY A 1237 -10.81 -14.92 -24.18
CA GLY A 1237 -10.64 -16.35 -24.39
C GLY A 1237 -11.93 -17.03 -24.88
N PHE A 1238 -13.08 -16.64 -24.34
CA PHE A 1238 -14.38 -17.07 -24.83
C PHE A 1238 -14.67 -16.54 -26.24
N GLY A 1239 -14.42 -15.26 -26.50
CA GLY A 1239 -14.55 -14.63 -27.81
C GLY A 1239 -13.72 -15.31 -28.89
N ASN A 1240 -12.46 -15.65 -28.60
CA ASN A 1240 -11.56 -16.36 -29.51
C ASN A 1240 -12.12 -17.71 -29.98
N ARG A 1241 -12.75 -18.48 -29.09
CA ARG A 1241 -13.37 -19.77 -29.46
C ARG A 1241 -14.60 -19.57 -30.36
N LEU A 1242 -15.33 -18.47 -30.20
CA LEU A 1242 -16.50 -18.14 -31.00
C LEU A 1242 -16.17 -17.52 -32.37
N ARG A 1243 -15.02 -16.85 -32.49
CA ARG A 1243 -14.56 -16.28 -33.78
C ARG A 1243 -14.48 -17.36 -34.88
N LEU A 1244 -14.11 -18.59 -34.53
CA LEU A 1244 -14.04 -19.75 -35.44
C LEU A 1244 -15.39 -20.25 -35.97
N GLN A 1245 -16.52 -19.83 -35.41
CA GLN A 1245 -17.84 -20.25 -35.88
C GLN A 1245 -18.22 -19.55 -37.20
N PRO A 1246 -19.10 -20.10 -38.05
CA PRO A 1246 -19.61 -19.34 -39.20
C PRO A 1246 -20.50 -18.17 -38.74
N ALA A 1247 -20.35 -16.99 -39.35
CA ALA A 1247 -21.23 -15.84 -39.14
C ALA A 1247 -22.42 -15.91 -40.11
N ARG A 1248 -23.65 -15.73 -39.62
CA ARG A 1248 -24.82 -15.52 -40.50
C ARG A 1248 -25.12 -14.05 -40.73
N SER A 1249 -24.64 -13.16 -39.86
CA SER A 1249 -24.76 -11.72 -40.02
C SER A 1249 -23.46 -11.02 -39.61
N VAL A 1250 -23.12 -9.96 -40.34
CA VAL A 1250 -21.94 -9.13 -40.13
C VAL A 1250 -22.38 -7.67 -40.20
N ARG A 1251 -21.93 -6.86 -39.25
CA ARG A 1251 -22.10 -5.40 -39.22
C ARG A 1251 -20.75 -4.76 -39.53
N VAL A 1252 -20.72 -3.93 -40.56
CA VAL A 1252 -19.53 -3.18 -40.98
C VAL A 1252 -19.71 -1.74 -40.55
N VAL A 1253 -18.83 -1.24 -39.68
CA VAL A 1253 -18.87 0.12 -39.12
C VAL A 1253 -17.71 0.92 -39.70
N ASP A 1254 -17.99 2.06 -40.34
CA ASP A 1254 -16.94 2.93 -40.87
C ASP A 1254 -16.46 3.98 -39.83
N GLY A 1255 -15.42 4.73 -40.18
CA GLY A 1255 -14.84 5.79 -39.34
C GLY A 1255 -15.73 6.98 -39.02
N SER A 1256 -16.90 7.09 -39.67
CA SER A 1256 -17.92 8.09 -39.38
C SER A 1256 -18.99 7.59 -38.40
N GLY A 1257 -18.91 6.31 -38.01
CA GLY A 1257 -19.90 5.63 -37.17
C GLY A 1257 -21.10 5.08 -37.95
N ARG A 1258 -21.09 5.14 -39.29
CA ARG A 1258 -22.14 4.55 -40.12
C ARG A 1258 -21.97 3.03 -40.13
N ALA A 1259 -23.03 2.30 -39.85
CA ALA A 1259 -23.05 0.84 -39.81
C ALA A 1259 -23.92 0.28 -40.93
N VAL A 1260 -23.41 -0.69 -41.68
CA VAL A 1260 -24.17 -1.48 -42.67
C VAL A 1260 -24.20 -2.92 -42.22
N ARG A 1261 -25.39 -3.54 -42.19
CA ARG A 1261 -25.57 -4.94 -41.84
C ARG A 1261 -25.70 -5.79 -43.10
N ALA A 1262 -24.92 -6.87 -43.15
CA ALA A 1262 -24.92 -7.89 -44.18
C ALA A 1262 -25.38 -9.22 -43.56
N THR A 1263 -26.36 -9.89 -44.17
CA THR A 1263 -26.92 -11.15 -43.67
C THR A 1263 -26.89 -12.21 -44.77
N VAL A 1264 -26.41 -13.41 -44.45
CA VAL A 1264 -26.42 -14.56 -45.35
C VAL A 1264 -27.86 -15.11 -45.42
N ILE A 1265 -28.43 -15.11 -46.62
CA ILE A 1265 -29.73 -15.70 -46.95
C ILE A 1265 -29.54 -17.04 -47.69
N ASP A 1266 -30.62 -17.84 -47.76
CA ASP A 1266 -30.58 -19.18 -48.35
C ASP A 1266 -29.97 -19.19 -49.77
N GLY A 1267 -29.12 -20.20 -50.03
CA GLY A 1267 -28.36 -20.31 -51.28
C GLY A 1267 -27.04 -19.53 -51.31
N GLY A 1268 -26.55 -19.06 -50.16
CA GLY A 1268 -25.23 -18.41 -50.03
C GLY A 1268 -25.18 -16.97 -50.53
N ARG A 1269 -26.34 -16.34 -50.74
CA ARG A 1269 -26.44 -14.92 -51.11
C ARG A 1269 -26.34 -14.05 -49.86
N ILE A 1270 -25.85 -12.82 -50.00
CA ILE A 1270 -25.73 -11.83 -48.92
C ILE A 1270 -26.74 -10.72 -49.20
N ALA A 1271 -27.58 -10.39 -48.22
CA ALA A 1271 -28.52 -9.27 -48.26
C ALA A 1271 -28.01 -8.13 -47.36
N LEU A 1272 -28.03 -6.89 -47.87
CA LEU A 1272 -27.70 -5.68 -47.11
C LEU A 1272 -28.99 -5.01 -46.61
N GLU A 1273 -29.00 -4.55 -45.36
CA GLU A 1273 -30.19 -3.89 -44.76
C GLU A 1273 -30.60 -2.57 -45.46
N ASP A 1274 -29.70 -1.93 -46.21
CA ASP A 1274 -29.96 -0.65 -46.93
C ASP A 1274 -30.63 -0.82 -48.31
N GLY A 1275 -31.00 -2.04 -48.74
CA GLY A 1275 -31.79 -2.26 -49.95
C GLY A 1275 -31.09 -2.02 -51.29
N THR A 1276 -29.75 -1.90 -51.30
CA THR A 1276 -28.91 -1.92 -52.52
C THR A 1276 -28.25 -3.26 -52.75
#